data_AF-A0A401X4K0-F1
#
_entry.id   AF-A0A401X4K0-F1
#
_cell.length_a   1.000
_cell.length_b   1.000
_cell.length_c   1.000
_cell.angle_alpha   90.00
_cell.angle_beta   90.00
_cell.angle_gamma   90.00
#
_symmetry.space_group_name_H-M   'P 1'
#
loop_
_entity.id
_entity.type
_entity.pdbx_description
1 polymer ?
#
loop_
_entity_poly.entity_id
_entity_poly.type
_entity_poly.pdbx_seq_one_letter_code
_entity_poly.pdbx_strand_id
1 'polypeptide(L)'
;MADNNVSSGVVVSSGDSLTILNTVVGLTVQSGGSVANLGNVSSVTDQGSVQNLSTMQSVTIEDGGTLENAGGSLDSVIVQSGGNLENTATVTNLTIESDGQAENYGGPAQGVTVQNGGRYENNGGNVSGLTADTGAQVDFMGGTGTSVTVDSGATIGAVQSATLTSVTMTAGGSLEVSNGASATDVTISGDVENTLVVGSNGYVSGVNVSGALDNSAQGSAGGEVHDVIINSGGVADDVTVYHDHLVINGGGLASGVTLNDAGITVQSNGVVSAMTVNAQGIYAAYINGGVSYDAIVNNDGAIVEYDNGSAYNNTVNTGGEDIVLNGLSEAATISSGGIQAAETKGVTSGTILNGGKLEASEGGIASGTTVNAGGLEVVGAGGTAINQTVNSQGTVVVDTSGTIGGQTILSGGSLSGGTISAGATVSVLSGGYESGVTIASGGSADIQSGGSGSNILIERSGVENVAQGGVVSNFTIDTGRQNNAGSAVSGLIENLGEERVQSGGYDADMTVTGHGHEVVSAGGTAVNTVFNDTGFGFIAGTLDDATVNSGGWINVSSGGLTSHTTINGSGSEYVNAGGSAVDQTVNAHGTLTIASAGIIGGTTVLSGGSLSGGVLSSGAKVSALSGGYESGVTITAGGYSEVDSQGTATNISIVDNGIQTVASGGLVSGFEINHARQYDWGSAVSGTISNLAEERVMSGGQDSDMIVTSHGHEVVSAGGIANHTTYNANGFGYISGSAVSAVVNSGGIEFVQSGGVATSTTVNNGGLEDVDTGATAKGETVESGGTLNVYSQGSLQSANVSGGTVDVNSGGSAADVNVASGGKLNVQSGGVLSGTEVLQNGAKATIWAAAGGVVDLEGSTNTGLTLDGIDTSSATTVTTEVTGFDGSAAGNSDGIVLSGVKAADITSTSYSADGNYVTLSFNEGGSVTLHIDDVSTYGYELSSDADGNAVYEVCFLAGSMIRTPSGDVAVETLQLGDEVLTFADGQSSVRKVTWAGKAHANVRAGLPDDEAGYPVRILKNAITDGVPYKDMLITSEHCLFFDGKFVPVRMLVNGSSIFYDKSIISYDYYHVETEEHSVITADGMLTESYLDTGNRRAFRQAGSVMSMGGKVKSWEEDAAVDLCVDRAFVEPLFRKLADRSAGIAGHLVAEAPQVLTDEPDLHLVTDKGAIVRAVRLTASGIALCCVQAHALCVLFPAQHGLPMSLGLLWMTVGLWVLLSRMCILQQPESSMTSSRISSRTSPKAGMKRIGQIVHGQMAMPCCHWKTISSTTKWGCSP
;
A
#
# COMPACT_ATOMS: atom_id res chain seq x y z
N MET A 1 -26.13 -39.82 -126.69
CA MET A 1 -25.01 -38.86 -126.68
C MET A 1 -25.30 -37.78 -127.71
N ALA A 2 -24.95 -36.52 -127.44
CA ALA A 2 -25.10 -35.38 -128.34
C ALA A 2 -23.71 -34.92 -128.83
N ASP A 3 -23.33 -35.42 -130.00
CA ASP A 3 -21.95 -35.36 -130.51
C ASP A 3 -21.74 -34.18 -131.49
N ASN A 4 -22.83 -33.54 -131.92
CA ASN A 4 -22.87 -32.38 -132.81
C ASN A 4 -23.44 -31.17 -132.07
N ASN A 5 -23.19 -29.96 -132.58
CA ASN A 5 -23.80 -28.73 -132.04
C ASN A 5 -25.33 -28.76 -132.19
N VAL A 6 -26.05 -28.51 -131.09
CA VAL A 6 -27.52 -28.48 -131.06
C VAL A 6 -27.99 -27.05 -130.78
N SER A 7 -28.56 -26.39 -131.79
CA SER A 7 -29.06 -25.02 -131.71
C SER A 7 -30.56 -24.92 -131.34
N SER A 8 -31.18 -26.03 -130.97
CA SER A 8 -32.58 -26.14 -130.54
C SER A 8 -32.64 -26.65 -129.10
N GLY A 9 -33.69 -26.31 -128.36
CA GLY A 9 -33.91 -26.84 -127.02
C GLY A 9 -33.90 -28.37 -126.99
N VAL A 10 -33.08 -28.95 -126.12
CA VAL A 10 -33.00 -30.39 -125.84
C VAL A 10 -33.83 -30.68 -124.61
N VAL A 11 -34.76 -31.65 -124.68
CA VAL A 11 -35.52 -32.11 -123.51
C VAL A 11 -35.08 -33.53 -123.16
N VAL A 12 -34.75 -33.77 -121.89
CA VAL A 12 -34.41 -35.09 -121.35
C VAL A 12 -35.51 -35.50 -120.37
N SER A 13 -36.24 -36.57 -120.68
CA SER A 13 -37.43 -36.99 -119.94
C SER A 13 -37.14 -38.07 -118.88
N SER A 14 -38.13 -38.36 -118.04
CA SER A 14 -38.02 -39.31 -116.93
C SER A 14 -37.57 -40.70 -117.39
N GLY A 15 -36.43 -41.17 -116.89
CA GLY A 15 -35.80 -42.45 -117.24
C GLY A 15 -34.82 -42.40 -118.42
N ASP A 16 -34.68 -41.27 -119.12
CA ASP A 16 -33.69 -41.10 -120.20
C ASP A 16 -32.33 -40.60 -119.67
N SER A 17 -31.26 -40.90 -120.42
CA SER A 17 -29.89 -40.46 -120.11
C SER A 17 -29.17 -39.87 -121.33
N LEU A 18 -28.51 -38.72 -121.17
CA LEU A 18 -27.85 -37.97 -122.24
C LEU A 18 -26.44 -37.47 -121.88
N THR A 19 -25.41 -38.09 -122.45
CA THR A 19 -24.08 -37.47 -122.52
C THR A 19 -24.05 -36.36 -123.57
N ILE A 20 -23.52 -35.18 -123.27
CA ILE A 20 -23.28 -34.08 -124.22
C ILE A 20 -21.77 -33.95 -124.46
N LEU A 21 -21.33 -33.88 -125.72
CA LEU A 21 -19.91 -33.81 -126.10
C LEU A 21 -19.54 -32.54 -126.90
N ASN A 22 -20.49 -31.65 -127.15
CA ASN A 22 -20.33 -30.47 -128.01
C ASN A 22 -21.30 -29.34 -127.58
N THR A 23 -21.42 -28.24 -128.34
CA THR A 23 -22.25 -27.11 -127.90
C THR A 23 -23.76 -27.39 -127.96
N VAL A 24 -24.48 -27.15 -126.85
CA VAL A 24 -25.95 -27.15 -126.78
C VAL A 24 -26.43 -25.75 -126.40
N VAL A 25 -27.34 -25.16 -127.17
CA VAL A 25 -27.80 -23.78 -126.90
C VAL A 25 -28.81 -23.73 -125.75
N GLY A 26 -29.67 -24.74 -125.61
CA GLY A 26 -30.62 -24.83 -124.51
C GLY A 26 -30.90 -26.28 -124.11
N LEU A 27 -30.83 -26.58 -122.82
CA LEU A 27 -31.09 -27.88 -122.22
C LEU A 27 -32.22 -27.76 -121.18
N THR A 28 -33.19 -28.66 -121.23
CA THR A 28 -34.22 -28.84 -120.21
C THR A 28 -34.20 -30.29 -119.77
N VAL A 29 -33.97 -30.54 -118.48
CA VAL A 29 -34.00 -31.89 -117.90
C VAL A 29 -35.24 -31.96 -117.02
N GLN A 30 -36.00 -33.04 -117.17
CA GLN A 30 -37.25 -33.28 -116.42
C GLN A 30 -37.03 -34.31 -115.32
N SER A 31 -37.90 -34.30 -114.30
CA SER A 31 -37.82 -35.21 -113.14
C SER A 31 -37.56 -36.67 -113.52
N GLY A 32 -36.44 -37.20 -113.04
CA GLY A 32 -35.94 -38.55 -113.31
C GLY A 32 -35.13 -38.73 -114.60
N GLY A 33 -34.86 -37.67 -115.36
CA GLY A 33 -33.89 -37.66 -116.47
C GLY A 33 -32.46 -37.39 -115.99
N SER A 34 -31.45 -37.85 -116.75
CA SER A 34 -30.04 -37.72 -116.38
C SER A 34 -29.16 -37.20 -117.52
N VAL A 35 -28.18 -36.34 -117.23
CA VAL A 35 -27.26 -35.72 -118.19
C VAL A 35 -25.82 -35.80 -117.69
N ALA A 36 -24.87 -35.98 -118.62
CA ALA A 36 -23.45 -35.83 -118.36
C ALA A 36 -22.81 -34.90 -119.41
N ASN A 37 -22.50 -33.67 -119.04
CA ASN A 37 -22.03 -32.63 -119.94
C ASN A 37 -20.50 -32.51 -119.99
N LEU A 38 -19.92 -32.84 -121.13
CA LEU A 38 -18.52 -32.59 -121.49
C LEU A 38 -18.40 -31.48 -122.57
N GLY A 39 -19.52 -30.86 -122.96
CA GLY A 39 -19.61 -29.79 -123.98
C GLY A 39 -19.96 -28.41 -123.39
N ASN A 40 -20.20 -27.42 -124.25
CA ASN A 40 -20.60 -26.07 -123.81
C ASN A 40 -22.13 -25.93 -123.81
N VAL A 41 -22.75 -25.51 -122.70
CA VAL A 41 -24.21 -25.31 -122.65
C VAL A 41 -24.59 -23.86 -122.36
N SER A 42 -25.26 -23.19 -123.29
CA SER A 42 -25.55 -21.76 -123.14
C SER A 42 -26.70 -21.47 -122.16
N SER A 43 -27.75 -22.30 -122.11
CA SER A 43 -28.74 -22.24 -121.04
C SER A 43 -29.21 -23.63 -120.57
N VAL A 44 -29.50 -23.78 -119.28
CA VAL A 44 -29.96 -25.01 -118.65
C VAL A 44 -31.19 -24.72 -117.77
N THR A 45 -32.17 -25.62 -117.81
CA THR A 45 -33.25 -25.72 -116.83
C THR A 45 -33.28 -27.16 -116.33
N ASP A 46 -32.89 -27.42 -115.09
CA ASP A 46 -32.75 -28.78 -114.53
C ASP A 46 -33.80 -29.09 -113.47
N GLN A 47 -34.63 -30.11 -113.73
CA GLN A 47 -35.53 -30.76 -112.77
C GLN A 47 -35.15 -32.24 -112.58
N GLY A 48 -33.99 -32.70 -113.06
CA GLY A 48 -33.52 -34.09 -112.97
C GLY A 48 -32.11 -34.20 -112.38
N SER A 49 -31.14 -34.69 -113.16
CA SER A 49 -29.76 -34.83 -112.69
C SER A 49 -28.76 -34.49 -113.79
N VAL A 50 -27.78 -33.62 -113.51
CA VAL A 50 -26.83 -33.08 -114.49
C VAL A 50 -25.39 -33.09 -113.95
N GLN A 51 -24.58 -34.07 -114.35
CA GLN A 51 -23.14 -34.01 -114.09
C GLN A 51 -22.47 -33.06 -115.12
N ASN A 52 -21.70 -32.06 -114.67
CA ASN A 52 -21.02 -31.09 -115.52
C ASN A 52 -19.48 -31.16 -115.38
N LEU A 53 -18.82 -31.32 -116.53
CA LEU A 53 -17.36 -31.47 -116.70
C LEU A 53 -16.80 -30.44 -117.70
N SER A 54 -17.58 -29.40 -118.05
CA SER A 54 -17.26 -28.39 -119.06
C SER A 54 -18.04 -27.09 -118.81
N THR A 55 -18.19 -26.19 -119.78
CA THR A 55 -18.75 -24.85 -119.51
C THR A 55 -20.28 -24.79 -119.61
N MET A 56 -20.96 -24.16 -118.64
CA MET A 56 -22.36 -23.73 -118.71
C MET A 56 -22.48 -22.22 -118.39
N GLN A 57 -23.44 -21.50 -119.01
CA GLN A 57 -23.47 -20.02 -118.96
C GLN A 57 -24.75 -19.36 -118.43
N SER A 58 -25.83 -20.10 -118.25
CA SER A 58 -27.09 -19.58 -117.70
C SER A 58 -27.88 -20.76 -117.19
N VAL A 59 -27.70 -21.09 -115.92
CA VAL A 59 -28.20 -22.33 -115.33
C VAL A 59 -29.34 -22.01 -114.38
N THR A 60 -30.49 -22.63 -114.57
CA THR A 60 -31.58 -22.64 -113.60
C THR A 60 -31.80 -24.08 -113.13
N ILE A 61 -31.82 -24.30 -111.82
CA ILE A 61 -32.15 -25.59 -111.20
C ILE A 61 -33.48 -25.42 -110.47
N GLU A 62 -34.45 -26.24 -110.81
CA GLU A 62 -35.84 -26.22 -110.36
C GLU A 62 -36.18 -27.51 -109.56
N ASP A 63 -37.43 -27.65 -109.11
CA ASP A 63 -37.90 -28.76 -108.27
C ASP A 63 -37.55 -30.15 -108.83
N GLY A 64 -36.73 -30.89 -108.07
CA GLY A 64 -36.22 -32.22 -108.41
C GLY A 64 -34.88 -32.23 -109.17
N GLY A 65 -34.30 -31.06 -109.47
CA GLY A 65 -33.00 -30.91 -110.14
C GLY A 65 -31.80 -31.18 -109.22
N THR A 66 -30.69 -31.62 -109.80
CA THR A 66 -29.44 -31.94 -109.06
C THR A 66 -28.25 -31.89 -110.01
N LEU A 67 -27.51 -30.77 -109.98
CA LEU A 67 -26.37 -30.54 -110.87
C LEU A 67 -25.03 -30.77 -110.15
N GLU A 68 -24.26 -31.77 -110.58
CA GLU A 68 -22.93 -32.10 -110.05
C GLU A 68 -21.82 -31.49 -110.95
N ASN A 69 -21.32 -30.30 -110.64
CA ASN A 69 -20.21 -29.66 -111.36
C ASN A 69 -18.83 -30.26 -110.98
N ALA A 70 -18.63 -31.52 -111.35
CA ALA A 70 -17.46 -32.38 -111.10
C ALA A 70 -16.16 -31.97 -111.85
N GLY A 71 -16.04 -30.74 -112.33
CA GLY A 71 -14.85 -30.27 -113.07
C GLY A 71 -15.09 -29.20 -114.14
N GLY A 72 -16.33 -28.75 -114.33
CA GLY A 72 -16.69 -27.73 -115.30
C GLY A 72 -16.58 -26.28 -114.80
N SER A 73 -17.01 -25.34 -115.63
CA SER A 73 -17.18 -23.93 -115.25
C SER A 73 -18.64 -23.55 -115.38
N LEU A 74 -19.22 -22.99 -114.33
CA LEU A 74 -20.57 -22.43 -114.36
C LEU A 74 -20.48 -20.89 -114.34
N ASP A 75 -21.35 -20.23 -115.10
CA ASP A 75 -21.60 -18.79 -115.02
C ASP A 75 -23.12 -18.55 -114.97
N SER A 76 -23.55 -17.50 -114.28
CA SER A 76 -24.95 -17.10 -114.09
C SER A 76 -25.87 -18.25 -113.67
N VAL A 77 -25.63 -18.80 -112.48
CA VAL A 77 -26.41 -19.90 -111.90
C VAL A 77 -27.53 -19.34 -111.03
N ILE A 78 -28.72 -19.93 -111.10
CA ILE A 78 -29.87 -19.68 -110.24
C ILE A 78 -30.36 -21.04 -109.74
N VAL A 79 -30.31 -21.27 -108.42
CA VAL A 79 -30.89 -22.46 -107.79
C VAL A 79 -32.20 -22.06 -107.12
N GLN A 80 -33.30 -22.74 -107.47
CA GLN A 80 -34.65 -22.45 -106.99
C GLN A 80 -35.20 -23.64 -106.16
N SER A 81 -36.41 -23.47 -105.61
CA SER A 81 -37.07 -24.44 -104.72
C SER A 81 -37.00 -25.88 -105.22
N GLY A 82 -36.46 -26.77 -104.38
CA GLY A 82 -36.32 -28.20 -104.67
C GLY A 82 -35.17 -28.56 -105.64
N GLY A 83 -34.37 -27.60 -106.10
CA GLY A 83 -33.16 -27.82 -106.88
C GLY A 83 -31.89 -27.88 -106.02
N ASN A 84 -30.95 -28.76 -106.40
CA ASN A 84 -29.63 -28.91 -105.76
C ASN A 84 -28.45 -28.65 -106.72
N LEU A 85 -27.34 -28.13 -106.20
CA LEU A 85 -26.06 -27.92 -106.91
C LEU A 85 -24.89 -28.46 -106.09
N GLU A 86 -24.24 -29.53 -106.54
CA GLU A 86 -22.99 -30.04 -105.96
C GLU A 86 -21.81 -29.53 -106.81
N ASN A 87 -20.97 -28.64 -106.31
CA ASN A 87 -19.92 -27.96 -107.08
C ASN A 87 -18.50 -28.32 -106.62
N THR A 88 -17.64 -28.80 -107.53
CA THR A 88 -16.21 -29.08 -107.23
C THR A 88 -15.25 -28.19 -108.04
N ALA A 89 -15.76 -27.19 -108.75
CA ALA A 89 -15.00 -26.41 -109.74
C ALA A 89 -15.49 -24.94 -109.80
N THR A 90 -15.19 -24.21 -110.87
CA THR A 90 -15.44 -22.75 -110.90
C THR A 90 -16.93 -22.42 -111.09
N VAL A 91 -17.46 -21.53 -110.26
CA VAL A 91 -18.78 -20.91 -110.45
C VAL A 91 -18.70 -19.37 -110.31
N THR A 92 -19.31 -18.66 -111.26
CA THR A 92 -19.48 -17.19 -111.22
C THR A 92 -20.95 -16.81 -111.26
N ASN A 93 -21.33 -15.76 -110.52
CA ASN A 93 -22.70 -15.22 -110.46
C ASN A 93 -23.72 -16.31 -110.03
N LEU A 94 -23.57 -16.82 -108.81
CA LEU A 94 -24.42 -17.88 -108.23
C LEU A 94 -25.50 -17.26 -107.34
N THR A 95 -26.73 -17.19 -107.84
CA THR A 95 -27.93 -16.91 -107.04
C THR A 95 -28.53 -18.21 -106.51
N ILE A 96 -28.91 -18.24 -105.24
CA ILE A 96 -29.63 -19.35 -104.60
C ILE A 96 -30.84 -18.74 -103.90
N GLU A 97 -32.04 -19.19 -104.26
CA GLU A 97 -33.29 -18.56 -103.84
C GLU A 97 -34.45 -19.54 -103.62
N SER A 98 -35.48 -19.09 -102.89
CA SER A 98 -36.75 -19.81 -102.72
C SER A 98 -36.58 -21.24 -102.20
N ASP A 99 -35.78 -21.43 -101.14
CA ASP A 99 -35.42 -22.73 -100.56
C ASP A 99 -34.57 -23.67 -101.45
N GLY A 100 -33.94 -23.15 -102.52
CA GLY A 100 -32.93 -23.90 -103.31
C GLY A 100 -31.64 -24.19 -102.55
N GLN A 101 -30.88 -25.21 -102.94
CA GLN A 101 -29.70 -25.71 -102.20
C GLN A 101 -28.43 -25.81 -103.06
N ALA A 102 -27.27 -25.47 -102.51
CA ALA A 102 -25.98 -25.67 -103.18
C ALA A 102 -24.84 -25.99 -102.21
N GLU A 103 -23.99 -26.94 -102.57
CA GLU A 103 -22.83 -27.42 -101.80
C GLU A 103 -21.53 -27.25 -102.62
N ASN A 104 -20.51 -26.57 -102.08
CA ASN A 104 -19.26 -26.24 -102.78
C ASN A 104 -18.05 -26.97 -102.20
N TYR A 105 -17.76 -28.16 -102.74
CA TYR A 105 -16.65 -29.04 -102.42
C TYR A 105 -15.32 -28.57 -103.04
N GLY A 106 -14.81 -27.43 -102.57
CA GLY A 106 -13.47 -26.93 -102.93
C GLY A 106 -13.39 -26.06 -104.20
N GLY A 107 -14.50 -25.81 -104.89
CA GLY A 107 -14.54 -24.97 -106.08
C GLY A 107 -14.35 -23.47 -105.80
N PRO A 108 -13.73 -22.68 -106.70
CA PRO A 108 -13.77 -21.22 -106.63
C PRO A 108 -15.17 -20.69 -106.95
N ALA A 109 -15.74 -19.87 -106.06
CA ALA A 109 -17.03 -19.21 -106.24
C ALA A 109 -16.87 -17.68 -106.21
N GLN A 110 -17.54 -16.97 -107.11
CA GLN A 110 -17.49 -15.51 -107.18
C GLN A 110 -18.85 -14.89 -107.50
N GLY A 111 -19.25 -13.86 -106.75
CA GLY A 111 -20.58 -13.25 -106.86
C GLY A 111 -21.66 -14.24 -106.44
N VAL A 112 -21.64 -14.64 -105.17
CA VAL A 112 -22.63 -15.57 -104.60
C VAL A 112 -23.69 -14.76 -103.89
N THR A 113 -24.95 -14.87 -104.32
CA THR A 113 -26.11 -14.27 -103.66
C THR A 113 -27.00 -15.38 -103.14
N VAL A 114 -27.24 -15.42 -101.84
CA VAL A 114 -28.15 -16.36 -101.20
C VAL A 114 -29.30 -15.54 -100.63
N GLN A 115 -30.53 -15.82 -101.05
CA GLN A 115 -31.69 -14.97 -100.74
C GLN A 115 -32.96 -15.82 -100.52
N ASN A 116 -34.01 -15.24 -99.95
CA ASN A 116 -35.35 -15.85 -99.87
C ASN A 116 -35.34 -17.32 -99.40
N GLY A 117 -34.71 -17.62 -98.26
CA GLY A 117 -34.63 -18.98 -97.69
C GLY A 117 -33.64 -19.95 -98.34
N GLY A 118 -32.88 -19.54 -99.36
CA GLY A 118 -31.88 -20.39 -100.02
C GLY A 118 -30.76 -20.88 -99.06
N ARG A 119 -30.20 -22.07 -99.35
CA ARG A 119 -29.13 -22.71 -98.56
C ARG A 119 -27.84 -22.88 -99.37
N TYR A 120 -26.70 -22.43 -98.83
CA TYR A 120 -25.37 -22.60 -99.45
C TYR A 120 -24.36 -23.20 -98.46
N GLU A 121 -23.76 -24.35 -98.76
CA GLU A 121 -22.69 -24.93 -97.94
C GLU A 121 -21.34 -24.81 -98.67
N ASN A 122 -20.30 -24.26 -98.04
CA ASN A 122 -18.96 -24.19 -98.61
C ASN A 122 -18.02 -25.22 -97.97
N ASN A 123 -18.04 -26.44 -98.51
CA ASN A 123 -17.15 -27.55 -98.16
C ASN A 123 -15.71 -27.35 -98.68
N GLY A 124 -15.06 -26.23 -98.31
CA GLY A 124 -13.63 -25.99 -98.53
C GLY A 124 -13.24 -25.09 -99.72
N GLY A 125 -14.20 -24.49 -100.43
CA GLY A 125 -13.94 -23.59 -101.56
C GLY A 125 -13.49 -22.18 -101.18
N ASN A 126 -13.05 -21.39 -102.17
CA ASN A 126 -12.81 -19.95 -102.02
C ASN A 126 -13.96 -19.15 -102.62
N VAL A 127 -14.71 -18.45 -101.77
CA VAL A 127 -15.87 -17.63 -102.09
C VAL A 127 -15.48 -16.15 -102.08
N SER A 128 -15.91 -15.38 -103.08
CA SER A 128 -15.59 -13.95 -103.19
C SER A 128 -16.79 -13.11 -103.63
N GLY A 129 -17.10 -12.05 -102.88
CA GLY A 129 -18.34 -11.30 -103.06
C GLY A 129 -19.55 -12.19 -102.74
N LEU A 130 -19.70 -12.53 -101.45
CA LEU A 130 -20.87 -13.26 -100.94
C LEU A 130 -21.85 -12.25 -100.34
N THR A 131 -23.13 -12.36 -100.69
CA THR A 131 -24.25 -11.67 -100.04
C THR A 131 -25.27 -12.71 -99.61
N ALA A 132 -25.49 -12.86 -98.30
CA ALA A 132 -26.61 -13.61 -97.75
C ALA A 132 -27.68 -12.59 -97.31
N ASP A 133 -28.91 -12.76 -97.77
CA ASP A 133 -30.03 -11.82 -97.61
C ASP A 133 -31.34 -12.58 -97.31
N THR A 134 -32.33 -11.91 -96.74
CA THR A 134 -33.75 -12.33 -96.66
C THR A 134 -33.93 -13.80 -96.25
N GLY A 135 -33.47 -14.14 -95.04
CA GLY A 135 -33.61 -15.48 -94.44
C GLY A 135 -32.75 -16.59 -95.05
N ALA A 136 -31.74 -16.26 -95.85
CA ALA A 136 -30.76 -17.22 -96.37
C ALA A 136 -29.99 -17.97 -95.26
N GLN A 137 -29.49 -19.16 -95.58
CA GLN A 137 -28.61 -19.96 -94.72
C GLN A 137 -27.30 -20.27 -95.46
N VAL A 138 -26.14 -19.95 -94.85
CA VAL A 138 -24.83 -20.20 -95.47
C VAL A 138 -23.86 -20.88 -94.50
N ASP A 139 -23.48 -22.13 -94.75
CA ASP A 139 -22.59 -22.90 -93.87
C ASP A 139 -21.18 -23.08 -94.48
N PHE A 140 -20.20 -22.26 -94.07
CA PHE A 140 -18.79 -22.46 -94.44
C PHE A 140 -18.18 -23.63 -93.67
N MET A 141 -18.23 -24.82 -94.28
CA MET A 141 -17.58 -26.06 -93.84
C MET A 141 -16.09 -26.08 -94.24
N GLY A 142 -15.36 -25.02 -93.86
CA GLY A 142 -13.98 -24.74 -94.27
C GLY A 142 -13.86 -23.81 -95.48
N GLY A 143 -12.63 -23.59 -95.95
CA GLY A 143 -12.33 -22.74 -97.10
C GLY A 143 -12.18 -21.26 -96.76
N THR A 144 -12.41 -20.36 -97.72
CA THR A 144 -12.26 -18.90 -97.53
C THR A 144 -13.47 -18.14 -98.05
N GLY A 145 -13.86 -17.06 -97.37
CA GLY A 145 -14.87 -16.10 -97.80
C GLY A 145 -14.29 -14.69 -97.81
N THR A 146 -14.42 -13.97 -98.92
CA THR A 146 -13.82 -12.62 -99.09
C THR A 146 -14.90 -11.62 -99.52
N SER A 147 -15.02 -10.49 -98.82
CA SER A 147 -16.13 -9.53 -98.99
C SER A 147 -17.49 -10.22 -98.79
N VAL A 148 -17.81 -10.51 -97.53
CA VAL A 148 -19.01 -11.24 -97.11
C VAL A 148 -20.02 -10.25 -96.54
N THR A 149 -21.26 -10.27 -97.03
CA THR A 149 -22.37 -9.44 -96.55
C THR A 149 -23.44 -10.35 -95.95
N VAL A 150 -23.97 -9.99 -94.78
CA VAL A 150 -25.09 -10.68 -94.11
C VAL A 150 -26.18 -9.66 -93.85
N ASP A 151 -27.35 -9.83 -94.47
CA ASP A 151 -28.40 -8.82 -94.55
C ASP A 151 -29.81 -9.41 -94.29
N SER A 152 -30.77 -8.55 -93.95
CA SER A 152 -32.22 -8.84 -93.82
C SER A 152 -32.59 -10.19 -93.17
N GLY A 153 -31.98 -10.55 -92.03
CA GLY A 153 -32.30 -11.79 -91.31
C GLY A 153 -31.66 -13.06 -91.88
N ALA A 154 -30.64 -12.95 -92.72
CA ALA A 154 -29.84 -14.11 -93.15
C ALA A 154 -28.91 -14.63 -92.04
N THR A 155 -28.59 -15.92 -92.10
CA THR A 155 -27.67 -16.61 -91.19
C THR A 155 -26.46 -17.15 -91.95
N ILE A 156 -25.25 -16.85 -91.49
CA ILE A 156 -24.02 -17.52 -91.93
C ILE A 156 -23.40 -18.29 -90.75
N GLY A 157 -23.17 -19.59 -90.91
CA GLY A 157 -22.27 -20.37 -90.07
C GLY A 157 -20.88 -20.48 -90.71
N ALA A 158 -19.82 -20.47 -89.90
CA ALA A 158 -18.45 -20.70 -90.33
C ALA A 158 -17.73 -21.65 -89.36
N VAL A 159 -17.27 -22.79 -89.88
CA VAL A 159 -16.71 -23.91 -89.11
C VAL A 159 -15.53 -24.55 -89.84
N GLN A 160 -14.91 -25.57 -89.23
CA GLN A 160 -13.86 -26.41 -89.86
C GLN A 160 -12.70 -25.62 -90.47
N SER A 161 -12.20 -24.62 -89.74
CA SER A 161 -11.11 -23.73 -90.18
C SER A 161 -11.42 -22.87 -91.43
N ALA A 162 -12.68 -22.51 -91.64
CA ALA A 162 -13.05 -21.47 -92.60
C ALA A 162 -12.40 -20.11 -92.26
N THR A 163 -12.12 -19.27 -93.24
CA THR A 163 -11.59 -17.91 -93.03
C THR A 163 -12.41 -16.89 -93.80
N LEU A 164 -13.22 -16.09 -93.11
CA LEU A 164 -13.94 -14.95 -93.66
C LEU A 164 -13.11 -13.66 -93.49
N THR A 165 -13.15 -12.74 -94.45
CA THR A 165 -12.43 -11.46 -94.38
C THR A 165 -13.23 -10.34 -95.04
N SER A 166 -13.24 -9.14 -94.43
CA SER A 166 -14.09 -8.02 -94.84
C SER A 166 -15.57 -8.42 -94.78
N VAL A 167 -16.06 -8.62 -93.55
CA VAL A 167 -17.44 -9.01 -93.26
C VAL A 167 -18.26 -7.77 -92.97
N THR A 168 -19.43 -7.63 -93.58
CA THR A 168 -20.42 -6.58 -93.32
C THR A 168 -21.72 -7.23 -92.86
N MET A 169 -22.28 -6.79 -91.74
CA MET A 169 -23.56 -7.25 -91.21
C MET A 169 -24.53 -6.06 -91.13
N THR A 170 -25.71 -6.23 -91.71
CA THR A 170 -26.76 -5.20 -91.80
C THR A 170 -28.17 -5.78 -91.60
N ALA A 171 -29.10 -4.89 -91.23
CA ALA A 171 -30.55 -5.13 -91.20
C ALA A 171 -31.04 -6.46 -90.56
N GLY A 172 -30.33 -6.95 -89.54
CA GLY A 172 -30.70 -8.17 -88.81
C GLY A 172 -29.89 -9.42 -89.19
N GLY A 173 -28.70 -9.27 -89.77
CA GLY A 173 -27.84 -10.40 -90.13
C GLY A 173 -27.28 -11.17 -88.92
N SER A 174 -27.17 -12.49 -89.05
CA SER A 174 -26.63 -13.40 -88.04
C SER A 174 -25.38 -14.13 -88.57
N LEU A 175 -24.29 -14.15 -87.79
CA LEU A 175 -23.04 -14.82 -88.14
C LEU A 175 -22.52 -15.65 -86.95
N GLU A 176 -22.44 -16.97 -87.10
CA GLU A 176 -21.70 -17.84 -86.18
C GLU A 176 -20.30 -18.16 -86.74
N VAL A 177 -19.25 -17.91 -85.95
CA VAL A 177 -17.87 -18.32 -86.24
C VAL A 177 -17.40 -19.30 -85.17
N SER A 178 -17.21 -20.57 -85.49
CA SER A 178 -16.83 -21.61 -84.53
C SER A 178 -15.92 -22.69 -85.13
N ASN A 179 -15.57 -23.72 -84.37
CA ASN A 179 -14.82 -24.91 -84.80
C ASN A 179 -13.54 -24.63 -85.62
N GLY A 180 -12.72 -23.69 -85.15
CA GLY A 180 -11.45 -23.32 -85.76
C GLY A 180 -11.55 -22.25 -86.84
N ALA A 181 -12.76 -21.81 -87.20
CA ALA A 181 -12.97 -20.77 -88.20
C ALA A 181 -12.57 -19.37 -87.69
N SER A 182 -12.37 -18.46 -88.64
CA SER A 182 -12.00 -17.08 -88.37
C SER A 182 -12.79 -16.07 -89.22
N ALA A 183 -13.01 -14.85 -88.70
CA ALA A 183 -13.58 -13.73 -89.44
C ALA A 183 -12.84 -12.41 -89.15
N THR A 184 -12.25 -11.76 -90.15
CA THR A 184 -11.52 -10.49 -90.00
C THR A 184 -12.29 -9.31 -90.61
N ASP A 185 -12.05 -8.12 -90.05
CA ASP A 185 -12.60 -6.84 -90.53
C ASP A 185 -14.14 -6.89 -90.55
N VAL A 186 -14.73 -7.13 -89.37
CA VAL A 186 -16.16 -7.38 -89.19
C VAL A 186 -16.87 -6.08 -88.81
N THR A 187 -17.59 -5.49 -89.75
CA THR A 187 -18.38 -4.26 -89.54
C THR A 187 -19.86 -4.61 -89.34
N ILE A 188 -20.45 -4.21 -88.23
CA ILE A 188 -21.87 -4.40 -87.91
C ILE A 188 -22.55 -3.02 -87.87
N SER A 189 -23.63 -2.84 -88.63
CA SER A 189 -24.28 -1.53 -88.78
C SER A 189 -25.76 -1.59 -89.16
N GLY A 190 -26.48 -0.50 -88.88
CA GLY A 190 -27.90 -0.35 -89.21
C GLY A 190 -28.78 -0.15 -87.97
N ASP A 191 -30.10 -0.23 -88.18
CA ASP A 191 -31.13 0.09 -87.18
C ASP A 191 -31.93 -1.17 -86.74
N VAL A 192 -31.34 -2.37 -86.83
CA VAL A 192 -32.02 -3.67 -86.60
C VAL A 192 -31.03 -4.69 -86.02
N GLU A 193 -31.49 -5.46 -85.02
CA GLU A 193 -30.75 -6.49 -84.24
C GLU A 193 -29.91 -7.47 -85.09
N ASN A 194 -28.63 -7.16 -85.29
CA ASN A 194 -27.63 -8.08 -85.84
C ASN A 194 -27.01 -8.93 -84.71
N THR A 195 -26.69 -10.19 -84.96
CA THR A 195 -26.08 -11.09 -83.95
C THR A 195 -24.78 -11.71 -84.44
N LEU A 196 -23.65 -11.37 -83.81
CA LEU A 196 -22.34 -12.01 -84.08
C LEU A 196 -22.02 -13.00 -82.97
N VAL A 197 -21.96 -14.30 -83.29
CA VAL A 197 -21.73 -15.39 -82.35
C VAL A 197 -20.34 -16.01 -82.56
N VAL A 198 -19.42 -15.81 -81.62
CA VAL A 198 -18.08 -16.43 -81.66
C VAL A 198 -18.12 -17.73 -80.85
N GLY A 199 -18.35 -18.87 -81.51
CA GLY A 199 -18.43 -20.20 -80.90
C GLY A 199 -17.07 -20.86 -80.63
N SER A 200 -17.11 -22.15 -80.28
CA SER A 200 -15.97 -22.91 -79.77
C SER A 200 -14.77 -22.97 -80.72
N ASN A 201 -13.64 -22.36 -80.37
CA ASN A 201 -12.45 -22.17 -81.20
C ASN A 201 -12.68 -21.25 -82.43
N GLY A 202 -13.69 -20.39 -82.40
CA GLY A 202 -13.85 -19.31 -83.37
C GLY A 202 -12.94 -18.13 -83.02
N TYR A 203 -12.44 -17.43 -84.05
CA TYR A 203 -11.63 -16.21 -83.90
C TYR A 203 -12.23 -15.06 -84.70
N VAL A 204 -12.44 -13.90 -84.10
CA VAL A 204 -12.82 -12.68 -84.82
C VAL A 204 -11.86 -11.55 -84.52
N SER A 205 -11.59 -10.67 -85.50
CA SER A 205 -10.68 -9.54 -85.28
C SER A 205 -11.01 -8.29 -86.08
N GLY A 206 -10.84 -7.12 -85.47
CA GLY A 206 -11.23 -5.85 -86.10
C GLY A 206 -12.75 -5.76 -86.19
N VAL A 207 -13.42 -5.94 -85.06
CA VAL A 207 -14.88 -5.91 -84.95
C VAL A 207 -15.31 -4.48 -84.64
N ASN A 208 -16.12 -3.87 -85.50
CA ASN A 208 -16.61 -2.51 -85.34
C ASN A 208 -18.14 -2.50 -85.39
N VAL A 209 -18.77 -2.18 -84.26
CA VAL A 209 -20.24 -2.16 -84.11
C VAL A 209 -20.70 -0.71 -84.01
N SER A 210 -21.53 -0.27 -84.97
CA SER A 210 -22.04 1.10 -85.01
C SER A 210 -23.51 1.17 -85.44
N GLY A 211 -24.42 1.04 -84.47
CA GLY A 211 -25.84 1.38 -84.61
C GLY A 211 -26.13 2.89 -84.50
N ALA A 212 -27.37 3.26 -84.85
CA ALA A 212 -27.91 4.58 -84.55
C ALA A 212 -28.37 4.68 -83.07
N LEU A 213 -28.36 5.88 -82.51
CA LEU A 213 -28.70 6.18 -81.12
C LEU A 213 -30.07 5.61 -80.66
N ASP A 214 -30.06 4.50 -79.93
CA ASP A 214 -31.15 4.16 -78.97
C ASP A 214 -30.76 4.56 -77.54
N ASN A 215 -31.76 4.73 -76.68
CA ASN A 215 -31.67 5.43 -75.40
C ASN A 215 -32.68 4.85 -74.39
N SER A 216 -32.47 3.58 -74.02
CA SER A 216 -33.46 2.77 -73.29
C SER A 216 -32.89 2.04 -72.06
N ALA A 217 -32.13 2.76 -71.22
CA ALA A 217 -31.67 2.21 -69.94
C ALA A 217 -32.83 1.96 -68.95
N GLN A 218 -33.19 0.70 -68.70
CA GLN A 218 -33.75 0.15 -67.44
C GLN A 218 -33.95 -1.38 -67.59
N GLY A 219 -33.38 -2.19 -66.69
CA GLY A 219 -33.49 -3.65 -66.77
C GLY A 219 -34.89 -4.19 -66.44
N SER A 220 -35.68 -4.56 -67.46
CA SER A 220 -36.93 -5.33 -67.30
C SER A 220 -37.39 -6.02 -68.59
N ALA A 221 -36.73 -7.14 -68.93
CA ALA A 221 -37.24 -8.21 -69.81
C ALA A 221 -37.70 -7.83 -71.24
N GLY A 222 -36.74 -7.52 -72.12
CA GLY A 222 -36.77 -7.95 -73.52
C GLY A 222 -36.90 -6.86 -74.60
N GLY A 223 -35.93 -6.86 -75.52
CA GLY A 223 -35.91 -6.07 -76.76
C GLY A 223 -35.18 -4.72 -76.63
N GLU A 224 -34.29 -4.32 -77.53
CA GLU A 224 -33.65 -5.05 -78.66
C GLU A 224 -32.17 -4.56 -78.71
N VAL A 225 -31.19 -5.44 -78.95
CA VAL A 225 -29.77 -5.15 -78.68
C VAL A 225 -28.85 -5.73 -79.75
N HIS A 226 -27.89 -4.95 -80.28
CA HIS A 226 -26.83 -5.47 -81.16
C HIS A 226 -25.82 -6.33 -80.39
N ASP A 227 -26.17 -7.60 -80.15
CA ASP A 227 -25.38 -8.53 -79.36
C ASP A 227 -24.19 -9.12 -80.17
N VAL A 228 -22.98 -8.72 -79.80
CA VAL A 228 -21.76 -9.51 -80.07
C VAL A 228 -21.59 -10.51 -78.93
N ILE A 229 -21.73 -11.81 -79.22
CA ILE A 229 -21.75 -12.90 -78.23
C ILE A 229 -20.51 -13.77 -78.38
N ILE A 230 -19.55 -13.66 -77.45
CA ILE A 230 -18.36 -14.50 -77.42
C ILE A 230 -18.61 -15.70 -76.49
N ASN A 231 -18.71 -16.89 -77.07
CA ASN A 231 -18.98 -18.14 -76.35
C ASN A 231 -17.70 -18.88 -75.91
N SER A 232 -17.87 -19.99 -75.19
CA SER A 232 -16.78 -20.78 -74.62
C SER A 232 -15.75 -21.23 -75.66
N GLY A 233 -14.50 -20.76 -75.53
CA GLY A 233 -13.41 -21.01 -76.47
C GLY A 233 -13.43 -20.11 -77.72
N GLY A 234 -14.35 -19.15 -77.82
CA GLY A 234 -14.32 -18.09 -78.82
C GLY A 234 -13.39 -16.94 -78.41
N VAL A 235 -12.77 -16.29 -79.39
CA VAL A 235 -11.83 -15.18 -79.17
C VAL A 235 -12.19 -14.00 -80.08
N ALA A 236 -12.24 -12.79 -79.52
CA ALA A 236 -12.31 -11.54 -80.26
C ALA A 236 -11.12 -10.63 -79.93
N ASP A 237 -10.59 -9.91 -80.92
CA ASP A 237 -9.47 -8.97 -80.77
C ASP A 237 -9.74 -7.68 -81.56
N ASP A 238 -9.34 -6.52 -81.02
CA ASP A 238 -9.64 -5.18 -81.57
C ASP A 238 -11.16 -4.99 -81.81
N VAL A 239 -11.91 -4.83 -80.72
CA VAL A 239 -13.39 -4.74 -80.71
C VAL A 239 -13.84 -3.35 -80.31
N THR A 240 -14.35 -2.55 -81.24
CA THR A 240 -14.94 -1.24 -80.94
C THR A 240 -16.47 -1.31 -81.00
N VAL A 241 -17.12 -0.76 -79.97
CA VAL A 241 -18.59 -0.74 -79.82
C VAL A 241 -19.04 0.71 -79.59
N TYR A 242 -20.06 1.15 -80.34
CA TYR A 242 -20.70 2.46 -80.22
C TYR A 242 -22.19 2.29 -79.88
N HIS A 243 -22.67 2.85 -78.77
CA HIS A 243 -24.07 2.76 -78.27
C HIS A 243 -24.61 1.35 -77.92
N ASP A 244 -24.00 0.31 -78.49
CA ASP A 244 -24.42 -1.09 -78.46
C ASP A 244 -23.81 -1.88 -77.26
N HIS A 245 -23.92 -3.22 -77.26
CA HIS A 245 -23.55 -4.07 -76.12
C HIS A 245 -22.73 -5.32 -76.51
N LEU A 246 -21.65 -5.57 -75.79
CA LEU A 246 -20.80 -6.77 -75.96
C LEU A 246 -21.07 -7.80 -74.85
N VAL A 247 -21.35 -9.05 -75.23
CA VAL A 247 -21.58 -10.16 -74.29
C VAL A 247 -20.42 -11.17 -74.38
N ILE A 248 -19.73 -11.41 -73.27
CA ILE A 248 -18.72 -12.46 -73.14
C ILE A 248 -19.28 -13.56 -72.24
N ASN A 249 -19.71 -14.67 -72.83
CA ASN A 249 -20.18 -15.85 -72.11
C ASN A 249 -18.98 -16.67 -71.56
N GLY A 250 -19.28 -17.60 -70.65
CA GLY A 250 -18.25 -18.34 -69.91
C GLY A 250 -17.24 -19.10 -70.78
N GLY A 251 -15.97 -18.70 -70.70
CA GLY A 251 -14.85 -19.24 -71.48
C GLY A 251 -14.56 -18.49 -72.78
N GLY A 252 -15.29 -17.43 -73.10
CA GLY A 252 -14.97 -16.50 -74.18
C GLY A 252 -13.88 -15.50 -73.77
N LEU A 253 -13.12 -14.99 -74.75
CA LEU A 253 -12.06 -14.00 -74.56
C LEU A 253 -12.24 -12.80 -75.50
N ALA A 254 -12.14 -11.58 -74.98
CA ALA A 254 -12.00 -10.35 -75.76
C ALA A 254 -10.71 -9.60 -75.42
N SER A 255 -10.13 -8.92 -76.41
CA SER A 255 -8.94 -8.09 -76.26
C SER A 255 -9.07 -6.79 -77.05
N GLY A 256 -8.47 -5.70 -76.55
CA GLY A 256 -8.50 -4.39 -77.21
C GLY A 256 -9.90 -3.78 -77.31
N VAL A 257 -10.75 -4.03 -76.32
CA VAL A 257 -12.16 -3.58 -76.36
C VAL A 257 -12.25 -2.07 -76.15
N THR A 258 -12.87 -1.32 -77.06
CA THR A 258 -13.16 0.10 -76.88
C THR A 258 -14.66 0.34 -76.87
N LEU A 259 -15.20 0.80 -75.74
CA LEU A 259 -16.60 1.15 -75.56
C LEU A 259 -16.75 2.67 -75.63
N ASN A 260 -17.57 3.16 -76.55
CA ASN A 260 -17.91 4.58 -76.67
C ASN A 260 -19.43 4.70 -76.57
N ASP A 261 -19.93 5.27 -75.47
CA ASP A 261 -21.36 5.25 -75.11
C ASP A 261 -21.99 3.84 -75.09
N ALA A 262 -21.18 2.80 -74.95
CA ALA A 262 -21.55 1.39 -75.13
C ALA A 262 -21.35 0.56 -73.84
N GLY A 263 -22.07 -0.55 -73.73
CA GLY A 263 -21.98 -1.48 -72.60
C GLY A 263 -21.21 -2.77 -72.91
N ILE A 264 -20.82 -3.49 -71.85
CA ILE A 264 -20.32 -4.86 -71.95
C ILE A 264 -20.84 -5.68 -70.75
N THR A 265 -21.17 -6.95 -70.95
CA THR A 265 -21.42 -7.93 -69.88
C THR A 265 -20.44 -9.10 -70.01
N VAL A 266 -19.53 -9.25 -69.04
CA VAL A 266 -18.53 -10.34 -68.98
C VAL A 266 -18.99 -11.37 -67.96
N GLN A 267 -19.61 -12.45 -68.42
CA GLN A 267 -20.18 -13.51 -67.58
C GLN A 267 -19.12 -14.42 -66.94
N SER A 268 -19.56 -15.30 -66.04
CA SER A 268 -18.74 -16.25 -65.29
C SER A 268 -17.79 -17.07 -66.17
N ASN A 269 -16.48 -16.91 -65.95
CA ASN A 269 -15.36 -17.46 -66.74
C ASN A 269 -15.10 -16.80 -68.12
N GLY A 270 -15.84 -15.76 -68.51
CA GLY A 270 -15.46 -14.90 -69.63
C GLY A 270 -14.32 -13.95 -69.25
N VAL A 271 -13.53 -13.52 -70.22
CA VAL A 271 -12.36 -12.63 -69.99
C VAL A 271 -12.35 -11.47 -70.98
N VAL A 272 -12.11 -10.25 -70.50
CA VAL A 272 -11.76 -9.07 -71.31
C VAL A 272 -10.38 -8.53 -70.91
N SER A 273 -9.63 -7.99 -71.85
CA SER A 273 -8.32 -7.35 -71.61
C SER A 273 -8.09 -6.08 -72.43
N ALA A 274 -7.34 -5.13 -71.88
CA ALA A 274 -7.03 -3.83 -72.48
C ALA A 274 -8.28 -3.03 -72.89
N MET A 275 -9.28 -3.03 -72.02
CA MET A 275 -10.57 -2.36 -72.26
C MET A 275 -10.46 -0.84 -72.08
N THR A 276 -11.04 -0.03 -72.95
CA THR A 276 -11.17 1.42 -72.76
C THR A 276 -12.66 1.79 -72.71
N VAL A 277 -13.08 2.49 -71.65
CA VAL A 277 -14.47 2.88 -71.40
C VAL A 277 -14.60 4.41 -71.51
N ASN A 278 -15.29 4.85 -72.56
CA ASN A 278 -15.58 6.26 -72.89
C ASN A 278 -17.11 6.47 -73.02
N ALA A 279 -17.88 6.27 -71.95
CA ALA A 279 -19.31 6.55 -71.98
C ALA A 279 -19.62 8.02 -71.61
N GLN A 280 -20.81 8.49 -71.95
CA GLN A 280 -21.40 9.79 -71.61
C GLN A 280 -22.74 9.58 -70.88
N GLY A 281 -22.81 8.69 -69.88
CA GLY A 281 -24.03 8.50 -69.10
C GLY A 281 -24.23 7.13 -68.47
N ILE A 282 -25.23 6.38 -68.95
CA ILE A 282 -25.86 5.26 -68.21
C ILE A 282 -25.25 3.88 -68.56
N TYR A 283 -24.23 3.85 -69.43
CA TYR A 283 -23.59 2.61 -69.89
C TYR A 283 -22.35 2.30 -69.07
N ALA A 284 -22.27 1.06 -68.57
CA ALA A 284 -21.19 0.59 -67.72
C ALA A 284 -20.65 -0.76 -68.20
N ALA A 285 -19.42 -1.07 -67.80
CA ALA A 285 -18.79 -2.36 -68.05
C ALA A 285 -19.07 -3.35 -66.92
N TYR A 286 -20.06 -4.22 -67.14
CA TYR A 286 -20.61 -5.17 -66.18
C TYR A 286 -19.81 -6.47 -66.14
N ILE A 287 -18.92 -6.62 -65.15
CA ILE A 287 -18.13 -7.85 -64.94
C ILE A 287 -18.90 -8.78 -63.99
N ASN A 288 -19.62 -9.75 -64.54
CA ASN A 288 -20.57 -10.65 -63.86
C ASN A 288 -19.96 -12.04 -63.65
N GLY A 289 -19.12 -12.19 -62.62
CA GLY A 289 -18.33 -13.42 -62.40
C GLY A 289 -17.21 -13.65 -63.43
N GLY A 290 -17.10 -12.80 -64.46
CA GLY A 290 -16.02 -12.80 -65.43
C GLY A 290 -14.76 -12.09 -64.93
N VAL A 291 -13.80 -11.86 -65.84
CA VAL A 291 -12.53 -11.20 -65.53
C VAL A 291 -12.25 -10.04 -66.50
N SER A 292 -11.78 -8.91 -65.97
CA SER A 292 -11.24 -7.76 -66.71
C SER A 292 -9.76 -7.55 -66.40
N TYR A 293 -8.95 -7.21 -67.41
CA TYR A 293 -7.54 -6.85 -67.27
C TYR A 293 -7.23 -5.49 -67.93
N ASP A 294 -6.42 -4.67 -67.27
CA ASP A 294 -5.80 -3.45 -67.79
C ASP A 294 -6.83 -2.45 -68.37
N ALA A 295 -7.97 -2.28 -67.71
CA ALA A 295 -9.03 -1.39 -68.18
C ALA A 295 -8.69 0.09 -67.93
N ILE A 296 -9.09 0.98 -68.84
CA ILE A 296 -8.96 2.43 -68.72
C ILE A 296 -10.36 3.04 -68.71
N VAL A 297 -10.76 3.63 -67.58
CA VAL A 297 -12.07 4.25 -67.39
C VAL A 297 -11.93 5.76 -67.44
N ASN A 298 -12.59 6.40 -68.40
CA ASN A 298 -12.53 7.85 -68.64
C ASN A 298 -13.80 8.57 -68.16
N ASN A 299 -13.81 9.90 -68.29
CA ASN A 299 -14.90 10.78 -67.88
C ASN A 299 -16.28 10.29 -68.37
N ASP A 300 -17.24 10.18 -67.44
CA ASP A 300 -18.61 9.68 -67.59
C ASP A 300 -18.73 8.18 -67.99
N GLY A 301 -17.62 7.43 -67.88
CA GLY A 301 -17.57 5.96 -68.00
C GLY A 301 -17.49 5.25 -66.65
N ALA A 302 -18.05 4.03 -66.58
CA ALA A 302 -18.04 3.20 -65.38
C ALA A 302 -17.67 1.73 -65.65
N ILE A 303 -17.00 1.08 -64.71
CA ILE A 303 -16.86 -0.39 -64.60
C ILE A 303 -17.55 -0.88 -63.31
N VAL A 304 -18.19 -2.05 -63.37
CA VAL A 304 -19.03 -2.59 -62.29
C VAL A 304 -18.76 -4.09 -62.11
N GLU A 305 -18.00 -4.46 -61.08
CA GLU A 305 -17.65 -5.84 -60.76
C GLU A 305 -18.65 -6.47 -59.78
N TYR A 306 -19.42 -7.47 -60.24
CA TYR A 306 -20.47 -8.11 -59.43
C TYR A 306 -20.59 -9.62 -59.68
N ASP A 307 -21.37 -10.29 -58.82
CA ASP A 307 -21.54 -11.76 -58.82
C ASP A 307 -20.21 -12.54 -58.90
N ASN A 308 -19.23 -12.09 -58.11
CA ASN A 308 -17.84 -12.56 -58.04
C ASN A 308 -16.97 -12.19 -59.25
N GLY A 309 -17.36 -11.20 -60.05
CA GLY A 309 -16.55 -10.62 -61.11
C GLY A 309 -15.25 -10.03 -60.58
N SER A 310 -14.19 -10.06 -61.37
CA SER A 310 -12.87 -9.57 -60.98
C SER A 310 -12.28 -8.64 -62.02
N ALA A 311 -11.77 -7.47 -61.64
CA ALA A 311 -10.99 -6.59 -62.49
C ALA A 311 -9.58 -6.40 -61.95
N TYR A 312 -8.61 -6.21 -62.84
CA TYR A 312 -7.18 -6.13 -62.52
C TYR A 312 -6.53 -4.96 -63.25
N ASN A 313 -5.73 -4.17 -62.54
CA ASN A 313 -4.96 -3.02 -63.05
C ASN A 313 -5.79 -1.88 -63.66
N ASN A 314 -7.07 -1.72 -63.25
CA ASN A 314 -7.95 -0.64 -63.74
C ASN A 314 -7.28 0.74 -63.55
N THR A 315 -7.30 1.62 -64.56
CA THR A 315 -6.88 3.01 -64.46
C THR A 315 -8.09 3.91 -64.59
N VAL A 316 -8.51 4.53 -63.49
CA VAL A 316 -9.69 5.40 -63.43
C VAL A 316 -9.23 6.86 -63.50
N ASN A 317 -9.65 7.54 -64.56
CA ASN A 317 -9.31 8.94 -64.83
C ASN A 317 -10.38 9.91 -64.29
N THR A 318 -10.16 11.21 -64.46
CA THR A 318 -11.11 12.25 -64.04
C THR A 318 -12.51 11.99 -64.59
N GLY A 319 -13.50 11.90 -63.70
CA GLY A 319 -14.90 11.64 -64.03
C GLY A 319 -15.25 10.18 -64.34
N GLY A 320 -14.30 9.24 -64.22
CA GLY A 320 -14.58 7.80 -64.34
C GLY A 320 -14.88 7.14 -63.00
N GLU A 321 -15.62 6.03 -63.02
CA GLU A 321 -16.03 5.27 -61.83
C GLU A 321 -15.69 3.76 -61.91
N ASP A 322 -15.26 3.17 -60.80
CA ASP A 322 -15.01 1.72 -60.58
C ASP A 322 -15.86 1.29 -59.38
N ILE A 323 -16.83 0.40 -59.59
CA ILE A 323 -17.94 0.15 -58.65
C ILE A 323 -18.06 -1.34 -58.32
N VAL A 324 -17.45 -1.75 -57.21
CA VAL A 324 -17.35 -3.15 -56.80
C VAL A 324 -18.56 -3.55 -55.94
N LEU A 325 -19.41 -4.44 -56.47
CA LEU A 325 -20.69 -4.86 -55.90
C LEU A 325 -20.74 -6.39 -55.73
N ASN A 326 -20.19 -6.95 -54.64
CA ASN A 326 -19.98 -8.41 -54.52
C ASN A 326 -19.03 -8.96 -55.62
N GLY A 327 -18.01 -8.17 -55.98
CA GLY A 327 -16.89 -8.52 -56.86
C GLY A 327 -15.52 -8.14 -56.28
N LEU A 328 -14.50 -8.08 -57.13
CA LEU A 328 -13.12 -7.72 -56.80
C LEU A 328 -12.57 -6.69 -57.82
N SER A 329 -11.97 -5.59 -57.37
CA SER A 329 -11.09 -4.73 -58.19
C SER A 329 -9.69 -4.69 -57.57
N GLU A 330 -8.68 -5.20 -58.28
CA GLU A 330 -7.29 -5.34 -57.80
C GLU A 330 -6.31 -4.46 -58.58
N ALA A 331 -5.35 -3.85 -57.87
CA ALA A 331 -4.31 -2.95 -58.37
C ALA A 331 -4.83 -1.71 -59.14
N ALA A 332 -6.06 -1.27 -58.86
CA ALA A 332 -6.66 -0.10 -59.50
C ALA A 332 -5.90 1.20 -59.20
N THR A 333 -5.67 2.06 -60.18
CA THR A 333 -5.06 3.39 -60.02
C THR A 333 -6.11 4.47 -60.27
N ILE A 334 -6.49 5.19 -59.21
CA ILE A 334 -7.53 6.23 -59.27
C ILE A 334 -6.84 7.60 -59.30
N SER A 335 -6.92 8.25 -60.46
CA SER A 335 -6.33 9.56 -60.73
C SER A 335 -7.20 10.70 -60.20
N SER A 336 -6.65 11.92 -60.20
CA SER A 336 -7.35 13.13 -59.73
C SER A 336 -8.75 13.29 -60.33
N GLY A 337 -9.77 13.27 -59.46
CA GLY A 337 -11.18 13.37 -59.84
C GLY A 337 -11.82 12.09 -60.42
N GLY A 338 -11.13 10.95 -60.41
CA GLY A 338 -11.76 9.63 -60.56
C GLY A 338 -12.26 9.08 -59.22
N ILE A 339 -13.18 8.12 -59.26
CA ILE A 339 -13.81 7.52 -58.08
C ILE A 339 -13.73 6.00 -58.14
N GLN A 340 -13.44 5.36 -57.01
CA GLN A 340 -13.71 3.94 -56.78
C GLN A 340 -14.69 3.78 -55.61
N ALA A 341 -15.67 2.90 -55.75
CA ALA A 341 -16.67 2.56 -54.73
C ALA A 341 -16.62 1.06 -54.43
N ALA A 342 -16.42 0.69 -53.16
CA ALA A 342 -16.61 -0.65 -52.66
C ALA A 342 -17.91 -0.69 -51.84
N GLU A 343 -18.97 -1.28 -52.40
CA GLU A 343 -20.26 -1.41 -51.71
C GLU A 343 -20.45 -2.85 -51.17
N THR A 344 -21.70 -3.28 -50.96
CA THR A 344 -22.04 -4.53 -50.29
C THR A 344 -21.27 -5.75 -50.83
N LYS A 345 -20.32 -6.24 -50.03
CA LYS A 345 -19.38 -7.34 -50.31
C LYS A 345 -18.38 -7.09 -51.45
N GLY A 346 -18.31 -5.87 -51.99
CA GLY A 346 -17.24 -5.49 -52.91
C GLY A 346 -15.89 -5.45 -52.20
N VAL A 347 -14.86 -5.95 -52.87
CA VAL A 347 -13.48 -5.92 -52.37
C VAL A 347 -12.61 -5.12 -53.33
N THR A 348 -11.99 -4.05 -52.86
CA THR A 348 -10.90 -3.38 -53.57
C THR A 348 -9.57 -3.79 -52.94
N SER A 349 -8.54 -4.01 -53.75
CA SER A 349 -7.27 -4.62 -53.31
C SER A 349 -6.08 -3.93 -53.96
N GLY A 350 -5.18 -3.34 -53.18
CA GLY A 350 -3.97 -2.68 -53.68
C GLY A 350 -4.20 -1.37 -54.44
N THR A 351 -5.36 -0.73 -54.27
CA THR A 351 -5.73 0.51 -54.98
C THR A 351 -4.74 1.66 -54.70
N ILE A 352 -4.41 2.47 -55.71
CA ILE A 352 -3.50 3.62 -55.60
C ILE A 352 -4.28 4.92 -55.88
N LEU A 353 -4.45 5.78 -54.86
CA LEU A 353 -5.17 7.05 -54.97
C LEU A 353 -4.21 8.21 -55.28
N ASN A 354 -4.05 8.52 -56.57
CA ASN A 354 -3.23 9.61 -57.08
C ASN A 354 -4.07 10.89 -57.28
N GLY A 355 -4.66 11.37 -56.18
CA GLY A 355 -5.62 12.48 -56.17
C GLY A 355 -7.09 12.07 -56.36
N GLY A 356 -7.35 10.78 -56.60
CA GLY A 356 -8.70 10.22 -56.71
C GLY A 356 -9.36 9.91 -55.37
N LYS A 357 -10.63 9.51 -55.41
CA LYS A 357 -11.42 9.10 -54.24
C LYS A 357 -11.60 7.58 -54.20
N LEU A 358 -11.51 6.97 -53.01
CA LEU A 358 -12.13 5.68 -52.69
C LEU A 358 -13.28 5.89 -51.71
N GLU A 359 -14.38 5.14 -51.86
CA GLU A 359 -15.49 5.07 -50.91
C GLU A 359 -15.83 3.62 -50.54
N ALA A 360 -15.60 3.23 -49.29
CA ALA A 360 -16.00 1.94 -48.74
C ALA A 360 -17.32 2.10 -47.96
N SER A 361 -18.42 1.64 -48.55
CA SER A 361 -19.79 1.71 -48.03
C SER A 361 -20.20 0.45 -47.24
N GLU A 362 -21.47 0.34 -46.81
CA GLU A 362 -21.95 -0.77 -45.96
C GLU A 362 -21.61 -2.15 -46.56
N GLY A 363 -20.74 -2.89 -45.86
CA GLY A 363 -20.28 -4.22 -46.24
C GLY A 363 -19.18 -4.24 -47.32
N GLY A 364 -18.66 -3.09 -47.75
CA GLY A 364 -17.52 -2.98 -48.66
C GLY A 364 -16.18 -3.04 -47.94
N ILE A 365 -15.16 -3.56 -48.63
CA ILE A 365 -13.81 -3.79 -48.09
C ILE A 365 -12.76 -3.12 -48.99
N ALA A 366 -12.02 -2.16 -48.46
CA ALA A 366 -10.83 -1.58 -49.08
C ALA A 366 -9.56 -2.13 -48.44
N SER A 367 -8.76 -2.87 -49.21
CA SER A 367 -7.57 -3.58 -48.73
C SER A 367 -6.30 -3.06 -49.40
N GLY A 368 -5.30 -2.65 -48.63
CA GLY A 368 -3.98 -2.28 -49.16
C GLY A 368 -3.94 -0.94 -49.91
N THR A 369 -4.93 -0.05 -49.71
CA THR A 369 -5.00 1.24 -50.40
C THR A 369 -3.76 2.09 -50.13
N THR A 370 -3.11 2.56 -51.18
CA THR A 370 -2.00 3.53 -51.12
C THR A 370 -2.54 4.92 -51.40
N VAL A 371 -2.69 5.73 -50.36
CA VAL A 371 -3.27 7.07 -50.44
C VAL A 371 -2.14 8.11 -50.62
N ASN A 372 -1.99 8.63 -51.84
CA ASN A 372 -0.97 9.62 -52.18
C ASN A 372 -1.49 11.05 -52.04
N ALA A 373 -0.64 12.04 -52.33
CA ALA A 373 -0.95 13.47 -52.16
C ALA A 373 -2.24 13.89 -52.88
N GLY A 374 -3.21 14.39 -52.12
CA GLY A 374 -4.55 14.78 -52.59
C GLY A 374 -5.54 13.61 -52.75
N GLY A 375 -5.11 12.36 -52.54
CA GLY A 375 -5.99 11.20 -52.51
C GLY A 375 -6.83 11.16 -51.24
N LEU A 376 -8.08 10.71 -51.38
CA LEU A 376 -9.07 10.65 -50.30
C LEU A 376 -9.71 9.27 -50.23
N GLU A 377 -9.52 8.57 -49.12
CA GLU A 377 -10.26 7.34 -48.81
C GLU A 377 -11.35 7.67 -47.79
N VAL A 378 -12.60 7.37 -48.13
CA VAL A 378 -13.78 7.54 -47.26
C VAL A 378 -14.29 6.17 -46.87
N VAL A 379 -14.45 5.93 -45.58
CA VAL A 379 -14.96 4.66 -45.04
C VAL A 379 -16.25 4.98 -44.30
N GLY A 380 -17.39 4.69 -44.94
CA GLY A 380 -18.72 4.96 -44.40
C GLY A 380 -19.13 4.00 -43.29
N ALA A 381 -20.32 4.24 -42.73
CA ALA A 381 -20.94 3.35 -41.76
C ALA A 381 -21.02 1.90 -42.26
N GLY A 382 -20.43 0.96 -41.53
CA GLY A 382 -20.37 -0.46 -41.91
C GLY A 382 -19.39 -0.80 -43.04
N GLY A 383 -18.62 0.17 -43.55
CA GLY A 383 -17.48 -0.07 -44.43
C GLY A 383 -16.24 -0.56 -43.68
N THR A 384 -15.32 -1.23 -44.38
CA THR A 384 -14.07 -1.75 -43.81
C THR A 384 -12.87 -1.30 -44.63
N ALA A 385 -11.84 -0.77 -43.97
CA ALA A 385 -10.55 -0.44 -44.58
C ALA A 385 -9.39 -1.13 -43.85
N ILE A 386 -8.59 -1.93 -44.56
CA ILE A 386 -7.46 -2.67 -44.00
C ILE A 386 -6.14 -2.46 -44.76
N ASN A 387 -5.02 -2.42 -44.02
CA ASN A 387 -3.65 -2.35 -44.54
C ASN A 387 -3.29 -1.10 -45.38
N GLN A 388 -3.98 0.03 -45.16
CA GLN A 388 -3.72 1.30 -45.85
C GLN A 388 -2.28 1.82 -45.64
N THR A 389 -1.68 2.37 -46.70
CA THR A 389 -0.46 3.19 -46.62
C THR A 389 -0.81 4.64 -46.94
N VAL A 390 -0.76 5.52 -45.94
CA VAL A 390 -1.14 6.93 -46.08
C VAL A 390 0.13 7.78 -46.22
N ASN A 391 0.43 8.20 -47.44
CA ASN A 391 1.57 9.05 -47.76
C ASN A 391 1.29 10.53 -47.47
N SER A 392 2.31 11.37 -47.62
CA SER A 392 2.21 12.82 -47.39
C SER A 392 1.09 13.46 -48.21
N GLN A 393 0.21 14.22 -47.54
CA GLN A 393 -1.02 14.83 -48.08
C GLN A 393 -2.08 13.82 -48.57
N GLY A 394 -1.96 12.53 -48.25
CA GLY A 394 -3.05 11.56 -48.34
C GLY A 394 -3.96 11.64 -47.11
N THR A 395 -5.27 11.42 -47.30
CA THR A 395 -6.26 11.50 -46.21
C THR A 395 -7.15 10.26 -46.16
N VAL A 396 -7.31 9.68 -44.97
CA VAL A 396 -8.33 8.66 -44.68
C VAL A 396 -9.35 9.23 -43.71
N VAL A 397 -10.62 9.24 -44.09
CA VAL A 397 -11.76 9.70 -43.29
C VAL A 397 -12.69 8.52 -43.03
N VAL A 398 -12.98 8.25 -41.77
CA VAL A 398 -13.81 7.11 -41.35
C VAL A 398 -14.99 7.63 -40.52
N ASP A 399 -16.21 7.25 -40.90
CA ASP A 399 -17.40 7.54 -40.11
C ASP A 399 -17.38 6.76 -38.78
N THR A 400 -18.15 7.20 -37.81
CA THR A 400 -18.32 6.67 -36.45
C THR A 400 -18.64 5.17 -36.33
N SER A 401 -18.95 4.49 -37.43
CA SER A 401 -19.14 3.02 -37.49
C SER A 401 -18.41 2.35 -38.67
N GLY A 402 -17.43 3.03 -39.28
CA GLY A 402 -16.48 2.42 -40.20
C GLY A 402 -15.38 1.65 -39.45
N THR A 403 -14.99 0.50 -39.99
CA THR A 403 -14.00 -0.41 -39.39
C THR A 403 -12.62 -0.20 -40.00
N ILE A 404 -11.58 -0.09 -39.16
CA ILE A 404 -10.18 0.02 -39.61
C ILE A 404 -9.25 -1.03 -38.97
N GLY A 405 -8.23 -1.45 -39.72
CA GLY A 405 -7.04 -2.10 -39.16
C GLY A 405 -5.82 -2.29 -40.10
N GLY A 406 -4.61 -2.11 -39.59
CA GLY A 406 -3.36 -2.26 -40.36
C GLY A 406 -2.83 -0.97 -41.01
N GLN A 407 -3.39 0.19 -40.67
CA GLN A 407 -3.05 1.49 -41.26
C GLN A 407 -1.61 1.90 -40.89
N THR A 408 -0.84 2.29 -41.90
CA THR A 408 0.50 2.87 -41.75
C THR A 408 0.45 4.35 -42.15
N ILE A 409 0.48 5.25 -41.16
CA ILE A 409 0.40 6.70 -41.36
C ILE A 409 1.81 7.30 -41.42
N LEU A 410 2.21 7.81 -42.58
CA LEU A 410 3.54 8.38 -42.83
C LEU A 410 3.55 9.91 -42.68
N SER A 411 4.73 10.51 -42.82
CA SER A 411 4.96 11.95 -42.61
C SER A 411 4.06 12.85 -43.46
N GLY A 412 3.13 13.55 -42.80
CA GLY A 412 2.12 14.41 -43.43
C GLY A 412 0.88 13.68 -43.96
N GLY A 413 0.70 12.40 -43.66
CA GLY A 413 -0.57 11.68 -43.83
C GLY A 413 -1.49 11.85 -42.62
N SER A 414 -2.81 11.77 -42.82
CA SER A 414 -3.81 11.94 -41.75
C SER A 414 -4.86 10.83 -41.74
N LEU A 415 -5.15 10.32 -40.54
CA LEU A 415 -6.31 9.47 -40.23
C LEU A 415 -7.30 10.27 -39.37
N SER A 416 -8.59 10.21 -39.70
CA SER A 416 -9.65 10.88 -38.93
C SER A 416 -10.88 10.00 -38.75
N GLY A 417 -11.26 9.76 -37.50
CA GLY A 417 -12.44 8.96 -37.12
C GLY A 417 -12.23 7.44 -37.16
N GLY A 418 -13.31 6.70 -36.91
CA GLY A 418 -13.39 5.25 -37.08
C GLY A 418 -13.02 4.40 -35.87
N THR A 419 -13.25 3.10 -36.01
CA THR A 419 -13.04 2.12 -34.93
C THR A 419 -11.95 1.10 -35.27
N ILE A 420 -10.86 1.10 -34.51
CA ILE A 420 -9.82 0.06 -34.54
C ILE A 420 -10.40 -1.20 -33.88
N SER A 421 -10.62 -2.24 -34.68
CA SER A 421 -11.32 -3.46 -34.24
C SER A 421 -10.40 -4.55 -33.67
N ALA A 422 -11.00 -5.62 -33.12
CA ALA A 422 -10.26 -6.74 -32.52
C ALA A 422 -9.19 -7.34 -33.44
N GLY A 423 -7.93 -7.29 -33.04
CA GLY A 423 -6.78 -7.79 -33.80
C GLY A 423 -6.20 -6.81 -34.83
N ALA A 424 -6.76 -5.61 -34.95
CA ALA A 424 -6.19 -4.53 -35.75
C ALA A 424 -5.07 -3.79 -35.01
N THR A 425 -4.10 -3.26 -35.77
CA THR A 425 -3.11 -2.30 -35.28
C THR A 425 -3.01 -1.12 -36.24
N VAL A 426 -3.08 0.11 -35.72
CA VAL A 426 -2.70 1.33 -36.45
C VAL A 426 -1.29 1.72 -36.03
N SER A 427 -0.47 2.22 -36.96
CA SER A 427 0.87 2.73 -36.67
C SER A 427 1.03 4.15 -37.22
N VAL A 428 1.29 5.09 -36.31
CA VAL A 428 1.50 6.50 -36.64
C VAL A 428 2.99 6.82 -36.56
N LEU A 429 3.63 7.00 -37.71
CA LEU A 429 5.07 7.25 -37.82
C LEU A 429 5.39 8.76 -37.70
N SER A 430 6.68 9.08 -37.72
CA SER A 430 7.18 10.46 -37.60
C SER A 430 6.51 11.45 -38.57
N GLY A 431 5.79 12.42 -38.03
CA GLY A 431 5.01 13.42 -38.76
C GLY A 431 3.64 12.96 -39.27
N GLY A 432 3.22 11.73 -38.96
CA GLY A 432 1.85 11.25 -39.17
C GLY A 432 0.93 11.72 -38.04
N TYR A 433 -0.38 11.81 -38.32
CA TYR A 433 -1.38 12.31 -37.39
C TYR A 433 -2.66 11.45 -37.40
N GLU A 434 -3.17 11.10 -36.22
CA GLU A 434 -4.51 10.52 -36.06
C GLU A 434 -5.41 11.37 -35.13
N SER A 435 -6.71 11.36 -35.40
CA SER A 435 -7.67 12.18 -34.65
C SER A 435 -9.06 11.53 -34.57
N GLY A 436 -9.70 11.55 -33.40
CA GLY A 436 -11.10 11.13 -33.24
C GLY A 436 -11.33 9.62 -33.35
N VAL A 437 -10.30 8.80 -33.09
CA VAL A 437 -10.31 7.34 -33.29
C VAL A 437 -10.80 6.63 -32.02
N THR A 438 -11.65 5.63 -32.19
CA THR A 438 -12.04 4.71 -31.10
C THR A 438 -11.23 3.42 -31.17
N ILE A 439 -10.51 3.08 -30.10
CA ILE A 439 -9.78 1.81 -29.97
C ILE A 439 -10.67 0.81 -29.24
N ALA A 440 -11.38 -0.04 -30.00
CA ALA A 440 -12.30 -1.01 -29.45
C ALA A 440 -11.59 -2.26 -28.89
N SER A 441 -12.37 -3.15 -28.26
CA SER A 441 -11.90 -4.36 -27.60
C SER A 441 -10.94 -5.23 -28.43
N GLY A 442 -9.64 -5.14 -28.12
CA GLY A 442 -8.57 -5.90 -28.76
C GLY A 442 -7.96 -5.24 -30.00
N GLY A 443 -8.34 -4.00 -30.32
CA GLY A 443 -7.59 -3.15 -31.25
C GLY A 443 -6.38 -2.50 -30.58
N SER A 444 -5.42 -2.05 -31.38
CA SER A 444 -4.20 -1.36 -30.92
C SER A 444 -3.88 -0.12 -31.76
N ALA A 445 -3.42 0.96 -31.12
CA ALA A 445 -2.78 2.09 -31.79
C ALA A 445 -1.33 2.24 -31.29
N ASP A 446 -0.37 2.39 -32.20
CA ASP A 446 1.05 2.53 -31.90
C ASP A 446 1.57 3.89 -32.40
N ILE A 447 1.63 4.87 -31.50
CA ILE A 447 2.12 6.23 -31.78
C ILE A 447 3.65 6.21 -31.68
N GLN A 448 4.34 6.16 -32.82
CA GLN A 448 5.80 6.06 -32.88
C GLN A 448 6.48 7.41 -32.64
N SER A 449 7.82 7.41 -32.55
CA SER A 449 8.62 8.62 -32.30
C SER A 449 8.37 9.72 -33.36
N GLY A 450 7.86 10.86 -32.91
CA GLY A 450 7.47 12.00 -33.74
C GLY A 450 6.09 11.87 -34.42
N GLY A 451 5.33 10.81 -34.18
CA GLY A 451 3.92 10.73 -34.53
C GLY A 451 3.04 11.45 -33.49
N SER A 452 1.79 11.76 -33.85
CA SER A 452 0.84 12.43 -32.94
C SER A 452 -0.59 11.91 -33.03
N GLY A 453 -1.28 11.85 -31.87
CA GLY A 453 -2.69 11.48 -31.76
C GLY A 453 -3.52 12.53 -30.98
N SER A 454 -4.82 12.63 -31.26
CA SER A 454 -5.74 13.39 -30.38
C SER A 454 -7.21 12.96 -30.44
N ASN A 455 -8.01 13.34 -29.43
CA ASN A 455 -9.45 13.03 -29.39
C ASN A 455 -9.72 11.51 -29.46
N ILE A 456 -8.83 10.71 -28.87
CA ILE A 456 -8.84 9.24 -28.92
C ILE A 456 -9.69 8.70 -27.77
N LEU A 457 -10.53 7.70 -28.06
CA LEU A 457 -11.30 6.95 -27.05
C LEU A 457 -10.79 5.51 -26.97
N ILE A 458 -10.19 5.12 -25.85
CA ILE A 458 -9.71 3.76 -25.61
C ILE A 458 -10.78 2.98 -24.83
N GLU A 459 -11.56 2.16 -25.52
CA GLU A 459 -12.61 1.34 -24.91
C GLU A 459 -12.07 0.03 -24.30
N ARG A 460 -12.99 -0.73 -23.68
CA ARG A 460 -12.80 -2.03 -23.03
C ARG A 460 -11.79 -2.97 -23.71
N SER A 461 -10.57 -3.03 -23.21
CA SER A 461 -9.47 -3.86 -23.74
C SER A 461 -8.90 -3.44 -25.10
N GLY A 462 -9.22 -2.24 -25.60
CA GLY A 462 -8.36 -1.54 -26.56
C GLY A 462 -7.03 -1.14 -25.89
N VAL A 463 -5.99 -0.93 -26.69
CA VAL A 463 -4.66 -0.53 -26.21
C VAL A 463 -4.09 0.59 -27.08
N GLU A 464 -3.55 1.63 -26.46
CA GLU A 464 -2.67 2.60 -27.12
C GLU A 464 -1.25 2.45 -26.56
N ASN A 465 -0.24 2.49 -27.43
CA ASN A 465 1.18 2.45 -27.09
C ASN A 465 1.86 3.71 -27.63
N VAL A 466 2.21 4.65 -26.75
CA VAL A 466 2.90 5.89 -27.13
C VAL A 466 4.40 5.68 -26.93
N ALA A 467 5.16 5.60 -28.01
CA ALA A 467 6.61 5.41 -27.97
C ALA A 467 7.34 6.72 -27.60
N GLN A 468 8.61 6.60 -27.22
CA GLN A 468 9.42 7.77 -26.84
C GLN A 468 9.50 8.82 -27.96
N GLY A 469 8.99 10.02 -27.68
CA GLY A 469 8.88 11.12 -28.63
C GLY A 469 7.61 11.13 -29.49
N GLY A 470 6.70 10.16 -29.32
CA GLY A 470 5.30 10.30 -29.74
C GLY A 470 4.53 11.22 -28.78
N VAL A 471 3.45 11.84 -29.25
CA VAL A 471 2.65 12.81 -28.48
C VAL A 471 1.15 12.57 -28.64
N VAL A 472 0.40 12.46 -27.54
CA VAL A 472 -1.05 12.29 -27.53
C VAL A 472 -1.74 13.35 -26.69
N SER A 473 -2.97 13.74 -27.05
CA SER A 473 -3.69 14.78 -26.30
C SER A 473 -5.22 14.68 -26.37
N ASN A 474 -5.91 15.18 -25.35
CA ASN A 474 -7.39 15.22 -25.31
C ASN A 474 -8.02 13.83 -25.51
N PHE A 475 -7.55 12.82 -24.77
CA PHE A 475 -7.99 11.42 -24.90
C PHE A 475 -8.82 10.95 -23.70
N THR A 476 -9.63 9.92 -23.89
CA THR A 476 -10.40 9.24 -22.83
C THR A 476 -10.06 7.77 -22.78
N ILE A 477 -9.75 7.24 -21.59
CA ILE A 477 -9.53 5.81 -21.34
C ILE A 477 -10.72 5.29 -20.53
N ASP A 478 -11.64 4.58 -21.19
CA ASP A 478 -12.89 4.03 -20.61
C ASP A 478 -12.82 2.49 -20.65
N THR A 479 -12.47 1.85 -19.53
CA THR A 479 -12.12 0.41 -19.44
C THR A 479 -10.97 -0.09 -20.36
N GLY A 480 -10.34 0.80 -21.13
CA GLY A 480 -9.18 0.54 -21.99
C GLY A 480 -7.82 0.67 -21.30
N ARG A 481 -6.74 0.80 -22.11
CA ARG A 481 -5.39 1.10 -21.59
C ARG A 481 -4.54 1.98 -22.52
N GLN A 482 -3.83 2.95 -21.96
CA GLN A 482 -2.67 3.58 -22.61
C GLN A 482 -1.36 3.12 -21.93
N ASN A 483 -0.33 2.88 -22.73
CA ASN A 483 1.05 2.65 -22.31
C ASN A 483 1.91 3.84 -22.80
N ASN A 484 2.13 4.85 -21.96
CA ASN A 484 2.84 6.07 -22.37
C ASN A 484 4.34 6.02 -22.05
N ALA A 485 5.20 5.96 -23.08
CA ALA A 485 6.63 6.22 -23.00
C ALA A 485 7.06 7.50 -23.73
N GLY A 486 6.09 8.26 -24.28
CA GLY A 486 6.24 9.55 -24.96
C GLY A 486 5.68 10.69 -24.12
N SER A 487 4.77 11.48 -24.68
CA SER A 487 4.08 12.57 -23.96
C SER A 487 2.56 12.47 -24.10
N ALA A 488 1.85 12.55 -22.98
CA ALA A 488 0.39 12.56 -22.91
C ALA A 488 -0.09 13.85 -22.23
N VAL A 489 -1.12 14.52 -22.78
CA VAL A 489 -1.59 15.83 -22.27
C VAL A 489 -3.11 15.95 -22.26
N SER A 490 -3.70 16.40 -21.15
CA SER A 490 -5.14 16.64 -20.99
C SER A 490 -6.00 15.39 -21.25
N GLY A 491 -5.68 14.28 -20.58
CA GLY A 491 -6.43 13.02 -20.66
C GLY A 491 -7.46 12.82 -19.54
N LEU A 492 -8.44 11.96 -19.79
CA LEU A 492 -9.45 11.51 -18.83
C LEU A 492 -9.37 9.98 -18.66
N ILE A 493 -9.05 9.51 -17.46
CA ILE A 493 -9.07 8.09 -17.11
C ILE A 493 -10.31 7.79 -16.28
N GLU A 494 -11.22 6.98 -16.80
CA GLU A 494 -12.49 6.65 -16.13
C GLU A 494 -12.87 5.16 -16.21
N ASN A 495 -13.83 4.75 -15.37
CA ASN A 495 -14.49 3.44 -15.42
C ASN A 495 -13.54 2.22 -15.47
N LEU A 496 -12.48 2.17 -14.65
CA LEU A 496 -11.44 1.11 -14.69
C LEU A 496 -10.53 1.15 -15.94
N GLY A 497 -10.49 2.26 -16.68
CA GLY A 497 -9.41 2.57 -17.62
C GLY A 497 -8.06 2.66 -16.91
N GLU A 498 -6.98 2.34 -17.62
CA GLU A 498 -5.62 2.26 -17.06
C GLU A 498 -4.59 3.01 -17.92
N GLU A 499 -4.00 4.08 -17.39
CA GLU A 499 -2.81 4.71 -17.98
C GLU A 499 -1.54 4.20 -17.31
N ARG A 500 -0.49 3.94 -18.09
CA ARG A 500 0.81 3.51 -17.58
C ARG A 500 1.93 4.37 -18.12
N VAL A 501 2.31 5.39 -17.36
CA VAL A 501 3.52 6.18 -17.61
C VAL A 501 4.73 5.30 -17.41
N GLN A 502 5.54 5.14 -18.44
CA GLN A 502 6.72 4.29 -18.47
C GLN A 502 8.00 5.12 -18.25
N SER A 503 9.15 4.46 -18.15
CA SER A 503 10.44 5.14 -18.00
C SER A 503 10.71 6.10 -19.16
N GLY A 504 10.74 7.41 -18.89
CA GLY A 504 10.90 8.47 -19.89
C GLY A 504 9.58 8.98 -20.50
N GLY A 505 8.43 8.45 -20.08
CA GLY A 505 7.12 9.01 -20.39
C GLY A 505 6.80 10.24 -19.52
N TYR A 506 6.01 11.15 -20.08
CA TYR A 506 5.60 12.41 -19.44
C TYR A 506 4.10 12.65 -19.62
N ASP A 507 3.38 12.79 -18.51
CA ASP A 507 1.94 13.09 -18.46
C ASP A 507 1.72 14.50 -17.89
N ALA A 508 0.75 15.24 -18.43
CA ALA A 508 0.35 16.54 -17.91
C ALA A 508 -1.17 16.79 -17.99
N ASP A 509 -1.72 17.45 -16.98
CA ASP A 509 -3.13 17.89 -16.90
C ASP A 509 -4.15 16.71 -16.93
N MET A 510 -3.79 15.57 -16.33
CA MET A 510 -4.64 14.37 -16.31
C MET A 510 -5.80 14.48 -15.31
N THR A 511 -6.94 13.87 -15.64
CA THR A 511 -8.06 13.69 -14.70
C THR A 511 -8.39 12.22 -14.51
N VAL A 512 -8.36 11.74 -13.27
CA VAL A 512 -8.58 10.33 -12.91
C VAL A 512 -9.83 10.23 -12.05
N THR A 513 -10.83 9.47 -12.48
CA THR A 513 -12.16 9.41 -11.83
C THR A 513 -12.83 8.05 -12.01
N GLY A 514 -13.91 7.75 -11.27
CA GLY A 514 -14.78 6.60 -11.54
C GLY A 514 -14.07 5.23 -11.55
N HIS A 515 -13.14 5.00 -10.61
CA HIS A 515 -12.23 3.85 -10.58
C HIS A 515 -11.19 3.78 -11.72
N GLY A 516 -10.92 4.87 -12.46
CA GLY A 516 -9.77 4.97 -13.35
C GLY A 516 -8.43 4.86 -12.59
N HIS A 517 -7.40 4.36 -13.28
CA HIS A 517 -6.07 4.10 -12.72
C HIS A 517 -4.96 4.81 -13.52
N GLU A 518 -4.19 5.67 -12.86
CA GLU A 518 -2.90 6.18 -13.36
C GLU A 518 -1.76 5.40 -12.68
N VAL A 519 -0.81 4.88 -13.47
CA VAL A 519 0.32 4.06 -12.99
C VAL A 519 1.64 4.67 -13.45
N VAL A 520 2.16 5.60 -12.65
CA VAL A 520 3.45 6.25 -12.90
C VAL A 520 4.59 5.29 -12.53
N SER A 521 5.16 4.61 -13.53
CA SER A 521 6.25 3.65 -13.34
C SER A 521 7.58 4.32 -13.01
N ALA A 522 8.53 3.57 -12.47
CA ALA A 522 9.86 4.08 -12.14
C ALA A 522 10.55 4.73 -13.37
N GLY A 523 10.89 6.01 -13.23
CA GLY A 523 11.48 6.83 -14.29
C GLY A 523 10.48 7.51 -15.24
N GLY A 524 9.17 7.32 -15.06
CA GLY A 524 8.13 8.15 -15.66
C GLY A 524 7.77 9.35 -14.76
N THR A 525 7.15 10.38 -15.34
CA THR A 525 6.74 11.61 -14.65
C THR A 525 5.32 11.99 -15.02
N ALA A 526 4.48 12.32 -14.03
CA ALA A 526 3.18 12.96 -14.23
C ALA A 526 3.12 14.31 -13.50
N VAL A 527 2.39 15.28 -14.05
CA VAL A 527 2.28 16.65 -13.51
C VAL A 527 0.83 17.15 -13.58
N ASN A 528 0.34 17.81 -12.52
CA ASN A 528 -1.01 18.38 -12.44
C ASN A 528 -2.13 17.34 -12.66
N THR A 529 -1.94 16.10 -12.17
CA THR A 529 -2.99 15.07 -12.19
C THR A 529 -4.03 15.32 -11.08
N VAL A 530 -5.31 15.29 -11.45
CA VAL A 530 -6.45 15.47 -10.53
C VAL A 530 -7.18 14.13 -10.29
N PHE A 531 -7.11 13.61 -9.06
CA PHE A 531 -7.80 12.40 -8.63
C PHE A 531 -9.13 12.74 -7.96
N ASN A 532 -10.24 12.25 -8.51
CA ASN A 532 -11.61 12.46 -8.03
C ASN A 532 -12.32 11.12 -7.84
N ASP A 533 -13.41 11.08 -7.07
CA ASP A 533 -14.47 10.05 -7.12
C ASP A 533 -13.97 8.60 -7.38
N THR A 534 -13.11 8.08 -6.50
CA THR A 534 -12.49 6.74 -6.55
C THR A 534 -11.44 6.47 -7.63
N GLY A 535 -11.01 7.50 -8.35
CA GLY A 535 -9.81 7.48 -9.19
C GLY A 535 -8.51 7.27 -8.37
N PHE A 536 -7.56 6.55 -8.96
CA PHE A 536 -6.48 5.87 -8.25
C PHE A 536 -5.11 6.10 -8.90
N GLY A 537 -4.12 6.56 -8.13
CA GLY A 537 -2.72 6.72 -8.57
C GLY A 537 -1.80 5.69 -7.94
N PHE A 538 -0.96 5.02 -8.73
CA PHE A 538 0.13 4.15 -8.27
C PHE A 538 1.48 4.69 -8.71
N ILE A 539 2.24 5.26 -7.77
CA ILE A 539 3.40 6.11 -8.06
C ILE A 539 4.68 5.41 -7.65
N ALA A 540 5.44 4.94 -8.64
CA ALA A 540 6.80 4.42 -8.52
C ALA A 540 7.84 5.28 -9.27
N GLY A 541 7.38 6.21 -10.12
CA GLY A 541 8.17 7.33 -10.66
C GLY A 541 7.91 8.63 -9.89
N THR A 542 7.74 9.74 -10.60
CA THR A 542 7.50 11.07 -10.00
C THR A 542 6.10 11.58 -10.35
N LEU A 543 5.38 12.10 -9.36
CA LEU A 543 4.11 12.83 -9.54
C LEU A 543 4.21 14.20 -8.87
N ASP A 544 3.99 15.28 -9.62
CA ASP A 544 4.15 16.67 -9.15
C ASP A 544 2.85 17.49 -9.32
N ASP A 545 2.62 18.46 -8.42
CA ASP A 545 1.46 19.40 -8.43
C ASP A 545 0.08 18.69 -8.47
N ALA A 546 -0.01 17.47 -7.94
CA ALA A 546 -1.23 16.66 -8.00
C ALA A 546 -2.33 17.14 -7.04
N THR A 547 -3.59 16.98 -7.42
CA THR A 547 -4.75 17.31 -6.56
C THR A 547 -5.57 16.06 -6.24
N VAL A 548 -5.74 15.75 -4.96
CA VAL A 548 -6.50 14.58 -4.49
C VAL A 548 -7.81 15.04 -3.83
N ASN A 549 -8.91 14.93 -4.56
CA ASN A 549 -10.25 15.32 -4.11
C ASN A 549 -10.98 14.18 -3.41
N SER A 550 -12.21 14.45 -2.95
CA SER A 550 -13.07 13.48 -2.25
C SER A 550 -13.12 12.13 -2.97
N GLY A 551 -12.69 11.07 -2.29
CA GLY A 551 -12.65 9.71 -2.82
C GLY A 551 -11.47 9.41 -3.73
N GLY A 552 -10.68 10.38 -4.17
CA GLY A 552 -9.43 10.18 -4.89
C GLY A 552 -8.35 9.56 -3.98
N TRP A 553 -7.49 8.71 -4.55
CA TRP A 553 -6.51 7.95 -3.77
C TRP A 553 -5.14 7.82 -4.47
N ILE A 554 -4.06 8.19 -3.79
CA ILE A 554 -2.67 8.02 -4.26
C ILE A 554 -1.93 6.98 -3.40
N ASN A 555 -1.10 6.16 -4.04
CA ASN A 555 -0.22 5.18 -3.41
C ASN A 555 1.22 5.32 -3.92
N VAL A 556 2.10 5.84 -3.07
CA VAL A 556 3.52 6.05 -3.39
C VAL A 556 4.31 4.83 -2.96
N SER A 557 4.85 4.10 -3.93
CA SER A 557 5.65 2.89 -3.74
C SER A 557 7.10 3.20 -3.38
N SER A 558 7.85 2.17 -2.96
CA SER A 558 9.30 2.30 -2.71
C SER A 558 10.04 2.83 -3.94
N GLY A 559 10.73 3.96 -3.79
CA GLY A 559 11.41 4.68 -4.87
C GLY A 559 10.55 5.70 -5.62
N GLY A 560 9.23 5.75 -5.37
CA GLY A 560 8.34 6.78 -5.90
C GLY A 560 8.46 8.09 -5.13
N LEU A 561 8.20 9.19 -5.83
CA LEU A 561 8.18 10.56 -5.29
C LEU A 561 6.85 11.22 -5.64
N THR A 562 6.18 11.78 -4.64
CA THR A 562 5.13 12.79 -4.80
C THR A 562 5.66 14.15 -4.34
N SER A 563 5.30 15.21 -5.06
CA SER A 563 5.59 16.58 -4.65
C SER A 563 4.42 17.55 -4.91
N HIS A 564 4.37 18.63 -4.12
CA HIS A 564 3.36 19.70 -4.17
C HIS A 564 1.89 19.22 -4.12
N THR A 565 1.64 18.01 -3.62
CA THR A 565 0.33 17.37 -3.71
C THR A 565 -0.66 18.02 -2.73
N THR A 566 -1.81 18.46 -3.24
CA THR A 566 -2.89 19.06 -2.47
C THR A 566 -3.97 18.03 -2.16
N ILE A 567 -4.06 17.60 -0.90
CA ILE A 567 -5.03 16.59 -0.43
C ILE A 567 -6.25 17.30 0.17
N ASN A 568 -7.37 17.27 -0.57
CA ASN A 568 -8.64 17.84 -0.18
C ASN A 568 -9.51 16.87 0.63
N GLY A 569 -10.66 17.35 1.12
CA GLY A 569 -11.51 16.62 2.06
C GLY A 569 -12.01 15.27 1.53
N SER A 570 -11.76 14.21 2.29
CA SER A 570 -11.96 12.79 1.91
C SER A 570 -11.10 12.28 0.75
N GLY A 571 -10.10 13.05 0.30
CA GLY A 571 -8.98 12.55 -0.49
C GLY A 571 -7.93 11.88 0.40
N SER A 572 -7.09 11.00 -0.16
CA SER A 572 -6.04 10.33 0.63
C SER A 572 -4.79 9.99 -0.17
N GLU A 573 -3.63 10.15 0.47
CA GLU A 573 -2.34 9.69 -0.02
C GLU A 573 -1.73 8.68 0.95
N TYR A 574 -1.20 7.58 0.42
CA TYR A 574 -0.53 6.53 1.18
C TYR A 574 0.91 6.33 0.69
N VAL A 575 1.90 6.65 1.53
CA VAL A 575 3.32 6.50 1.20
C VAL A 575 3.86 5.23 1.86
N ASN A 576 4.41 4.32 1.07
CA ASN A 576 4.99 3.06 1.55
C ASN A 576 6.42 3.29 2.09
N ALA A 577 6.96 2.26 2.76
CA ALA A 577 8.37 2.24 3.16
C ALA A 577 9.27 2.44 1.93
N GLY A 578 10.17 3.43 1.99
CA GLY A 578 11.04 3.81 0.88
C GLY A 578 10.40 4.69 -0.21
N GLY A 579 9.12 5.07 -0.09
CA GLY A 579 8.51 6.15 -0.87
C GLY A 579 8.78 7.52 -0.23
N SER A 580 8.60 8.59 -0.98
CA SER A 580 8.83 9.97 -0.52
C SER A 580 7.67 10.89 -0.90
N ALA A 581 7.25 11.76 0.02
CA ALA A 581 6.26 12.81 -0.20
C ALA A 581 6.79 14.17 0.27
N VAL A 582 6.76 15.20 -0.58
CA VAL A 582 7.48 16.46 -0.36
C VAL A 582 6.62 17.69 -0.68
N ASP A 583 6.65 18.71 0.19
CA ASP A 583 5.90 19.97 0.04
C ASP A 583 4.36 19.78 -0.07
N GLN A 584 3.84 18.70 0.52
CA GLN A 584 2.41 18.34 0.49
C GLN A 584 1.55 19.31 1.32
N THR A 585 0.35 19.61 0.82
CA THR A 585 -0.66 20.42 1.53
C THR A 585 -1.88 19.57 1.90
N VAL A 586 -2.09 19.33 3.20
CA VAL A 586 -3.20 18.52 3.70
C VAL A 586 -4.33 19.43 4.21
N ASN A 587 -5.40 19.55 3.43
CA ASN A 587 -6.55 20.39 3.74
C ASN A 587 -7.55 19.66 4.67
N ALA A 588 -8.61 20.36 5.08
CA ALA A 588 -9.62 19.84 6.00
C ALA A 588 -10.24 18.51 5.51
N HIS A 589 -10.18 17.47 6.36
CA HIS A 589 -10.55 16.08 6.09
C HIS A 589 -9.71 15.36 5.01
N GLY A 590 -8.62 15.95 4.53
CA GLY A 590 -7.59 15.24 3.77
C GLY A 590 -6.74 14.36 4.69
N THR A 591 -6.23 13.23 4.17
CA THR A 591 -5.43 12.27 4.94
C THR A 591 -4.12 11.92 4.24
N LEU A 592 -3.00 12.13 4.91
CA LEU A 592 -1.67 11.64 4.51
C LEU A 592 -1.21 10.55 5.47
N THR A 593 -1.02 9.32 4.97
CA THR A 593 -0.59 8.17 5.79
C THR A 593 0.72 7.61 5.28
N ILE A 594 1.72 7.48 6.15
CA ILE A 594 3.10 7.20 5.76
C ILE A 594 3.63 6.04 6.59
N ALA A 595 3.95 4.94 5.91
CA ALA A 595 4.45 3.72 6.53
C ALA A 595 5.83 3.93 7.18
N SER A 596 6.24 3.00 8.04
CA SER A 596 7.55 3.05 8.69
C SER A 596 8.68 3.08 7.64
N ALA A 597 9.54 4.10 7.74
CA ALA A 597 10.57 4.45 6.75
C ALA A 597 10.07 4.95 5.37
N GLY A 598 8.86 5.51 5.28
CA GLY A 598 8.54 6.52 4.27
C GLY A 598 9.16 7.88 4.62
N ILE A 599 9.55 8.66 3.61
CA ILE A 599 10.23 9.96 3.75
C ILE A 599 9.22 11.10 3.61
N ILE A 600 9.36 12.13 4.45
CA ILE A 600 8.54 13.35 4.46
C ILE A 600 9.45 14.58 4.37
N GLY A 601 9.01 15.65 3.71
CA GLY A 601 9.54 17.00 3.90
C GLY A 601 8.54 18.08 3.47
N GLY A 602 8.58 19.26 4.08
CA GLY A 602 7.80 20.43 3.66
C GLY A 602 6.29 20.38 3.91
N THR A 603 5.77 19.29 4.49
CA THR A 603 4.33 19.08 4.64
C THR A 603 3.67 20.11 5.56
N THR A 604 2.59 20.71 5.08
CA THR A 604 1.72 21.61 5.84
C THR A 604 0.38 20.94 6.11
N VAL A 605 -0.03 20.83 7.38
CA VAL A 605 -1.31 20.24 7.78
C VAL A 605 -2.23 21.34 8.28
N LEU A 606 -3.35 21.55 7.57
CA LEU A 606 -4.36 22.56 7.93
C LEU A 606 -5.42 22.01 8.91
N SER A 607 -6.29 22.91 9.37
CA SER A 607 -7.40 22.60 10.28
C SER A 607 -8.25 21.42 9.79
N GLY A 608 -8.32 20.34 10.59
CA GLY A 608 -9.04 19.12 10.27
C GLY A 608 -8.35 18.18 9.27
N GLY A 609 -7.14 18.50 8.81
CA GLY A 609 -6.25 17.58 8.08
C GLY A 609 -5.49 16.64 9.03
N SER A 610 -5.03 15.49 8.52
CA SER A 610 -4.39 14.45 9.32
C SER A 610 -3.12 13.90 8.66
N LEU A 611 -2.02 13.87 9.42
CA LEU A 611 -0.77 13.17 9.09
C LEU A 611 -0.52 12.02 10.08
N SER A 612 -0.24 10.83 9.56
CA SER A 612 0.12 9.66 10.39
C SER A 612 1.38 8.95 9.89
N GLY A 613 2.39 8.84 10.75
CA GLY A 613 3.64 8.10 10.52
C GLY A 613 4.74 8.86 9.75
N GLY A 614 5.74 8.11 9.27
CA GLY A 614 6.90 8.62 8.53
C GLY A 614 8.08 9.13 9.38
N VAL A 615 9.17 9.51 8.70
CA VAL A 615 10.45 9.93 9.31
C VAL A 615 10.90 11.29 8.75
N LEU A 616 11.15 12.25 9.66
CA LEU A 616 11.71 13.57 9.35
C LEU A 616 13.22 13.58 9.60
N SER A 617 14.00 13.93 8.58
CA SER A 617 15.46 14.02 8.64
C SER A 617 16.00 15.08 7.68
N SER A 618 17.28 15.40 7.77
CA SER A 618 18.04 16.04 6.67
C SER A 618 17.53 17.41 6.18
N GLY A 619 16.81 18.16 7.04
CA GLY A 619 16.17 19.44 6.71
C GLY A 619 14.65 19.36 6.55
N ALA A 620 14.04 18.17 6.63
CA ALA A 620 12.60 17.99 6.56
C ALA A 620 11.86 18.70 7.70
N LYS A 621 10.94 19.59 7.33
CA LYS A 621 9.99 20.25 8.23
C LYS A 621 8.56 19.71 8.04
N VAL A 622 7.80 19.64 9.13
CA VAL A 622 6.31 19.62 9.12
C VAL A 622 5.79 20.75 10.02
N SER A 623 4.65 21.33 9.66
CA SER A 623 3.87 22.21 10.54
C SER A 623 2.43 21.73 10.69
N ALA A 624 2.05 21.36 11.91
CA ALA A 624 0.65 21.15 12.31
C ALA A 624 0.04 22.51 12.69
N LEU A 625 -0.67 23.13 11.75
CA LEU A 625 -1.33 24.42 11.97
C LEU A 625 -2.61 24.26 12.81
N SER A 626 -3.32 25.35 13.07
CA SER A 626 -4.48 25.41 13.97
C SER A 626 -5.57 24.37 13.64
N GLY A 627 -5.71 23.33 14.47
CA GLY A 627 -6.62 22.20 14.29
C GLY A 627 -6.10 21.05 13.40
N GLY A 628 -4.83 21.07 12.99
CA GLY A 628 -4.14 19.99 12.30
C GLY A 628 -3.61 18.93 13.26
N TYR A 629 -3.53 17.67 12.81
CA TYR A 629 -3.19 16.52 13.66
C TYR A 629 -1.99 15.72 13.12
N GLU A 630 -0.95 15.56 13.94
CA GLU A 630 0.21 14.69 13.74
C GLU A 630 0.12 13.45 14.65
N SER A 631 0.45 12.26 14.13
CA SER A 631 0.53 11.05 14.97
C SER A 631 1.58 10.03 14.52
N GLY A 632 2.43 9.59 15.45
CA GLY A 632 3.39 8.51 15.20
C GLY A 632 4.59 8.89 14.32
N VAL A 633 4.88 10.19 14.19
CA VAL A 633 6.02 10.71 13.41
C VAL A 633 7.33 10.49 14.17
N THR A 634 8.39 10.10 13.47
CA THR A 634 9.76 10.05 14.03
C THR A 634 10.58 11.23 13.51
N ILE A 635 11.20 11.99 14.41
CA ILE A 635 12.04 13.16 14.11
C ILE A 635 13.48 12.79 14.42
N THR A 636 14.32 12.56 13.41
CA THR A 636 15.74 12.21 13.56
C THR A 636 16.65 13.37 13.11
N ALA A 637 17.95 13.13 12.93
CA ALA A 637 18.96 14.14 12.65
C ALA A 637 18.57 15.14 11.55
N GLY A 638 18.40 16.40 11.95
CA GLY A 638 18.02 17.51 11.06
C GLY A 638 16.54 17.55 10.65
N GLY A 639 15.68 16.70 11.21
CA GLY A 639 14.22 16.83 11.10
C GLY A 639 13.66 17.87 12.08
N TYR A 640 12.52 18.47 11.73
CA TYR A 640 11.86 19.53 12.49
C TYR A 640 10.33 19.38 12.45
N SER A 641 9.66 19.36 13.62
CA SER A 641 8.18 19.46 13.74
C SER A 641 7.80 20.76 14.45
N GLU A 642 6.74 21.40 13.98
CA GLU A 642 6.19 22.64 14.51
C GLU A 642 4.70 22.48 14.80
N VAL A 643 4.36 22.37 16.08
CA VAL A 643 2.97 22.24 16.54
C VAL A 643 2.46 23.63 16.88
N ASP A 644 1.70 24.23 15.96
CA ASP A 644 1.25 25.62 16.07
C ASP A 644 0.04 25.76 17.02
N SER A 645 -0.49 26.98 17.21
CA SER A 645 -1.59 27.23 18.15
C SER A 645 -2.89 26.48 17.76
N GLN A 646 -3.39 25.60 18.64
CA GLN A 646 -4.42 24.58 18.42
C GLN A 646 -4.02 23.42 17.48
N GLY A 647 -2.76 23.31 17.07
CA GLY A 647 -2.23 22.07 16.50
C GLY A 647 -2.12 20.97 17.56
N THR A 648 -2.10 19.71 17.15
CA THR A 648 -1.93 18.57 18.08
C THR A 648 -1.03 17.50 17.51
N ALA A 649 0.00 17.09 18.25
CA ALA A 649 0.87 15.98 17.89
C ALA A 649 0.86 14.87 18.96
N THR A 650 0.91 13.61 18.54
CA THR A 650 0.70 12.45 19.44
C THR A 650 1.64 11.29 19.11
N ASN A 651 2.10 10.56 20.13
CA ASN A 651 3.00 9.39 19.94
C ASN A 651 4.26 9.73 19.13
N ILE A 652 4.80 10.94 19.29
CA ILE A 652 5.95 11.44 18.53
C ILE A 652 7.24 10.88 19.14
N SER A 653 8.21 10.51 18.31
CA SER A 653 9.52 10.03 18.75
C SER A 653 10.61 10.97 18.23
N ILE A 654 11.21 11.75 19.11
CA ILE A 654 12.26 12.72 18.81
C ILE A 654 13.61 12.10 19.17
N VAL A 655 14.43 11.81 18.17
CA VAL A 655 15.67 11.02 18.28
C VAL A 655 16.86 11.71 17.60
N ASP A 656 18.09 11.30 17.90
CA ASP A 656 19.30 11.62 17.12
C ASP A 656 19.51 13.10 16.76
N ASN A 657 19.29 14.04 17.68
CA ASN A 657 19.32 15.50 17.44
C ASN A 657 18.20 16.05 16.52
N GLY A 658 17.08 15.35 16.39
CA GLY A 658 15.82 15.93 15.93
C GLY A 658 15.31 17.05 16.86
N ILE A 659 14.43 17.91 16.34
CA ILE A 659 13.88 19.05 17.08
C ILE A 659 12.35 19.11 16.91
N GLN A 660 11.62 19.33 18.01
CA GLN A 660 10.24 19.80 17.96
C GLN A 660 10.11 21.17 18.65
N THR A 661 9.25 22.02 18.10
CA THR A 661 8.80 23.26 18.75
C THR A 661 7.28 23.27 18.86
N VAL A 662 6.76 23.55 20.05
CA VAL A 662 5.32 23.58 20.34
C VAL A 662 4.96 25.00 20.71
N ALA A 663 4.09 25.63 19.92
CA ALA A 663 3.70 27.03 20.08
C ALA A 663 2.61 27.18 21.16
N SER A 664 2.36 28.42 21.58
CA SER A 664 1.37 28.69 22.62
C SER A 664 -0.04 28.24 22.23
N GLY A 665 -0.58 27.29 22.99
CA GLY A 665 -1.86 26.64 22.72
C GLY A 665 -1.81 25.47 21.72
N GLY A 666 -0.63 25.05 21.27
CA GLY A 666 -0.42 23.71 20.70
C GLY A 666 -0.40 22.65 21.80
N LEU A 667 -0.64 21.37 21.43
CA LEU A 667 -0.68 20.23 22.36
C LEU A 667 0.20 19.08 21.87
N VAL A 668 1.03 18.52 22.74
CA VAL A 668 1.79 17.29 22.48
C VAL A 668 1.52 16.23 23.55
N SER A 669 1.41 14.96 23.16
CA SER A 669 1.16 13.88 24.14
C SER A 669 1.70 12.51 23.78
N GLY A 670 2.11 11.76 24.81
CA GLY A 670 2.60 10.38 24.70
C GLY A 670 3.91 10.24 23.91
N PHE A 671 4.79 11.23 23.99
CA PHE A 671 5.99 11.34 23.18
C PHE A 671 7.26 10.84 23.89
N GLU A 672 8.30 10.52 23.13
CA GLU A 672 9.64 10.20 23.64
C GLU A 672 10.68 11.18 23.07
N ILE A 673 11.51 11.75 23.94
CA ILE A 673 12.72 12.50 23.55
C ILE A 673 13.95 11.67 23.96
N ASN A 674 14.83 11.38 22.99
CA ASN A 674 15.97 10.50 23.17
C ASN A 674 17.19 11.04 22.41
N HIS A 675 18.18 11.59 23.11
CA HIS A 675 19.33 12.28 22.49
C HIS A 675 18.90 13.43 21.54
N ALA A 676 17.81 14.12 21.85
CA ALA A 676 17.14 15.12 21.00
C ALA A 676 16.56 16.29 21.83
N ARG A 677 15.86 17.24 21.20
CA ARG A 677 15.38 18.46 21.87
C ARG A 677 13.94 18.85 21.56
N GLN A 678 13.28 19.43 22.57
CA GLN A 678 11.94 19.98 22.49
C GLN A 678 11.89 21.36 23.16
N TYR A 679 11.11 22.28 22.59
CA TYR A 679 10.86 23.62 23.13
C TYR A 679 9.34 23.84 23.19
N ASP A 680 8.75 23.90 24.39
CA ASP A 680 7.29 24.00 24.57
C ASP A 680 6.86 25.36 25.15
N TRP A 681 6.01 26.08 24.41
CA TRP A 681 5.28 27.28 24.84
C TRP A 681 3.77 27.02 25.01
N GLY A 682 3.30 25.81 24.69
CA GLY A 682 1.93 25.30 24.74
C GLY A 682 1.71 24.34 25.90
N SER A 683 1.52 23.04 25.62
CA SER A 683 1.34 22.02 26.67
C SER A 683 1.76 20.63 26.23
N ALA A 684 2.46 19.95 27.14
CA ALA A 684 2.97 18.59 27.00
C ALA A 684 2.32 17.63 28.02
N VAL A 685 1.96 16.42 27.59
CA VAL A 685 1.27 15.42 28.44
C VAL A 685 1.86 14.01 28.29
N SER A 686 2.26 13.39 29.41
CA SER A 686 2.78 12.02 29.48
C SER A 686 3.97 11.74 28.54
N GLY A 687 4.94 12.65 28.49
CA GLY A 687 6.19 12.48 27.74
C GLY A 687 7.26 11.70 28.50
N THR A 688 8.33 11.30 27.81
CA THR A 688 9.52 10.66 28.42
C THR A 688 10.81 11.25 27.86
N ILE A 689 11.65 11.80 28.73
CA ILE A 689 12.92 12.46 28.40
C ILE A 689 14.09 11.56 28.81
N SER A 690 14.98 11.22 27.86
CA SER A 690 16.03 10.23 28.10
C SER A 690 17.33 10.43 27.32
N ASN A 691 18.42 9.81 27.78
CA ASN A 691 19.66 9.61 27.02
C ASN A 691 20.31 10.90 26.47
N LEU A 692 20.47 11.91 27.33
CA LEU A 692 20.96 13.27 26.98
C LEU A 692 20.00 14.08 26.10
N ALA A 693 18.71 13.75 26.11
CA ALA A 693 17.66 14.64 25.63
C ALA A 693 17.41 15.81 26.58
N GLU A 694 16.93 16.92 26.03
CA GLU A 694 16.58 18.13 26.77
C GLU A 694 15.19 18.66 26.32
N GLU A 695 14.24 18.71 27.25
CA GLU A 695 12.98 19.43 27.09
C GLU A 695 13.11 20.83 27.74
N ARG A 696 12.57 21.85 27.07
CA ARG A 696 12.52 23.21 27.61
C ARG A 696 11.07 23.69 27.71
N VAL A 697 10.53 23.69 28.91
CA VAL A 697 9.27 24.37 29.22
C VAL A 697 9.55 25.87 29.22
N MET A 698 8.96 26.59 28.27
CA MET A 698 9.15 28.02 28.08
C MET A 698 8.09 28.82 28.86
N SER A 699 8.22 30.14 28.90
CA SER A 699 7.23 31.00 29.55
C SER A 699 5.83 30.82 28.92
N GLY A 700 4.88 30.29 29.70
CA GLY A 700 3.53 29.94 29.26
C GLY A 700 3.30 28.45 28.96
N GLY A 701 4.37 27.64 28.85
CA GLY A 701 4.28 26.19 28.67
C GLY A 701 3.76 25.47 29.92
N GLN A 702 3.05 24.35 29.72
CA GLN A 702 2.42 23.55 30.79
C GLN A 702 2.60 22.05 30.56
N ASP A 703 3.54 21.47 31.28
CA ASP A 703 3.91 20.06 31.20
C ASP A 703 3.21 19.25 32.29
N SER A 704 2.80 18.02 31.98
CA SER A 704 2.06 17.16 32.90
C SER A 704 2.38 15.66 32.75
N ASP A 705 2.57 14.97 33.87
CA ASP A 705 2.90 13.54 33.96
C ASP A 705 4.21 13.15 33.21
N MET A 706 5.22 14.04 33.18
CA MET A 706 6.51 13.77 32.53
C MET A 706 7.36 12.73 33.26
N ILE A 707 8.17 11.97 32.51
CA ILE A 707 9.11 10.98 33.07
C ILE A 707 10.53 11.32 32.60
N VAL A 708 11.40 11.69 33.54
CA VAL A 708 12.81 12.04 33.27
C VAL A 708 13.72 10.93 33.76
N THR A 709 14.66 10.45 32.92
CA THR A 709 15.51 9.30 33.26
C THR A 709 16.79 9.24 32.42
N SER A 710 17.79 8.42 32.81
CA SER A 710 18.93 8.06 31.95
C SER A 710 19.70 9.25 31.35
N HIS A 711 19.96 10.30 32.14
CA HIS A 711 20.55 11.59 31.72
C HIS A 711 19.66 12.44 30.80
N GLY A 712 18.34 12.25 30.83
CA GLY A 712 17.37 13.22 30.32
C GLY A 712 17.27 14.45 31.23
N HIS A 713 17.04 15.62 30.64
CA HIS A 713 16.95 16.92 31.32
C HIS A 713 15.59 17.58 31.03
N GLU A 714 14.85 17.96 32.07
CA GLU A 714 13.70 18.87 31.97
C GLU A 714 14.16 20.27 32.45
N VAL A 715 13.95 21.30 31.64
CA VAL A 715 14.40 22.68 31.94
C VAL A 715 13.19 23.61 31.98
N VAL A 716 12.65 23.84 33.17
CA VAL A 716 11.47 24.68 33.38
C VAL A 716 11.90 26.14 33.50
N SER A 717 11.69 26.91 32.44
CA SER A 717 12.05 28.34 32.36
C SER A 717 11.13 29.20 33.22
N ALA A 718 11.57 30.42 33.56
CA ALA A 718 10.74 31.38 34.28
C ALA A 718 9.38 31.62 33.58
N GLY A 719 8.29 31.31 34.29
CA GLY A 719 6.91 31.38 33.78
C GLY A 719 6.40 30.13 33.04
N GLY A 720 7.22 29.07 32.92
CA GLY A 720 6.76 27.72 32.58
C GLY A 720 6.35 26.93 33.83
N ILE A 721 5.56 25.87 33.65
CA ILE A 721 5.05 25.02 34.74
C ILE A 721 5.23 23.55 34.38
N ALA A 722 5.86 22.77 35.26
CA ALA A 722 5.87 21.31 35.23
C ALA A 722 4.99 20.74 36.35
N ASN A 723 4.22 19.69 36.04
CA ASN A 723 3.18 19.14 36.93
C ASN A 723 3.28 17.61 37.02
N HIS A 724 3.47 17.07 38.22
CA HIS A 724 3.66 15.64 38.47
C HIS A 724 4.84 14.99 37.71
N THR A 725 5.86 15.77 37.31
CA THR A 725 7.10 15.23 36.71
C THR A 725 7.78 14.26 37.67
N THR A 726 8.16 13.08 37.15
CA THR A 726 8.86 12.03 37.89
C THR A 726 10.32 11.91 37.43
N TYR A 727 11.26 12.33 38.27
CA TYR A 727 12.69 12.18 38.02
C TYR A 727 13.18 10.83 38.57
N ASN A 728 13.70 9.99 37.69
CA ASN A 728 14.24 8.66 38.01
C ASN A 728 15.77 8.67 37.94
N ALA A 729 16.42 7.49 38.02
CA ALA A 729 17.88 7.39 38.08
C ALA A 729 18.60 8.15 36.94
N ASN A 730 19.37 9.17 37.30
CA ASN A 730 20.04 10.15 36.45
C ASN A 730 19.08 11.02 35.61
N GLY A 731 17.82 11.18 36.00
CA GLY A 731 16.93 12.21 35.46
C GLY A 731 17.12 13.53 36.23
N PHE A 732 17.16 14.66 35.51
CA PHE A 732 17.47 15.97 36.08
C PHE A 732 16.36 16.99 35.77
N GLY A 733 15.84 17.65 36.80
CA GLY A 733 15.00 18.85 36.68
C GLY A 733 15.79 20.12 36.96
N TYR A 734 15.62 21.15 36.14
CA TYR A 734 16.24 22.47 36.31
C TYR A 734 15.14 23.55 36.35
N ILE A 735 14.73 23.93 37.55
CA ILE A 735 13.49 24.67 37.78
C ILE A 735 13.77 26.15 38.05
N SER A 736 13.69 26.97 37.00
CA SER A 736 13.60 28.43 37.09
C SER A 736 12.15 28.96 37.00
N GLY A 737 11.18 28.08 36.71
CA GLY A 737 9.74 28.35 36.69
C GLY A 737 9.04 27.78 37.91
N SER A 738 7.99 26.98 37.71
CA SER A 738 7.32 26.27 38.81
C SER A 738 7.27 24.77 38.56
N ALA A 739 7.67 23.98 39.57
CA ALA A 739 7.41 22.55 39.65
C ALA A 739 6.33 22.31 40.71
N VAL A 740 5.36 21.43 40.41
CA VAL A 740 4.23 21.14 41.29
C VAL A 740 3.99 19.63 41.37
N SER A 741 3.95 19.10 42.59
CA SER A 741 3.76 17.67 42.88
C SER A 741 4.81 16.75 42.24
N ALA A 742 6.05 17.21 42.08
CA ALA A 742 7.10 16.41 41.45
C ALA A 742 7.49 15.20 42.32
N VAL A 743 8.08 14.17 41.70
CA VAL A 743 8.47 12.93 42.39
C VAL A 743 9.93 12.62 42.09
N VAL A 744 10.80 12.82 43.08
CA VAL A 744 12.24 12.58 42.97
C VAL A 744 12.56 11.18 43.48
N ASN A 745 12.83 10.24 42.58
CA ASN A 745 13.15 8.85 42.91
C ASN A 745 14.67 8.62 43.03
N SER A 746 15.05 7.40 43.41
CA SER A 746 16.45 7.00 43.65
C SER A 746 17.38 7.35 42.47
N GLY A 747 18.33 8.25 42.71
CA GLY A 747 19.28 8.78 41.73
C GLY A 747 18.74 9.85 40.78
N GLY A 748 17.47 10.29 40.92
CA GLY A 748 16.95 11.49 40.28
C GLY A 748 17.26 12.74 41.10
N ILE A 749 17.34 13.89 40.45
CA ILE A 749 17.68 15.18 41.10
C ILE A 749 16.79 16.30 40.57
N GLU A 750 16.19 17.08 41.47
CA GLU A 750 15.49 18.33 41.16
C GLU A 750 16.31 19.53 41.69
N PHE A 751 16.79 20.38 40.77
CA PHE A 751 17.48 21.64 41.10
C PHE A 751 16.50 22.80 41.02
N VAL A 752 16.07 23.33 42.17
CA VAL A 752 15.20 24.51 42.24
C VAL A 752 16.09 25.75 42.22
N GLN A 753 16.09 26.48 41.10
CA GLN A 753 17.04 27.55 40.79
C GLN A 753 16.52 28.94 41.17
N SER A 754 17.37 29.96 41.03
CA SER A 754 17.04 31.38 41.32
C SER A 754 15.73 31.85 40.70
N GLY A 755 14.74 32.16 41.54
CA GLY A 755 13.39 32.59 41.15
C GLY A 755 12.41 31.45 40.85
N GLY A 756 12.87 30.19 40.88
CA GLY A 756 12.05 29.00 40.74
C GLY A 756 11.32 28.62 42.03
N VAL A 757 10.18 27.93 41.87
CA VAL A 757 9.33 27.48 42.97
C VAL A 757 8.96 26.01 42.80
N ALA A 758 9.47 25.15 43.69
CA ALA A 758 8.93 23.81 43.93
C ALA A 758 7.75 23.89 44.90
N THR A 759 6.81 22.95 44.81
CA THR A 759 5.67 22.84 45.73
C THR A 759 5.10 21.43 45.74
N SER A 760 5.07 20.81 46.93
CA SER A 760 4.61 19.44 47.18
C SER A 760 5.38 18.35 46.42
N THR A 761 6.67 18.61 46.13
CA THR A 761 7.64 17.62 45.71
C THR A 761 7.76 16.51 46.77
N THR A 762 7.83 15.26 46.30
CA THR A 762 8.04 14.07 47.12
C THR A 762 9.42 13.50 46.84
N VAL A 763 10.34 13.64 47.81
CA VAL A 763 11.72 13.15 47.72
C VAL A 763 11.80 11.75 48.34
N ASN A 764 11.89 10.73 47.48
CA ASN A 764 11.95 9.33 47.87
C ASN A 764 13.39 8.86 48.19
N ASN A 765 13.52 7.62 48.66
CA ASN A 765 14.79 7.01 49.05
C ASN A 765 15.90 7.12 47.97
N GLY A 766 16.94 7.90 48.26
CA GLY A 766 18.06 8.19 47.38
C GLY A 766 17.77 9.20 46.26
N GLY A 767 16.62 9.88 46.29
CA GLY A 767 16.36 11.08 45.51
C GLY A 767 16.92 12.33 46.21
N LEU A 768 17.17 13.38 45.43
CA LEU A 768 17.76 14.64 45.89
C LEU A 768 16.99 15.86 45.38
N GLU A 769 16.63 16.77 46.28
CA GLU A 769 16.15 18.11 45.95
C GLU A 769 17.17 19.16 46.44
N ASP A 770 17.63 20.04 45.55
CA ASP A 770 18.61 21.09 45.83
C ASP A 770 17.96 22.48 45.63
N VAL A 771 17.78 23.24 46.71
CA VAL A 771 17.11 24.55 46.72
C VAL A 771 18.16 25.68 46.74
N ASP A 772 18.41 26.27 45.57
CA ASP A 772 19.50 27.21 45.30
C ASP A 772 19.22 28.67 45.73
N THR A 773 20.21 29.55 45.54
CA THR A 773 20.12 30.99 45.84
C THR A 773 18.92 31.68 45.17
N GLY A 774 17.95 32.12 45.97
CA GLY A 774 16.74 32.81 45.50
C GLY A 774 15.62 31.87 45.04
N ALA A 775 15.75 30.56 45.28
CA ALA A 775 14.71 29.57 45.05
C ALA A 775 13.74 29.45 46.24
N THR A 776 12.60 28.80 46.04
CA THR A 776 11.68 28.42 47.13
C THR A 776 11.15 27.01 46.94
N ALA A 777 11.20 26.21 48.00
CA ALA A 777 10.49 24.94 48.14
C ALA A 777 9.38 25.11 49.20
N LYS A 778 8.23 24.45 49.01
CA LYS A 778 7.03 24.64 49.81
C LYS A 778 6.14 23.40 49.95
N GLY A 779 6.00 22.93 51.19
CA GLY A 779 5.09 21.85 51.57
C GLY A 779 5.62 20.48 51.18
N GLU A 780 6.95 20.32 51.16
CA GLU A 780 7.60 19.14 50.59
C GLU A 780 7.48 17.90 51.50
N THR A 781 7.66 16.72 50.92
CA THR A 781 7.62 15.45 51.65
C THR A 781 8.92 14.69 51.42
N VAL A 782 9.75 14.60 52.47
CA VAL A 782 11.06 13.95 52.43
C VAL A 782 10.96 12.59 53.12
N GLU A 783 10.77 11.55 52.31
CA GLU A 783 10.57 10.16 52.74
C GLU A 783 11.89 9.48 53.15
N SER A 784 11.80 8.26 53.68
CA SER A 784 12.94 7.57 54.29
C SER A 784 14.11 7.37 53.32
N GLY A 785 15.24 8.01 53.62
CA GLY A 785 16.45 8.03 52.79
C GLY A 785 16.46 9.05 51.64
N GLY A 786 15.45 9.91 51.50
CA GLY A 786 15.51 11.10 50.65
C GLY A 786 16.26 12.26 51.31
N THR A 787 16.81 13.17 50.50
CA THR A 787 17.56 14.35 50.96
C THR A 787 17.07 15.64 50.29
N LEU A 788 16.86 16.70 51.08
CA LEU A 788 16.57 18.04 50.61
C LEU A 788 17.63 19.02 51.16
N ASN A 789 18.42 19.64 50.28
CA ASN A 789 19.39 20.67 50.65
C ASN A 789 18.79 22.07 50.47
N VAL A 790 18.96 22.95 51.47
CA VAL A 790 18.69 24.38 51.32
C VAL A 790 20.02 25.12 51.31
N TYR A 791 20.34 25.79 50.20
CA TYR A 791 21.58 26.55 50.01
C TYR A 791 21.41 28.04 50.31
N SER A 792 22.49 28.83 50.13
CA SER A 792 22.55 30.22 50.56
C SER A 792 21.50 31.09 49.85
N GLN A 793 20.57 31.70 50.60
CA GLN A 793 19.36 32.39 50.14
C GLN A 793 18.29 31.50 49.46
N GLY A 794 18.38 30.18 49.59
CA GLY A 794 17.24 29.28 49.36
C GLY A 794 16.26 29.33 50.55
N SER A 795 14.97 29.11 50.28
CA SER A 795 13.91 29.14 51.29
C SER A 795 13.07 27.86 51.25
N LEU A 796 13.01 27.13 52.37
CA LEU A 796 12.05 26.04 52.58
C LEU A 796 10.88 26.56 53.43
N GLN A 797 9.64 26.39 52.94
CA GLN A 797 8.42 26.89 53.55
C GLN A 797 7.46 25.75 53.84
N SER A 798 7.60 25.14 55.02
CA SER A 798 7.04 23.87 55.46
C SER A 798 7.52 22.63 54.70
N ALA A 799 7.74 21.54 55.42
CA ALA A 799 7.99 20.20 54.90
C ALA A 799 7.62 19.13 55.93
N ASN A 800 7.39 17.89 55.49
CA ASN A 800 7.21 16.72 56.33
C ASN A 800 8.39 15.76 56.12
N VAL A 801 9.17 15.49 57.16
CA VAL A 801 10.41 14.69 57.07
C VAL A 801 10.20 13.35 57.77
N SER A 802 9.93 12.31 56.99
CA SER A 802 9.54 10.97 57.46
C SER A 802 10.66 9.97 57.23
N GLY A 803 11.68 10.01 58.09
CA GLY A 803 12.92 9.22 57.91
C GLY A 803 13.90 9.79 56.88
N GLY A 804 13.56 10.89 56.20
CA GLY A 804 14.43 11.64 55.30
C GLY A 804 15.41 12.58 56.02
N THR A 805 16.15 13.38 55.26
CA THR A 805 17.06 14.42 55.80
C THR A 805 16.83 15.76 55.11
N VAL A 806 16.69 16.84 55.90
CA VAL A 806 16.75 18.23 55.44
C VAL A 806 18.04 18.85 55.97
N ASP A 807 18.86 19.38 55.06
CA ASP A 807 20.15 20.01 55.36
C ASP A 807 20.11 21.51 54.99
N VAL A 808 19.99 22.37 56.00
CA VAL A 808 20.01 23.84 55.85
C VAL A 808 21.44 24.34 55.96
N ASN A 809 22.03 24.72 54.83
CA ASN A 809 23.41 25.15 54.69
C ASN A 809 23.57 26.65 55.01
N SER A 810 24.81 27.14 55.04
CA SER A 810 25.14 28.52 55.40
C SER A 810 24.39 29.58 54.54
N GLY A 811 23.52 30.34 55.18
CA GLY A 811 22.67 31.37 54.58
C GLY A 811 21.35 30.88 53.98
N GLY A 812 21.05 29.58 54.05
CA GLY A 812 19.72 29.04 53.74
C GLY A 812 18.74 29.25 54.89
N SER A 813 17.44 29.23 54.60
CA SER A 813 16.39 29.45 55.60
C SER A 813 15.31 28.38 55.53
N ALA A 814 14.91 27.83 56.69
CA ALA A 814 13.75 26.97 56.83
C ALA A 814 12.66 27.61 57.72
N ALA A 815 11.44 27.14 57.56
CA ALA A 815 10.29 27.43 58.40
C ALA A 815 9.31 26.25 58.38
N ASP A 816 8.64 26.02 59.52
CA ASP A 816 7.46 25.16 59.65
C ASP A 816 7.69 23.68 59.21
N VAL A 817 8.90 23.16 59.43
CA VAL A 817 9.27 21.77 59.13
C VAL A 817 8.80 20.84 60.25
N ASN A 818 7.99 19.86 59.89
CA ASN A 818 7.54 18.77 60.76
C ASN A 818 8.47 17.56 60.59
N VAL A 819 9.36 17.34 61.56
CA VAL A 819 10.34 16.25 61.56
C VAL A 819 9.76 15.06 62.33
N ALA A 820 9.25 14.08 61.59
CA ALA A 820 8.66 12.86 62.12
C ALA A 820 9.73 11.83 62.54
N SER A 821 9.30 10.79 63.26
CA SER A 821 10.21 9.78 63.84
C SER A 821 11.19 9.18 62.81
N GLY A 822 12.48 9.15 63.17
CA GLY A 822 13.59 8.74 62.28
C GLY A 822 14.04 9.80 61.27
N GLY A 823 13.26 10.87 61.03
CA GLY A 823 13.61 12.00 60.20
C GLY A 823 14.70 12.89 60.81
N LYS A 824 15.34 13.71 59.97
CA LYS A 824 16.45 14.59 60.38
C LYS A 824 16.32 16.00 59.82
N LEU A 825 16.62 16.99 60.66
CA LEU A 825 16.85 18.39 60.28
C LEU A 825 18.23 18.83 60.79
N ASN A 826 19.14 19.21 59.90
CA ASN A 826 20.44 19.77 60.29
C ASN A 826 20.53 21.23 59.82
N VAL A 827 20.72 22.16 60.74
CA VAL A 827 20.93 23.58 60.45
C VAL A 827 22.37 23.94 60.77
N GLN A 828 23.17 24.12 59.73
CA GLN A 828 24.61 24.38 59.82
C GLN A 828 24.91 25.81 60.28
N SER A 829 26.19 26.09 60.55
CA SER A 829 26.66 27.45 60.90
C SER A 829 26.27 28.49 59.84
N GLY A 830 25.42 29.44 60.26
CA GLY A 830 24.87 30.51 59.40
C GLY A 830 23.61 30.13 58.62
N GLY A 831 23.10 28.90 58.73
CA GLY A 831 21.72 28.59 58.37
C GLY A 831 20.73 29.24 59.35
N VAL A 832 19.48 29.44 58.93
CA VAL A 832 18.46 30.19 59.68
C VAL A 832 17.18 29.38 59.83
N LEU A 833 16.57 29.43 61.01
CA LEU A 833 15.18 29.02 61.24
C LEU A 833 14.30 30.27 61.37
N SER A 834 13.11 30.22 60.78
CA SER A 834 12.23 31.38 60.62
C SER A 834 10.74 31.11 60.90
N GLY A 835 10.39 29.86 61.24
CA GLY A 835 9.07 29.46 61.72
C GLY A 835 9.14 28.65 63.01
N THR A 836 8.22 27.71 63.17
CA THR A 836 8.23 26.73 64.27
C THR A 836 8.47 25.33 63.72
N GLU A 837 9.64 24.78 63.97
CA GLU A 837 10.02 23.44 63.54
C GLU A 837 9.54 22.41 64.59
N VAL A 838 8.70 21.46 64.21
CA VAL A 838 8.13 20.47 65.13
C VAL A 838 8.99 19.21 65.11
N LEU A 839 9.50 18.79 66.27
CA LEU A 839 10.31 17.59 66.44
C LEU A 839 9.51 16.50 67.15
N GLN A 840 9.19 15.42 66.44
CA GLN A 840 8.46 14.29 67.01
C GLN A 840 9.40 13.32 67.75
N ASN A 841 8.86 12.50 68.65
CA ASN A 841 9.67 11.51 69.36
C ASN A 841 10.39 10.51 68.42
N GLY A 842 11.69 10.33 68.61
CA GLY A 842 12.57 9.51 67.75
C GLY A 842 13.04 10.20 66.47
N ALA A 843 12.62 11.44 66.19
CA ALA A 843 13.26 12.30 65.18
C ALA A 843 14.62 12.82 65.67
N LYS A 844 15.37 13.53 64.82
CA LYS A 844 16.63 14.20 65.21
C LYS A 844 16.73 15.61 64.61
N ALA A 845 17.22 16.55 65.40
CA ALA A 845 17.55 17.90 64.95
C ALA A 845 18.96 18.29 65.41
N THR A 846 19.82 18.74 64.51
CA THR A 846 21.15 19.29 64.82
C THR A 846 21.14 20.77 64.47
N ILE A 847 20.96 21.65 65.45
CA ILE A 847 20.72 23.08 65.22
C ILE A 847 21.91 23.90 65.72
N TRP A 848 22.50 24.71 64.84
CA TRP A 848 23.54 25.66 65.23
C TRP A 848 22.99 26.73 66.20
N ALA A 849 23.70 27.02 67.28
CA ALA A 849 23.25 27.87 68.39
C ALA A 849 22.72 29.26 67.96
N ALA A 850 23.20 29.81 66.83
CA ALA A 850 22.78 31.11 66.30
C ALA A 850 21.66 31.06 65.24
N ALA A 851 21.02 29.91 64.99
CA ALA A 851 20.06 29.72 63.90
C ALA A 851 18.73 30.51 64.05
N GLY A 852 18.29 30.79 65.28
CA GLY A 852 17.00 31.43 65.54
C GLY A 852 15.83 30.45 65.48
N GLY A 853 14.62 30.96 65.21
CA GLY A 853 13.38 30.18 65.12
C GLY A 853 12.93 29.56 66.45
N VAL A 854 11.89 28.74 66.37
CA VAL A 854 11.37 27.92 67.48
C VAL A 854 11.50 26.44 67.12
N VAL A 855 11.90 25.60 68.07
CA VAL A 855 11.83 24.13 67.97
C VAL A 855 10.86 23.62 69.03
N ASP A 856 9.75 23.02 68.60
CA ASP A 856 8.74 22.45 69.48
C ASP A 856 8.95 20.95 69.66
N LEU A 857 9.12 20.51 70.91
CA LEU A 857 9.35 19.10 71.25
C LEU A 857 8.02 18.40 71.51
N GLU A 858 7.55 17.57 70.56
CA GLU A 858 6.32 16.80 70.74
C GLU A 858 6.59 15.54 71.59
N GLY A 859 6.23 15.59 72.88
CA GLY A 859 6.23 14.42 73.76
C GLY A 859 6.52 14.75 75.23
N SER A 860 7.28 13.85 75.85
CA SER A 860 7.92 14.00 77.19
C SER A 860 9.08 13.00 77.37
N THR A 861 9.67 12.59 76.24
CA THR A 861 10.77 11.61 76.09
C THR A 861 11.62 11.88 74.83
N ASN A 862 11.42 13.02 74.18
CA ASN A 862 12.12 13.43 72.98
C ASN A 862 13.57 13.82 73.32
N THR A 863 14.50 13.00 72.87
CA THR A 863 15.95 13.15 73.06
C THR A 863 16.67 13.46 71.74
N GLY A 864 15.93 13.95 70.74
CA GLY A 864 16.39 14.14 69.38
C GLY A 864 17.11 15.46 69.10
N LEU A 865 16.97 16.46 69.96
CA LEU A 865 17.53 17.80 69.75
C LEU A 865 18.99 17.88 70.22
N THR A 866 19.87 18.28 69.30
CA THR A 866 21.27 18.64 69.54
C THR A 866 21.50 20.09 69.17
N LEU A 867 22.04 20.87 70.11
CA LEU A 867 22.49 22.24 69.89
C LEU A 867 24.01 22.26 69.68
N ASP A 868 24.49 22.86 68.60
CA ASP A 868 25.90 22.85 68.18
C ASP A 868 26.49 24.25 67.99
N GLY A 869 27.82 24.34 67.96
CA GLY A 869 28.53 25.62 67.80
C GLY A 869 28.64 26.45 69.08
N ILE A 870 28.57 25.81 70.25
CA ILE A 870 28.67 26.47 71.55
C ILE A 870 30.14 26.75 71.88
N ASP A 871 30.51 28.03 72.02
CA ASP A 871 31.80 28.43 72.57
C ASP A 871 31.73 28.53 74.10
N THR A 872 32.47 27.65 74.78
CA THR A 872 32.56 27.60 76.25
C THR A 872 33.60 28.57 76.82
N SER A 873 34.45 29.18 75.98
CA SER A 873 35.46 30.17 76.37
C SER A 873 34.94 31.61 76.39
N SER A 874 33.75 31.86 75.83
CA SER A 874 33.08 33.17 75.81
C SER A 874 31.60 33.07 76.17
N ALA A 875 30.84 34.16 75.99
CA ALA A 875 29.41 34.21 76.30
C ALA A 875 28.59 33.87 75.05
N THR A 876 28.09 32.64 74.97
CA THR A 876 27.20 32.15 73.90
C THR A 876 25.74 32.29 74.34
N THR A 877 24.89 32.87 73.49
CA THR A 877 23.43 32.80 73.65
C THR A 877 22.87 31.95 72.51
N VAL A 878 22.13 30.89 72.84
CA VAL A 878 21.34 30.16 71.85
C VAL A 878 20.14 31.03 71.48
N THR A 879 19.98 31.31 70.18
CA THR A 879 18.90 32.18 69.66
C THR A 879 17.65 31.41 69.24
N THR A 880 17.76 30.08 69.15
CA THR A 880 16.62 29.17 68.98
C THR A 880 15.86 29.03 70.30
N GLU A 881 14.55 29.24 70.25
CA GLU A 881 13.60 29.02 71.34
C GLU A 881 13.18 27.55 71.35
N VAL A 882 13.16 26.91 72.53
CA VAL A 882 12.69 25.52 72.67
C VAL A 882 11.39 25.49 73.46
N THR A 883 10.34 24.95 72.85
CA THR A 883 9.00 24.77 73.45
C THR A 883 8.67 23.28 73.59
N GLY A 884 7.57 22.96 74.27
CA GLY A 884 7.08 21.59 74.47
C GLY A 884 7.79 20.77 75.56
N PHE A 885 9.01 21.14 75.95
CA PHE A 885 9.87 20.42 76.90
C PHE A 885 9.19 20.03 78.23
N ASP A 886 9.07 18.73 78.51
CA ASP A 886 8.54 18.15 79.76
C ASP A 886 9.57 17.27 80.49
N GLY A 887 9.56 17.38 81.82
CA GLY A 887 10.48 16.75 82.77
C GLY A 887 9.80 15.77 83.73
N SER A 888 8.92 14.90 83.23
CA SER A 888 7.99 14.13 84.08
C SER A 888 8.66 13.19 85.11
N ALA A 889 9.82 12.61 84.79
CA ALA A 889 10.70 11.88 85.72
C ALA A 889 12.12 11.70 85.15
N ALA A 890 13.11 11.42 86.02
CA ALA A 890 14.45 11.01 85.59
C ALA A 890 14.38 9.74 84.72
N GLY A 891 14.90 9.81 83.48
CA GLY A 891 14.77 8.74 82.47
C GLY A 891 13.42 8.66 81.76
N ASN A 892 12.50 9.61 82.01
CA ASN A 892 11.25 9.81 81.29
C ASN A 892 10.97 11.32 81.16
N SER A 893 11.86 11.98 80.44
CA SER A 893 11.97 13.43 80.25
C SER A 893 12.44 13.68 78.82
N ASP A 894 12.11 14.83 78.26
CA ASP A 894 12.81 15.32 77.07
C ASP A 894 14.29 15.61 77.40
N GLY A 895 15.14 15.66 76.38
CA GLY A 895 16.58 15.84 76.52
C GLY A 895 17.20 16.59 75.35
N ILE A 896 18.07 17.55 75.68
CA ILE A 896 18.76 18.42 74.73
C ILE A 896 20.26 18.17 74.85
N VAL A 897 20.90 17.71 73.77
CA VAL A 897 22.35 17.48 73.73
C VAL A 897 23.07 18.80 73.43
N LEU A 898 24.02 19.19 74.26
CA LEU A 898 24.88 20.35 74.03
C LEU A 898 26.22 19.90 73.44
N SER A 899 26.36 19.95 72.12
CA SER A 899 27.57 19.52 71.41
C SER A 899 28.79 20.33 71.89
N GLY A 900 29.90 19.62 72.15
CA GLY A 900 31.14 20.20 72.67
C GLY A 900 31.15 20.56 74.17
N VAL A 901 30.00 20.54 74.86
CA VAL A 901 29.88 20.94 76.27
C VAL A 901 29.96 19.71 77.18
N LYS A 902 30.83 19.75 78.20
CA LYS A 902 30.96 18.67 79.21
C LYS A 902 30.36 19.09 80.54
N ALA A 903 29.60 18.20 81.16
CA ALA A 903 28.98 18.44 82.47
C ALA A 903 29.99 18.81 83.57
N ALA A 904 31.21 18.27 83.51
CA ALA A 904 32.28 18.54 84.47
C ALA A 904 32.89 19.96 84.39
N ASP A 905 32.73 20.66 83.26
CA ASP A 905 33.28 22.00 83.06
C ASP A 905 32.33 23.10 83.56
N ILE A 906 31.08 22.75 83.87
CA ILE A 906 30.04 23.65 84.41
C ILE A 906 30.28 23.89 85.91
N THR A 907 30.40 25.16 86.28
CA THR A 907 30.66 25.63 87.66
C THR A 907 29.42 26.06 88.42
N SER A 908 28.42 26.59 87.70
CA SER A 908 27.18 27.09 88.28
C SER A 908 26.10 27.18 87.20
N THR A 909 24.85 27.10 87.63
CA THR A 909 23.67 27.34 86.79
C THR A 909 22.81 28.44 87.40
N SER A 910 22.08 29.17 86.57
CA SER A 910 21.12 30.18 87.02
C SER A 910 19.98 30.36 86.03
N TYR A 911 18.75 30.49 86.54
CA TYR A 911 17.59 30.88 85.76
C TYR A 911 17.46 32.40 85.62
N SER A 912 16.77 32.85 84.58
CA SER A 912 16.28 34.22 84.44
C SER A 912 15.17 34.55 85.46
N ALA A 913 14.77 35.82 85.52
CA ALA A 913 13.74 36.30 86.44
C ALA A 913 12.29 36.04 85.97
N ASP A 914 12.12 35.70 84.69
CA ASP A 914 10.86 35.26 84.07
C ASP A 914 10.69 33.73 84.13
N GLY A 915 11.78 32.97 84.05
CA GLY A 915 11.81 31.52 84.20
C GLY A 915 12.13 30.72 82.94
N ASN A 916 12.24 31.39 81.78
CA ASN A 916 12.34 30.77 80.44
C ASN A 916 13.79 30.68 79.90
N TYR A 917 14.79 31.11 80.68
CA TYR A 917 16.20 30.97 80.30
C TYR A 917 16.98 30.25 81.39
N VAL A 918 17.84 29.32 80.99
CA VAL A 918 18.84 28.69 81.84
C VAL A 918 20.23 29.04 81.33
N THR A 919 21.08 29.56 82.22
CA THR A 919 22.49 29.89 81.93
C THR A 919 23.41 28.92 82.67
N LEU A 920 24.34 28.32 81.93
CA LEU A 920 25.39 27.44 82.42
C LEU A 920 26.73 28.19 82.35
N SER A 921 27.46 28.31 83.46
CA SER A 921 28.72 29.05 83.55
C SER A 921 29.93 28.12 83.65
N PHE A 922 31.01 28.41 82.92
CA PHE A 922 32.20 27.54 82.82
C PHE A 922 33.40 28.05 83.63
N ASN A 923 34.33 27.14 83.95
CA ASN A 923 35.53 27.43 84.76
C ASN A 923 36.41 28.58 84.22
N GLU A 924 36.42 28.84 82.92
CA GLU A 924 37.24 29.88 82.28
C GLU A 924 36.55 31.25 82.19
N GLY A 925 35.29 31.36 82.63
CA GLY A 925 34.52 32.62 82.65
C GLY A 925 33.60 32.82 81.45
N GLY A 926 33.54 31.87 80.52
CA GLY A 926 32.48 31.77 79.51
C GLY A 926 31.16 31.25 80.10
N SER A 927 30.09 31.32 79.31
CA SER A 927 28.75 30.83 79.68
C SER A 927 27.90 30.56 78.45
N VAL A 928 27.03 29.55 78.50
CA VAL A 928 25.96 29.35 77.52
C VAL A 928 24.59 29.65 78.13
N THR A 929 23.79 30.49 77.48
CA THR A 929 22.38 30.73 77.82
C THR A 929 21.48 30.04 76.81
N LEU A 930 20.58 29.18 77.28
CA LEU A 930 19.54 28.51 76.50
C LEU A 930 18.19 29.20 76.72
N HIS A 931 17.37 29.31 75.67
CA HIS A 931 15.96 29.73 75.76
C HIS A 931 15.07 28.48 75.71
N ILE A 932 14.46 28.13 76.85
CA ILE A 932 13.62 26.94 77.00
C ILE A 932 12.42 27.37 77.85
N ASP A 933 11.23 27.36 77.26
CA ASP A 933 10.04 27.93 77.88
C ASP A 933 9.67 27.21 79.20
N ASP A 934 9.30 28.00 80.22
CA ASP A 934 8.98 27.52 81.57
C ASP A 934 10.05 26.62 82.26
N VAL A 935 11.31 26.56 81.78
CA VAL A 935 12.35 25.62 82.26
C VAL A 935 12.59 25.64 83.77
N SER A 936 12.39 26.78 84.43
CA SER A 936 12.46 26.88 85.91
C SER A 936 11.37 26.11 86.67
N THR A 937 10.26 25.75 86.01
CA THR A 937 9.15 24.93 86.52
C THR A 937 9.48 23.44 86.45
N TYR A 938 10.10 22.98 85.35
CA TYR A 938 10.45 21.57 85.12
C TYR A 938 11.77 21.18 85.80
N GLY A 939 12.76 22.08 85.81
CA GLY A 939 14.12 21.79 86.23
C GLY A 939 14.98 21.12 85.15
N TYR A 940 16.17 20.66 85.53
CA TYR A 940 17.08 19.93 84.66
C TYR A 940 17.93 18.92 85.46
N GLU A 941 18.44 17.88 84.79
CA GLU A 941 19.48 16.98 85.28
C GLU A 941 20.61 16.89 84.22
N LEU A 942 21.87 16.64 84.63
CA LEU A 942 23.04 16.55 83.74
C LEU A 942 23.63 15.13 83.82
N SER A 943 23.78 14.42 82.69
CA SER A 943 24.00 12.95 82.62
C SER A 943 25.33 12.47 81.96
N SER A 944 25.66 11.18 82.22
CA SER A 944 26.71 10.26 81.64
C SER A 944 26.66 8.89 82.36
N ASP A 945 27.13 7.70 81.93
CA ASP A 945 27.79 7.06 80.74
C ASP A 945 29.18 7.49 80.20
N ALA A 946 29.56 6.95 79.03
CA ALA A 946 30.87 7.05 78.39
C ALA A 946 31.20 8.48 77.92
N ASP A 947 30.19 9.22 77.47
CA ASP A 947 30.26 10.67 77.27
C ASP A 947 29.00 11.41 77.79
N GLY A 948 27.80 10.79 77.86
CA GLY A 948 26.54 11.54 77.98
C GLY A 948 25.25 10.94 78.60
N ASN A 949 24.88 9.65 78.51
CA ASN A 949 23.57 9.14 79.02
C ASN A 949 23.55 7.81 79.83
N ALA A 950 22.80 6.75 79.45
CA ALA A 950 22.28 5.71 80.36
C ALA A 950 22.73 4.25 80.10
N VAL A 951 22.58 3.37 81.11
CA VAL A 951 23.21 2.03 81.20
C VAL A 951 22.19 0.89 81.30
N TYR A 952 22.47 -0.27 80.68
CA TYR A 952 21.67 -1.51 80.76
C TYR A 952 22.03 -2.40 81.99
N GLU A 953 21.14 -3.30 82.44
CA GLU A 953 21.28 -4.06 83.70
C GLU A 953 21.31 -5.61 83.55
N VAL A 954 22.19 -6.27 84.32
CA VAL A 954 22.69 -7.65 84.08
C VAL A 954 22.48 -8.63 85.26
N CYS A 955 21.25 -9.08 85.50
CA CYS A 955 20.82 -9.54 86.84
C CYS A 955 20.31 -11.00 86.91
N PHE A 956 20.39 -11.61 88.10
CA PHE A 956 19.75 -12.89 88.44
C PHE A 956 18.33 -12.70 88.98
N LEU A 957 17.38 -13.57 88.64
CA LEU A 957 16.05 -13.56 89.28
C LEU A 957 16.06 -14.32 90.63
N ALA A 958 15.10 -13.99 91.49
CA ALA A 958 14.88 -14.67 92.78
C ALA A 958 14.84 -16.21 92.63
N GLY A 959 15.50 -16.94 93.54
CA GLY A 959 15.60 -18.40 93.50
C GLY A 959 16.69 -18.95 92.56
N SER A 960 17.50 -18.09 91.92
CA SER A 960 18.76 -18.49 91.28
C SER A 960 19.76 -18.94 92.35
N MET A 961 20.42 -20.08 92.15
CA MET A 961 21.28 -20.67 93.18
C MET A 961 22.77 -20.39 92.90
N ILE A 962 23.42 -19.59 93.75
CA ILE A 962 24.84 -19.28 93.65
C ILE A 962 25.67 -20.30 94.42
N ARG A 963 26.79 -20.74 93.84
CA ARG A 963 27.72 -21.70 94.45
C ARG A 963 28.61 -21.02 95.48
N THR A 964 28.60 -21.52 96.71
CA THR A 964 29.54 -21.19 97.79
C THR A 964 30.46 -22.39 98.06
N PRO A 965 31.54 -22.23 98.86
CA PRO A 965 32.35 -23.37 99.33
C PRO A 965 31.58 -24.40 100.19
N SER A 966 30.41 -24.04 100.72
CA SER A 966 29.57 -24.89 101.58
C SER A 966 28.35 -25.51 100.88
N GLY A 967 28.00 -25.05 99.68
CA GLY A 967 26.90 -25.59 98.89
C GLY A 967 26.28 -24.58 97.93
N ASP A 968 25.05 -24.82 97.50
CA ASP A 968 24.24 -23.84 96.77
C ASP A 968 23.42 -23.00 97.75
N VAL A 969 23.42 -21.68 97.58
CA VAL A 969 22.55 -20.74 98.32
C VAL A 969 21.72 -19.90 97.35
N ALA A 970 20.50 -19.50 97.72
CA ALA A 970 19.66 -18.67 96.85
C ALA A 970 20.19 -17.23 96.82
N VAL A 971 20.21 -16.59 95.64
CA VAL A 971 20.82 -15.27 95.44
C VAL A 971 20.24 -14.20 96.37
N GLU A 972 18.94 -14.27 96.68
CA GLU A 972 18.26 -13.36 97.61
C GLU A 972 18.65 -13.52 99.09
N THR A 973 19.49 -14.51 99.41
CA THR A 973 19.97 -14.79 100.77
C THR A 973 21.42 -14.38 101.02
N LEU A 974 22.19 -14.05 99.97
CA LEU A 974 23.59 -13.62 100.08
C LEU A 974 23.72 -12.24 100.75
N GLN A 975 24.77 -12.10 101.58
CA GLN A 975 25.06 -10.89 102.34
C GLN A 975 26.51 -10.43 102.16
N LEU A 976 26.78 -9.20 102.57
CA LEU A 976 28.10 -8.59 102.54
C LEU A 976 29.11 -9.42 103.36
N GLY A 977 30.14 -9.92 102.70
CA GLY A 977 31.21 -10.73 103.30
C GLY A 977 31.01 -12.25 103.22
N ASP A 978 29.91 -12.74 102.63
CA ASP A 978 29.76 -14.16 102.28
C ASP A 978 30.81 -14.58 101.24
N GLU A 979 31.15 -15.87 101.20
CA GLU A 979 32.15 -16.43 100.29
C GLU A 979 31.49 -17.21 99.15
N VAL A 980 31.79 -16.82 97.90
CA VAL A 980 31.29 -17.46 96.67
C VAL A 980 32.43 -18.14 95.91
N LEU A 981 32.09 -19.18 95.15
CA LEU A 981 33.02 -19.93 94.33
C LEU A 981 33.20 -19.24 92.97
N THR A 982 34.42 -18.78 92.71
CA THR A 982 34.83 -18.10 91.48
C THR A 982 35.64 -19.04 90.58
N PHE A 983 35.70 -18.76 89.27
CA PHE A 983 36.43 -19.55 88.29
C PHE A 983 37.37 -18.68 87.45
N ALA A 984 38.63 -19.10 87.33
CA ALA A 984 39.65 -18.45 86.50
C ALA A 984 40.71 -19.49 86.07
N ASP A 985 41.28 -19.36 84.88
CA ASP A 985 42.37 -20.23 84.35
C ASP A 985 42.14 -21.75 84.49
N GLY A 986 40.89 -22.19 84.44
CA GLY A 986 40.52 -23.61 84.60
C GLY A 986 40.50 -24.13 86.05
N GLN A 987 40.64 -23.25 87.05
CA GLN A 987 40.59 -23.60 88.48
C GLN A 987 39.50 -22.82 89.22
N SER A 988 38.97 -23.42 90.29
CA SER A 988 38.02 -22.76 91.19
C SER A 988 38.76 -22.11 92.37
N SER A 989 38.44 -20.84 92.61
CA SER A 989 38.91 -20.02 93.72
C SER A 989 37.72 -19.59 94.60
N VAL A 990 38.00 -18.91 95.71
CA VAL A 990 36.97 -18.34 96.60
C VAL A 990 37.22 -16.84 96.72
N ARG A 991 36.19 -16.04 96.53
CA ARG A 991 36.19 -14.59 96.78
C ARG A 991 35.03 -14.19 97.66
N LYS A 992 35.14 -13.03 98.30
CA LYS A 992 34.06 -12.46 99.10
C LYS A 992 33.11 -11.61 98.29
N VAL A 993 31.84 -11.68 98.67
CA VAL A 993 30.78 -10.79 98.22
C VAL A 993 31.01 -9.40 98.82
N THR A 994 31.48 -8.47 97.99
CA THR A 994 31.61 -7.05 98.35
C THR A 994 30.29 -6.31 98.25
N TRP A 995 29.27 -6.90 97.60
CA TRP A 995 27.94 -6.32 97.49
C TRP A 995 26.89 -7.35 97.09
N ALA A 996 25.68 -7.18 97.65
CA ALA A 996 24.47 -7.77 97.09
C ALA A 996 23.41 -6.66 96.98
N GLY A 997 22.85 -6.50 95.78
CA GLY A 997 21.86 -5.46 95.47
C GLY A 997 20.56 -6.09 94.96
N LYS A 998 19.41 -5.49 95.29
CA LYS A 998 18.08 -5.90 94.83
C LYS A 998 17.38 -4.76 94.10
N ALA A 999 16.72 -5.08 92.97
CA ALA A 999 15.74 -4.23 92.32
C ALA A 999 14.54 -5.05 91.82
N HIS A 1000 13.60 -4.41 91.12
CA HIS A 1000 12.30 -4.97 90.76
C HIS A 1000 11.84 -4.46 89.39
N ALA A 1001 11.48 -5.38 88.48
CA ALA A 1001 11.12 -5.09 87.10
C ALA A 1001 9.61 -5.29 86.87
N ASN A 1002 9.06 -4.49 85.96
CA ASN A 1002 7.74 -4.68 85.38
C ASN A 1002 7.86 -4.65 83.86
N VAL A 1003 7.28 -5.64 83.19
CA VAL A 1003 7.41 -5.85 81.75
C VAL A 1003 6.54 -4.89 80.95
N ARG A 1004 7.12 -4.30 79.91
CA ARG A 1004 6.46 -3.42 78.93
C ARG A 1004 5.96 -4.24 77.74
N ALA A 1005 4.92 -5.05 77.94
CA ALA A 1005 4.44 -6.06 76.99
C ALA A 1005 3.87 -5.55 75.64
N GLY A 1006 4.03 -4.25 75.33
CA GLY A 1006 3.76 -3.66 74.01
C GLY A 1006 5.02 -3.31 73.19
N LEU A 1007 6.22 -3.55 73.74
CA LEU A 1007 7.51 -3.41 73.06
C LEU A 1007 7.98 -4.76 72.47
N PRO A 1008 8.98 -4.78 71.57
CA PRO A 1008 9.67 -6.00 71.15
C PRO A 1008 10.21 -6.82 72.34
N ASP A 1009 10.34 -8.14 72.20
CA ASP A 1009 10.62 -9.03 73.34
C ASP A 1009 11.93 -8.74 74.08
N ASP A 1010 12.94 -8.25 73.36
CA ASP A 1010 14.25 -7.86 73.86
C ASP A 1010 14.28 -6.47 74.52
N GLU A 1011 13.27 -5.63 74.28
CA GLU A 1011 13.09 -4.31 74.92
C GLU A 1011 11.99 -4.31 76.00
N ALA A 1012 11.06 -5.27 75.93
CA ALA A 1012 9.93 -5.39 76.86
C ALA A 1012 10.35 -5.75 78.30
N GLY A 1013 11.60 -6.17 78.51
CA GLY A 1013 12.15 -6.49 79.84
C GLY A 1013 11.77 -7.89 80.35
N TYR A 1014 11.31 -8.80 79.48
CA TYR A 1014 11.06 -10.20 79.84
C TYR A 1014 12.37 -10.88 80.33
N PRO A 1015 12.31 -11.72 81.37
CA PRO A 1015 13.48 -12.50 81.77
C PRO A 1015 13.75 -13.62 80.77
N VAL A 1016 15.02 -13.94 80.54
CA VAL A 1016 15.39 -15.09 79.70
C VAL A 1016 15.44 -16.35 80.56
N ARG A 1017 14.66 -17.35 80.17
CA ARG A 1017 14.69 -18.71 80.72
C ARG A 1017 15.65 -19.57 79.92
N ILE A 1018 16.63 -20.15 80.61
CA ILE A 1018 17.49 -21.22 80.11
C ILE A 1018 16.97 -22.53 80.72
N LEU A 1019 16.52 -23.47 79.90
CA LEU A 1019 16.01 -24.75 80.40
C LEU A 1019 17.12 -25.63 80.98
N LYS A 1020 16.73 -26.51 81.91
CA LYS A 1020 17.61 -27.56 82.43
C LYS A 1020 18.31 -28.34 81.30
N ASN A 1021 19.63 -28.50 81.40
CA ASN A 1021 20.52 -29.10 80.41
C ASN A 1021 20.66 -28.36 79.06
N ALA A 1022 20.10 -27.16 78.87
CA ALA A 1022 20.11 -26.49 77.57
C ALA A 1022 21.52 -26.27 77.00
N ILE A 1023 22.51 -26.03 77.86
CA ILE A 1023 23.89 -25.73 77.45
C ILE A 1023 24.71 -27.01 77.26
N THR A 1024 24.72 -27.89 78.26
CA THR A 1024 25.27 -29.25 78.20
C THR A 1024 24.59 -30.13 79.24
N ASP A 1025 24.90 -31.42 79.29
CA ASP A 1025 24.25 -32.37 80.21
C ASP A 1025 24.54 -31.96 81.67
N GLY A 1026 23.48 -31.63 82.42
CA GLY A 1026 23.57 -31.10 83.78
C GLY A 1026 23.78 -29.58 83.90
N VAL A 1027 23.84 -28.83 82.79
CA VAL A 1027 24.09 -27.37 82.79
C VAL A 1027 23.03 -26.59 81.99
N PRO A 1028 22.27 -25.68 82.62
CA PRO A 1028 22.07 -25.58 84.08
C PRO A 1028 21.39 -26.85 84.64
N TYR A 1029 21.54 -27.14 85.94
CA TYR A 1029 20.97 -28.36 86.54
C TYR A 1029 19.48 -28.24 86.90
N LYS A 1030 18.94 -27.02 86.85
CA LYS A 1030 17.54 -26.63 86.92
C LYS A 1030 17.28 -25.58 85.83
N ASP A 1031 16.03 -25.19 85.61
CA ASP A 1031 15.76 -23.99 84.82
C ASP A 1031 16.34 -22.75 85.52
N MET A 1032 17.04 -21.92 84.76
CA MET A 1032 17.70 -20.70 85.22
C MET A 1032 17.00 -19.48 84.62
N LEU A 1033 16.92 -18.38 85.40
CA LEU A 1033 16.25 -17.14 85.02
C LEU A 1033 17.15 -15.93 85.29
N ILE A 1034 17.43 -15.15 84.23
CA ILE A 1034 18.33 -13.98 84.24
C ILE A 1034 17.77 -12.87 83.32
N THR A 1035 18.26 -11.64 83.43
CA THR A 1035 17.90 -10.55 82.48
C THR A 1035 18.58 -10.74 81.12
N SER A 1036 18.08 -10.05 80.07
CA SER A 1036 18.52 -10.20 78.67
C SER A 1036 20.02 -10.00 78.45
N GLU A 1037 20.63 -9.06 79.19
CA GLU A 1037 22.04 -8.69 79.02
C GLU A 1037 23.00 -9.56 79.84
N HIS A 1038 22.51 -10.33 80.82
CA HIS A 1038 23.39 -11.04 81.75
C HIS A 1038 24.28 -12.06 81.04
N CYS A 1039 25.58 -11.99 81.29
CA CYS A 1039 26.59 -12.69 80.53
C CYS A 1039 26.88 -14.10 81.04
N LEU A 1040 26.85 -15.03 80.10
CA LEU A 1040 27.26 -16.42 80.28
C LEU A 1040 28.71 -16.60 79.82
N PHE A 1041 29.49 -17.42 80.54
CA PHE A 1041 30.88 -17.71 80.20
C PHE A 1041 30.99 -18.90 79.24
N PHE A 1042 31.59 -18.67 78.08
CA PHE A 1042 31.78 -19.65 77.00
C PHE A 1042 33.18 -19.57 76.39
N ASP A 1043 33.88 -20.71 76.34
CA ASP A 1043 35.16 -20.89 75.63
C ASP A 1043 36.20 -19.75 75.85
N GLY A 1044 36.22 -19.18 77.06
CA GLY A 1044 37.15 -18.11 77.44
C GLY A 1044 36.63 -16.68 77.20
N LYS A 1045 35.32 -16.48 77.01
CA LYS A 1045 34.67 -15.17 76.78
C LYS A 1045 33.35 -15.04 77.54
N PHE A 1046 32.89 -13.81 77.79
CA PHE A 1046 31.52 -13.51 78.23
C PHE A 1046 30.61 -13.21 77.02
N VAL A 1047 29.38 -13.74 77.03
CA VAL A 1047 28.37 -13.54 75.97
C VAL A 1047 27.01 -13.21 76.60
N PRO A 1048 26.37 -12.06 76.26
CA PRO A 1048 25.04 -11.70 76.75
C PRO A 1048 23.97 -12.73 76.33
N VAL A 1049 23.14 -13.17 77.28
CA VAL A 1049 22.20 -14.28 77.03
C VAL A 1049 21.19 -14.00 75.90
N ARG A 1050 20.79 -12.73 75.66
CA ARG A 1050 19.90 -12.38 74.53
C ARG A 1050 20.40 -12.88 73.18
N MET A 1051 21.72 -12.90 72.97
CA MET A 1051 22.32 -13.35 71.71
C MET A 1051 22.28 -14.88 71.53
N LEU A 1052 21.84 -15.61 72.56
CA LEU A 1052 21.71 -17.06 72.59
C LEU A 1052 20.24 -17.51 72.66
N VAL A 1053 19.27 -16.57 72.60
CA VAL A 1053 17.82 -16.85 72.61
C VAL A 1053 17.40 -17.52 71.30
N ASN A 1054 17.36 -18.85 71.32
CA ASN A 1054 16.97 -19.70 70.18
C ASN A 1054 15.46 -19.96 70.10
N GLY A 1055 14.66 -19.37 70.99
CA GLY A 1055 13.19 -19.52 71.03
C GLY A 1055 12.71 -20.92 71.43
N SER A 1056 13.60 -21.82 71.86
CA SER A 1056 13.32 -23.25 72.05
C SER A 1056 13.81 -23.78 73.39
N SER A 1057 15.12 -23.80 73.63
CA SER A 1057 15.75 -24.17 74.91
C SER A 1057 16.26 -22.97 75.72
N ILE A 1058 16.37 -21.80 75.06
CA ILE A 1058 16.68 -20.50 75.64
C ILE A 1058 15.69 -19.49 75.05
N PHE A 1059 14.83 -18.88 75.87
CA PHE A 1059 13.74 -18.02 75.40
C PHE A 1059 13.32 -16.95 76.41
N TYR A 1060 12.76 -15.84 75.91
CA TYR A 1060 12.08 -14.82 76.74
C TYR A 1060 10.80 -15.41 77.36
N ASP A 1061 10.75 -15.49 78.69
CA ASP A 1061 9.61 -16.08 79.38
C ASP A 1061 8.46 -15.08 79.52
N LYS A 1062 7.61 -15.03 78.49
CA LYS A 1062 6.46 -14.13 78.44
C LYS A 1062 5.38 -14.38 79.51
N SER A 1063 5.51 -15.44 80.32
CA SER A 1063 4.62 -15.66 81.46
C SER A 1063 4.98 -14.82 82.69
N ILE A 1064 6.21 -14.28 82.76
CA ILE A 1064 6.71 -13.49 83.89
C ILE A 1064 6.67 -12.00 83.52
N ILE A 1065 5.60 -11.31 83.91
CA ILE A 1065 5.37 -9.88 83.62
C ILE A 1065 5.85 -8.92 84.72
N SER A 1066 6.33 -9.43 85.86
CA SER A 1066 6.89 -8.66 86.98
C SER A 1066 7.77 -9.57 87.83
N TYR A 1067 8.93 -9.10 88.29
CA TYR A 1067 9.90 -9.92 89.03
C TYR A 1067 10.89 -9.13 89.89
N ASP A 1068 11.33 -9.74 90.99
CA ASP A 1068 12.48 -9.29 91.78
C ASP A 1068 13.79 -9.86 91.19
N TYR A 1069 14.81 -9.02 91.09
CA TYR A 1069 16.14 -9.40 90.60
C TYR A 1069 17.28 -8.88 91.48
N TYR A 1070 18.43 -9.55 91.39
CA TYR A 1070 19.57 -9.41 92.29
C TYR A 1070 20.91 -9.41 91.54
N HIS A 1071 21.87 -8.68 92.09
CA HIS A 1071 23.28 -8.68 91.69
C HIS A 1071 24.17 -9.14 92.86
N VAL A 1072 25.35 -9.67 92.52
CA VAL A 1072 26.41 -10.06 93.47
C VAL A 1072 27.75 -9.52 92.97
N GLU A 1073 28.34 -8.53 93.65
CA GLU A 1073 29.71 -8.06 93.36
C GLU A 1073 30.71 -8.86 94.21
N THR A 1074 31.87 -9.20 93.64
CA THR A 1074 33.01 -9.77 94.34
C THR A 1074 34.19 -8.78 94.44
N GLU A 1075 35.21 -9.12 95.23
CA GLU A 1075 36.40 -8.29 95.47
C GLU A 1075 37.07 -7.76 94.18
N GLU A 1076 37.04 -8.55 93.11
CA GLU A 1076 37.29 -8.14 91.72
C GLU A 1076 36.13 -8.69 90.86
N HIS A 1077 35.96 -8.21 89.62
CA HIS A 1077 35.05 -8.87 88.68
C HIS A 1077 35.46 -10.34 88.51
N SER A 1078 34.52 -11.28 88.36
CA SER A 1078 34.81 -12.72 88.34
C SER A 1078 33.77 -13.52 87.58
N VAL A 1079 34.18 -14.68 87.05
CA VAL A 1079 33.23 -15.73 86.68
C VAL A 1079 32.78 -16.43 87.97
N ILE A 1080 31.48 -16.50 88.22
CA ILE A 1080 30.85 -17.26 89.31
C ILE A 1080 30.03 -18.43 88.76
N THR A 1081 29.56 -19.32 89.63
CA THR A 1081 28.65 -20.41 89.23
C THR A 1081 27.24 -20.16 89.76
N ALA A 1082 26.25 -20.12 88.87
CA ALA A 1082 24.84 -19.93 89.16
C ALA A 1082 23.98 -21.01 88.46
N ASP A 1083 23.15 -21.73 89.22
CA ASP A 1083 22.35 -22.89 88.77
C ASP A 1083 23.14 -23.98 87.99
N GLY A 1084 24.46 -24.03 88.22
CA GLY A 1084 25.41 -24.92 87.55
C GLY A 1084 26.01 -24.39 86.25
N MET A 1085 25.58 -23.21 85.78
CA MET A 1085 26.19 -22.49 84.67
C MET A 1085 27.29 -21.54 85.18
N LEU A 1086 28.32 -21.29 84.36
CA LEU A 1086 29.32 -20.25 84.63
C LEU A 1086 28.83 -18.91 84.06
N THR A 1087 28.79 -17.88 84.89
CA THR A 1087 28.25 -16.55 84.55
C THR A 1087 29.10 -15.45 85.15
N GLU A 1088 28.81 -14.20 84.82
CA GLU A 1088 29.44 -13.04 85.46
C GLU A 1088 28.97 -12.82 86.91
N SER A 1089 29.84 -12.23 87.72
CA SER A 1089 29.49 -11.39 88.87
C SER A 1089 29.04 -10.00 88.40
N TYR A 1090 28.67 -9.10 89.31
CA TYR A 1090 28.41 -7.70 88.95
C TYR A 1090 29.71 -6.90 88.72
N LEU A 1091 29.71 -6.06 87.67
CA LEU A 1091 30.75 -5.06 87.37
C LEU A 1091 30.19 -3.66 87.62
N ASP A 1092 30.78 -2.90 88.55
CA ASP A 1092 30.31 -1.55 88.90
C ASP A 1092 30.76 -0.49 87.87
N THR A 1093 30.01 -0.42 86.77
CA THR A 1093 30.12 0.62 85.73
C THR A 1093 29.36 1.91 86.10
N GLY A 1094 28.98 2.10 87.37
CA GLY A 1094 28.32 3.31 87.88
C GLY A 1094 26.78 3.27 87.94
N ASN A 1095 26.15 2.15 87.57
CA ASN A 1095 24.69 1.95 87.66
C ASN A 1095 24.21 1.46 89.04
N ARG A 1096 25.11 1.10 89.96
CA ARG A 1096 24.85 0.58 91.33
C ARG A 1096 23.81 1.35 92.16
N ARG A 1097 23.65 2.65 91.87
CA ARG A 1097 22.66 3.56 92.46
C ARG A 1097 21.18 3.19 92.20
N ALA A 1098 20.89 2.35 91.21
CA ALA A 1098 19.52 1.86 90.94
C ALA A 1098 19.00 0.83 91.97
N PHE A 1099 19.89 0.25 92.79
CA PHE A 1099 19.61 -0.95 93.59
C PHE A 1099 19.47 -0.66 95.09
N ARG A 1100 18.59 -1.42 95.77
CA ARG A 1100 18.45 -1.41 97.23
C ARG A 1100 19.30 -2.50 97.86
N GLN A 1101 20.14 -2.13 98.82
CA GLN A 1101 20.94 -3.06 99.63
C GLN A 1101 20.32 -3.26 101.02
N ALA A 1102 20.47 -4.45 101.60
CA ALA A 1102 20.16 -4.72 103.01
C ALA A 1102 21.46 -4.83 103.83
N GLY A 1103 21.70 -3.89 104.75
CA GLY A 1103 22.86 -3.91 105.64
C GLY A 1103 23.32 -2.51 106.08
N SER A 1104 24.23 -2.46 107.07
CA SER A 1104 24.88 -1.21 107.50
C SER A 1104 26.14 -0.93 106.67
N VAL A 1105 26.28 0.30 106.20
CA VAL A 1105 27.28 0.68 105.17
C VAL A 1105 28.71 0.72 105.71
N MET A 1106 29.63 0.08 104.97
CA MET A 1106 31.06 0.41 104.95
C MET A 1106 31.62 0.16 103.55
N SER A 1107 31.70 1.21 102.72
CA SER A 1107 32.69 1.30 101.65
C SER A 1107 32.97 2.77 101.34
N MET A 1108 34.19 3.06 100.87
CA MET A 1108 34.58 4.36 100.33
C MET A 1108 34.42 4.34 98.81
N GLY A 1109 34.29 5.51 98.18
CA GLY A 1109 34.04 5.59 96.73
C GLY A 1109 35.14 4.90 95.90
N GLY A 1110 34.75 3.92 95.10
CA GLY A 1110 35.60 3.30 94.09
C GLY A 1110 35.64 4.12 92.79
N LYS A 1111 36.66 3.87 91.96
CA LYS A 1111 36.68 4.31 90.56
C LYS A 1111 35.58 3.55 89.81
N VAL A 1112 34.87 4.21 88.90
CA VAL A 1112 33.99 3.53 87.93
C VAL A 1112 34.84 2.57 87.10
N LYS A 1113 34.36 1.32 86.97
CA LYS A 1113 35.05 0.24 86.27
C LYS A 1113 34.65 0.21 84.79
N SER A 1114 35.53 -0.32 83.92
CA SER A 1114 35.22 -0.54 82.50
C SER A 1114 35.32 -2.02 82.11
N TRP A 1115 34.68 -2.40 81.00
CA TRP A 1115 34.74 -3.77 80.47
C TRP A 1115 36.11 -4.12 79.88
N GLU A 1116 36.87 -3.11 79.48
CA GLU A 1116 38.18 -3.19 78.83
C GLU A 1116 39.34 -3.21 79.84
N GLU A 1117 39.19 -2.58 81.01
CA GLU A 1117 40.22 -2.51 82.05
C GLU A 1117 39.97 -3.44 83.25
N ASP A 1118 38.72 -3.65 83.67
CA ASP A 1118 38.37 -4.25 84.98
C ASP A 1118 37.62 -5.59 84.90
N ALA A 1119 37.31 -6.10 83.70
CA ALA A 1119 36.57 -7.35 83.55
C ALA A 1119 37.44 -8.60 83.76
N ALA A 1120 36.85 -9.67 84.31
CA ALA A 1120 37.54 -10.95 84.49
C ALA A 1120 37.89 -11.66 83.16
N VAL A 1121 37.13 -11.36 82.11
CA VAL A 1121 37.14 -12.01 80.80
C VAL A 1121 36.56 -11.03 79.77
N ASP A 1122 37.06 -11.03 78.54
CA ASP A 1122 36.54 -10.22 77.43
C ASP A 1122 35.04 -10.47 77.18
N LEU A 1123 34.28 -9.38 77.02
CA LEU A 1123 32.92 -9.41 76.46
C LEU A 1123 32.98 -9.63 74.94
N CYS A 1124 32.14 -10.51 74.38
CA CYS A 1124 32.17 -10.83 72.96
C CYS A 1124 30.79 -10.95 72.33
N VAL A 1125 30.47 -9.94 71.52
CA VAL A 1125 29.26 -9.86 70.69
C VAL A 1125 29.55 -10.18 69.21
N ASP A 1126 30.79 -10.56 68.87
CA ASP A 1126 31.22 -10.85 67.49
C ASP A 1126 30.39 -11.97 66.87
N ARG A 1127 29.69 -11.67 65.77
CA ARG A 1127 28.90 -12.65 65.00
C ARG A 1127 29.72 -13.92 64.68
N ALA A 1128 31.00 -13.78 64.35
CA ALA A 1128 31.89 -14.90 64.03
C ALA A 1128 32.14 -15.88 65.19
N PHE A 1129 31.95 -15.45 66.45
CA PHE A 1129 32.04 -16.27 67.66
C PHE A 1129 30.66 -16.71 68.15
N VAL A 1130 29.69 -15.79 68.15
CA VAL A 1130 28.36 -15.99 68.72
C VAL A 1130 27.44 -16.81 67.81
N GLU A 1131 27.47 -16.63 66.48
CA GLU A 1131 26.59 -17.38 65.57
C GLU A 1131 26.86 -18.90 65.56
N PRO A 1132 28.13 -19.39 65.57
CA PRO A 1132 28.41 -20.82 65.75
C PRO A 1132 27.93 -21.37 67.11
N LEU A 1133 28.05 -20.58 68.18
CA LEU A 1133 27.60 -20.95 69.53
C LEU A 1133 26.07 -21.03 69.60
N PHE A 1134 25.37 -20.02 69.07
CA PHE A 1134 23.91 -20.00 68.92
C PHE A 1134 23.42 -21.24 68.18
N ARG A 1135 23.99 -21.55 67.01
CA ARG A 1135 23.61 -22.72 66.20
C ARG A 1135 23.81 -24.02 66.97
N LYS A 1136 24.95 -24.20 67.63
CA LYS A 1136 25.26 -25.36 68.51
C LYS A 1136 24.25 -25.55 69.64
N LEU A 1137 23.71 -24.46 70.21
CA LEU A 1137 22.69 -24.49 71.26
C LEU A 1137 21.27 -24.71 70.71
N ALA A 1138 20.98 -24.19 69.51
CA ALA A 1138 19.73 -24.44 68.78
C ALA A 1138 19.62 -25.89 68.30
N ASP A 1139 20.67 -26.44 67.68
CA ASP A 1139 20.74 -27.86 67.25
C ASP A 1139 20.54 -28.82 68.44
N ARG A 1140 20.98 -28.42 69.64
CA ARG A 1140 20.80 -29.18 70.89
C ARG A 1140 19.37 -29.11 71.44
N SER A 1141 18.58 -28.08 71.12
CA SER A 1141 17.31 -27.79 71.80
C SER A 1141 16.29 -28.94 71.70
N ALA A 1142 16.23 -29.61 70.54
CA ALA A 1142 15.33 -30.73 70.28
C ALA A 1142 15.55 -31.95 71.21
N GLY A 1143 16.71 -32.06 71.85
CA GLY A 1143 17.01 -33.08 72.86
C GLY A 1143 16.60 -32.73 74.30
N ILE A 1144 16.13 -31.50 74.55
CA ILE A 1144 15.88 -30.97 75.90
C ILE A 1144 14.41 -31.20 76.31
N ALA A 1145 14.19 -31.77 77.49
CA ALA A 1145 12.84 -31.95 78.01
C ALA A 1145 12.21 -30.60 78.37
N GLY A 1146 11.08 -30.26 77.74
CA GLY A 1146 10.37 -28.99 77.95
C GLY A 1146 10.69 -27.87 76.95
N HIS A 1147 11.48 -28.14 75.91
CA HIS A 1147 11.74 -27.14 74.87
C HIS A 1147 10.46 -26.67 74.15
N LEU A 1148 10.41 -25.40 73.79
CA LEU A 1148 9.39 -24.87 72.89
C LEU A 1148 9.72 -25.31 71.45
N VAL A 1149 8.70 -25.65 70.66
CA VAL A 1149 8.87 -25.98 69.25
C VAL A 1149 9.04 -24.66 68.48
N ALA A 1150 10.25 -24.42 67.96
CA ALA A 1150 10.49 -23.29 67.07
C ALA A 1150 9.70 -23.47 65.76
N GLU A 1151 9.10 -22.40 65.25
CA GLU A 1151 8.36 -22.46 63.98
C GLU A 1151 9.31 -22.73 62.80
N ALA A 1152 8.87 -23.60 61.88
CA ALA A 1152 9.66 -23.97 60.72
C ALA A 1152 9.62 -22.86 59.64
N PRO A 1153 10.74 -22.58 58.94
CA PRO A 1153 10.76 -21.60 57.86
C PRO A 1153 9.81 -21.99 56.72
N GLN A 1154 9.06 -21.00 56.23
CA GLN A 1154 8.04 -21.16 55.19
C GLN A 1154 8.65 -21.57 53.85
N VAL A 1155 7.94 -22.40 53.08
CA VAL A 1155 8.39 -22.93 51.78
C VAL A 1155 7.76 -22.13 50.63
N LEU A 1156 8.59 -21.65 49.71
CA LEU A 1156 8.16 -20.95 48.48
C LEU A 1156 7.79 -21.93 47.35
N THR A 1157 7.13 -21.45 46.30
CA THR A 1157 6.67 -22.25 45.16
C THR A 1157 7.01 -21.61 43.81
N ASP A 1158 7.31 -22.45 42.82
CA ASP A 1158 7.79 -22.05 41.47
C ASP A 1158 6.73 -22.30 40.36
N GLU A 1159 5.45 -22.45 40.72
CA GLU A 1159 4.35 -22.77 39.79
C GLU A 1159 4.06 -21.64 38.77
N PRO A 1160 4.17 -21.88 37.44
CA PRO A 1160 4.19 -20.80 36.45
C PRO A 1160 2.83 -20.35 35.90
N ASP A 1161 1.71 -21.02 36.22
CA ASP A 1161 0.35 -20.60 35.77
C ASP A 1161 -0.44 -19.85 36.86
N LEU A 1162 0.19 -18.89 37.53
CA LEU A 1162 -0.49 -18.03 38.51
C LEU A 1162 -1.49 -17.09 37.82
N HIS A 1163 -2.78 -17.30 38.07
CA HIS A 1163 -3.87 -16.50 37.49
C HIS A 1163 -5.00 -16.23 38.50
N LEU A 1164 -5.79 -15.19 38.25
CA LEU A 1164 -6.95 -14.84 39.06
C LEU A 1164 -8.19 -15.61 38.57
N VAL A 1165 -9.12 -15.93 39.47
CA VAL A 1165 -10.40 -16.58 39.17
C VAL A 1165 -11.54 -15.79 39.82
N THR A 1166 -12.58 -15.46 39.07
CA THR A 1166 -13.74 -14.72 39.60
C THR A 1166 -14.71 -15.60 40.38
N ASP A 1167 -15.65 -14.96 41.10
CA ASP A 1167 -16.80 -15.58 41.78
C ASP A 1167 -17.61 -16.55 40.88
N LYS A 1168 -17.61 -16.30 39.56
CA LYS A 1168 -18.31 -17.08 38.53
C LYS A 1168 -17.40 -18.04 37.76
N GLY A 1169 -16.18 -18.27 38.25
CA GLY A 1169 -15.23 -19.22 37.66
C GLY A 1169 -14.57 -18.74 36.37
N ALA A 1170 -14.62 -17.44 36.05
CA ALA A 1170 -13.90 -16.90 34.90
C ALA A 1170 -12.43 -16.68 35.25
N ILE A 1171 -11.53 -17.25 34.45
CA ILE A 1171 -10.07 -17.11 34.63
C ILE A 1171 -9.60 -15.79 34.00
N VAL A 1172 -9.04 -14.91 34.82
CA VAL A 1172 -8.34 -13.69 34.40
C VAL A 1172 -6.84 -13.96 34.47
N ARG A 1173 -6.24 -14.21 33.31
CA ARG A 1173 -4.80 -14.43 33.16
C ARG A 1173 -4.05 -13.11 33.14
N ALA A 1174 -2.81 -13.13 33.61
CA ALA A 1174 -1.90 -11.99 33.50
C ALA A 1174 -1.73 -11.58 32.03
N VAL A 1175 -1.93 -10.30 31.74
CA VAL A 1175 -1.75 -9.70 30.40
C VAL A 1175 -0.25 -9.46 30.14
N ARG A 1176 0.53 -9.24 31.21
CA ARG A 1176 1.98 -9.11 31.19
C ARG A 1176 2.55 -9.60 32.53
N LEU A 1177 3.63 -10.38 32.51
CA LEU A 1177 4.54 -10.50 33.65
C LEU A 1177 5.74 -9.57 33.43
N THR A 1178 6.24 -8.95 34.49
CA THR A 1178 7.54 -8.26 34.49
C THR A 1178 8.67 -9.26 34.73
N ALA A 1179 9.91 -8.86 34.41
CA ALA A 1179 11.11 -9.63 34.78
C ALA A 1179 11.31 -9.75 36.30
N SER A 1180 10.60 -8.94 37.10
CA SER A 1180 10.54 -8.99 38.57
C SER A 1180 9.38 -9.85 39.12
N GLY A 1181 8.67 -10.60 38.28
CA GLY A 1181 7.59 -11.52 38.69
C GLY A 1181 6.22 -10.86 38.97
N ILE A 1182 6.06 -9.57 38.69
CA ILE A 1182 4.79 -8.85 38.90
C ILE A 1182 3.85 -9.13 37.73
N ALA A 1183 2.64 -9.61 38.03
CA ALA A 1183 1.59 -9.92 37.06
C ALA A 1183 0.56 -8.80 36.96
N LEU A 1184 0.41 -8.18 35.79
CA LEU A 1184 -0.66 -7.21 35.51
C LEU A 1184 -1.91 -7.91 34.96
N CYS A 1185 -3.06 -7.64 35.58
CA CYS A 1185 -4.37 -8.16 35.17
C CYS A 1185 -5.33 -7.00 34.86
N CYS A 1186 -6.06 -7.07 33.76
CA CYS A 1186 -7.04 -6.05 33.35
C CYS A 1186 -8.46 -6.52 33.71
N VAL A 1187 -9.28 -5.65 34.31
CA VAL A 1187 -10.61 -5.97 34.83
C VAL A 1187 -11.64 -4.95 34.33
N GLN A 1188 -12.86 -5.38 33.97
CA GLN A 1188 -13.93 -4.48 33.53
C GLN A 1188 -14.68 -3.83 34.70
N ALA A 1189 -15.11 -2.58 34.50
CA ALA A 1189 -15.52 -1.60 35.53
C ALA A 1189 -16.84 -1.88 36.30
N HIS A 1190 -17.28 -3.14 36.43
CA HIS A 1190 -18.49 -3.51 37.19
C HIS A 1190 -18.28 -4.70 38.15
N ALA A 1191 -17.04 -4.96 38.58
CA ALA A 1191 -16.72 -5.95 39.60
C ALA A 1191 -16.52 -5.29 40.98
N LEU A 1192 -17.48 -5.49 41.89
CA LEU A 1192 -17.32 -5.13 43.31
C LEU A 1192 -16.76 -6.35 44.08
N CYS A 1193 -15.70 -6.10 44.85
CA CYS A 1193 -14.92 -7.08 45.63
C CYS A 1193 -14.10 -8.12 44.83
N VAL A 1194 -12.91 -8.42 45.37
CA VAL A 1194 -12.03 -9.52 44.97
C VAL A 1194 -11.85 -10.43 46.19
N LEU A 1195 -11.96 -11.75 46.03
CA LEU A 1195 -11.67 -12.70 47.10
C LEU A 1195 -10.29 -13.32 46.92
N PHE A 1196 -9.45 -13.21 47.95
CA PHE A 1196 -8.36 -14.15 48.17
C PHE A 1196 -8.89 -15.32 49.04
N PRO A 1197 -8.81 -16.58 48.59
CA PRO A 1197 -9.20 -17.73 49.40
C PRO A 1197 -8.09 -18.09 50.43
N ALA A 1198 -7.87 -17.18 51.40
CA ALA A 1198 -6.97 -17.41 52.53
C ALA A 1198 -7.76 -17.91 53.75
N GLN A 1199 -7.48 -19.13 54.22
CA GLN A 1199 -8.01 -19.59 55.51
C GLN A 1199 -7.11 -19.15 56.67
N HIS A 1200 -7.44 -17.99 57.25
CA HIS A 1200 -7.19 -17.53 58.65
C HIS A 1200 -5.78 -17.72 59.28
N GLY A 1201 -5.16 -16.73 59.93
CA GLY A 1201 -5.56 -15.35 60.24
C GLY A 1201 -4.56 -14.66 61.20
N LEU A 1202 -4.58 -13.33 61.24
CA LEU A 1202 -3.72 -12.44 62.06
C LEU A 1202 -4.05 -12.52 63.59
N PRO A 1203 -3.20 -12.04 64.54
CA PRO A 1203 -2.32 -10.86 64.41
C PRO A 1203 -0.95 -10.79 65.14
N MET A 1204 -0.17 -9.78 64.74
CA MET A 1204 0.83 -8.98 65.50
C MET A 1204 1.98 -9.67 66.29
N SER A 1205 3.21 -9.47 65.80
CA SER A 1205 4.25 -8.68 66.52
C SER A 1205 5.41 -8.33 65.56
N LEU A 1206 6.06 -7.18 65.75
CA LEU A 1206 7.34 -6.88 65.09
C LEU A 1206 8.51 -7.29 66.00
N GLY A 1207 9.59 -7.76 65.40
CA GLY A 1207 10.92 -7.86 65.99
C GLY A 1207 11.94 -7.65 64.88
N LEU A 1208 12.76 -6.60 64.97
CA LEU A 1208 13.51 -6.07 63.82
C LEU A 1208 14.86 -5.51 64.24
N LEU A 1209 15.90 -6.35 64.20
CA LEU A 1209 17.34 -6.04 64.00
C LEU A 1209 18.05 -7.42 63.86
N TRP A 1210 19.19 -7.63 63.19
CA TRP A 1210 20.27 -6.71 62.81
C TRP A 1210 20.47 -6.54 61.30
N MET A 1211 21.08 -5.40 60.93
CA MET A 1211 21.41 -5.04 59.55
C MET A 1211 22.62 -5.83 59.01
N THR A 1212 22.56 -6.30 57.76
CA THR A 1212 23.32 -5.70 56.63
C THR A 1212 23.14 -6.50 55.33
N VAL A 1213 23.18 -5.78 54.19
CA VAL A 1213 23.13 -6.28 52.81
C VAL A 1213 21.87 -7.07 52.40
N GLY A 1214 20.97 -6.39 51.67
CA GLY A 1214 20.23 -7.01 50.58
C GLY A 1214 18.74 -7.27 50.79
N LEU A 1215 17.92 -6.49 50.06
CA LEU A 1215 16.68 -6.92 49.41
C LEU A 1215 15.53 -7.45 50.31
N TRP A 1216 14.66 -6.54 50.75
CA TRP A 1216 13.24 -6.86 50.98
C TRP A 1216 12.34 -5.83 50.29
N VAL A 1217 11.58 -6.27 49.29
CA VAL A 1217 10.42 -5.56 48.74
C VAL A 1217 9.18 -6.29 49.24
N LEU A 1218 8.28 -5.58 49.92
CA LEU A 1218 6.97 -6.10 50.31
C LEU A 1218 5.91 -5.06 49.94
N LEU A 1219 4.87 -5.49 49.22
CA LEU A 1219 3.95 -4.59 48.55
C LEU A 1219 3.08 -3.82 49.55
N SER A 1220 2.93 -2.51 49.34
CA SER A 1220 1.92 -1.69 50.02
C SER A 1220 1.53 -0.44 49.22
N ARG A 1221 0.67 -0.62 48.21
CA ARG A 1221 -0.39 0.31 47.76
C ARG A 1221 -1.12 -0.28 46.54
N MET A 1222 -2.43 -0.52 46.66
CA MET A 1222 -3.32 -0.60 45.49
C MET A 1222 -3.79 0.82 45.16
N CYS A 1223 -3.61 1.27 43.92
CA CYS A 1223 -4.23 2.50 43.44
C CYS A 1223 -5.43 2.16 42.54
N ILE A 1224 -6.57 2.81 42.76
CA ILE A 1224 -7.76 2.72 41.90
C ILE A 1224 -8.02 4.13 41.38
N LEU A 1225 -7.67 4.36 40.12
CA LEU A 1225 -7.98 5.61 39.42
C LEU A 1225 -9.38 5.53 38.81
N GLN A 1226 -10.18 6.56 39.06
CA GLN A 1226 -11.54 6.72 38.57
C GLN A 1226 -11.68 8.11 37.93
N GLN A 1227 -12.06 8.18 36.65
CA GLN A 1227 -12.33 9.44 35.95
C GLN A 1227 -13.83 9.60 35.60
N PRO A 1228 -14.32 10.84 35.36
CA PRO A 1228 -15.75 11.13 35.29
C PRO A 1228 -16.38 10.85 33.92
N GLU A 1229 -17.69 10.61 33.91
CA GLU A 1229 -18.49 10.48 32.68
C GLU A 1229 -18.93 11.85 32.11
N SER A 1230 -18.99 11.98 30.78
CA SER A 1230 -19.83 12.98 30.12
C SER A 1230 -20.58 12.43 28.89
N SER A 1231 -21.90 12.28 29.05
CA SER A 1231 -22.93 12.16 27.99
C SER A 1231 -22.76 11.10 26.89
N MET A 1232 -23.55 10.02 26.99
CA MET A 1232 -23.84 9.09 25.89
C MET A 1232 -24.67 9.73 24.77
N THR A 1233 -24.51 9.22 23.54
CA THR A 1233 -25.66 8.69 22.78
C THR A 1233 -25.28 7.36 22.12
N SER A 1234 -26.22 6.40 22.07
CA SER A 1234 -26.00 5.04 21.56
C SER A 1234 -26.70 4.83 20.21
N SER A 1235 -26.21 3.99 19.29
CA SER A 1235 -26.34 2.52 19.37
C SER A 1235 -25.19 1.81 18.61
N ARG A 1236 -24.43 0.86 19.18
CA ARG A 1236 -24.73 -0.51 19.69
C ARG A 1236 -24.87 -1.63 18.63
N ILE A 1237 -23.89 -2.55 18.66
CA ILE A 1237 -24.03 -4.04 18.55
C ILE A 1237 -24.31 -4.59 17.13
N SER A 1238 -23.68 -5.67 16.61
CA SER A 1238 -22.69 -6.67 17.09
C SER A 1238 -21.86 -7.18 15.88
N SER A 1239 -20.54 -7.43 15.91
CA SER A 1239 -19.67 -8.28 16.77
C SER A 1239 -19.54 -9.76 16.32
N ARG A 1240 -18.32 -10.31 16.51
CA ARG A 1240 -17.83 -11.69 16.20
C ARG A 1240 -17.49 -11.97 14.71
N THR A 1241 -16.40 -12.67 14.34
CA THR A 1241 -15.37 -13.38 15.15
C THR A 1241 -14.00 -13.42 14.46
N SER A 1242 -12.92 -13.44 15.26
CA SER A 1242 -11.53 -13.78 14.90
C SER A 1242 -11.31 -15.33 14.98
N PRO A 1243 -10.16 -15.96 14.58
CA PRO A 1243 -8.78 -15.64 14.98
C PRO A 1243 -7.64 -15.88 13.93
N LYS A 1244 -6.38 -15.62 14.34
CA LYS A 1244 -5.12 -15.90 13.62
C LYS A 1244 -4.62 -17.34 13.88
N ALA A 1245 -3.93 -17.98 12.92
CA ALA A 1245 -2.88 -19.01 13.19
C ALA A 1245 -2.00 -19.40 11.97
N GLY A 1246 -0.67 -19.34 12.12
CA GLY A 1246 0.25 -20.48 11.85
C GLY A 1246 0.74 -20.90 10.44
N MET A 1247 2.03 -20.61 10.17
CA MET A 1247 3.05 -21.44 9.49
C MET A 1247 3.10 -21.72 7.95
N LYS A 1248 4.33 -21.51 7.41
CA LYS A 1248 5.11 -22.31 6.42
C LYS A 1248 4.68 -22.45 4.93
N ARG A 1249 5.38 -21.68 4.08
CA ARG A 1249 6.21 -22.06 2.90
C ARG A 1249 5.87 -23.32 2.04
N ILE A 1250 5.97 -23.11 0.71
CA ILE A 1250 6.12 -24.05 -0.44
C ILE A 1250 4.81 -24.46 -1.16
N GLY A 1251 4.74 -24.23 -2.50
CA GLY A 1251 3.86 -24.98 -3.41
C GLY A 1251 3.31 -24.19 -4.61
N GLN A 1252 3.43 -24.76 -5.81
CA GLN A 1252 2.98 -24.29 -7.14
C GLN A 1252 1.50 -23.80 -7.19
N ILE A 1253 1.14 -22.71 -7.88
CA ILE A 1253 0.99 -22.48 -9.35
C ILE A 1253 -0.05 -23.42 -10.03
N VAL A 1254 -0.90 -22.80 -10.89
CA VAL A 1254 -1.79 -23.37 -11.95
C VAL A 1254 -3.32 -23.30 -11.70
N HIS A 1255 -3.96 -22.31 -12.34
CA HIS A 1255 -5.33 -22.24 -12.94
C HIS A 1255 -6.62 -22.63 -12.15
N GLY A 1256 -7.66 -21.81 -12.28
CA GLY A 1256 -9.05 -22.14 -11.91
C GLY A 1256 -10.03 -20.96 -12.09
N GLN A 1257 -10.84 -20.98 -13.15
CA GLN A 1257 -11.68 -19.85 -13.61
C GLN A 1257 -12.94 -19.54 -12.77
N MET A 1258 -13.46 -18.32 -12.98
CA MET A 1258 -14.88 -17.91 -12.99
C MET A 1258 -15.69 -17.84 -11.69
N ALA A 1259 -15.88 -16.59 -11.25
CA ALA A 1259 -17.16 -15.86 -11.25
C ALA A 1259 -18.44 -16.48 -10.65
N MET A 1260 -19.06 -15.72 -9.75
CA MET A 1260 -20.32 -16.02 -9.07
C MET A 1260 -21.55 -15.81 -9.97
N PRO A 1261 -22.65 -16.58 -9.78
CA PRO A 1261 -23.99 -16.20 -10.22
C PRO A 1261 -24.87 -15.64 -9.08
N CYS A 1262 -25.74 -14.69 -9.43
CA CYS A 1262 -26.55 -13.87 -8.52
C CYS A 1262 -27.71 -14.60 -7.81
N CYS A 1263 -28.10 -14.10 -6.64
CA CYS A 1263 -29.45 -14.23 -6.07
C CYS A 1263 -29.90 -12.85 -5.49
N HIS A 1264 -30.54 -11.97 -6.27
CA HIS A 1264 -31.99 -11.85 -6.41
C HIS A 1264 -32.78 -11.66 -5.09
N TRP A 1265 -33.28 -10.43 -4.86
CA TRP A 1265 -34.54 -10.18 -4.13
C TRP A 1265 -35.40 -9.18 -4.92
N LYS A 1266 -36.73 -9.28 -4.75
CA LYS A 1266 -37.72 -8.87 -5.76
C LYS A 1266 -37.98 -7.37 -5.90
N THR A 1267 -38.32 -7.01 -7.13
CA THR A 1267 -39.11 -5.85 -7.53
C THR A 1267 -40.42 -5.68 -6.77
N ILE A 1268 -40.78 -4.42 -6.49
CA ILE A 1268 -42.15 -3.92 -6.54
C ILE A 1268 -42.14 -2.67 -7.43
N SER A 1269 -43.07 -2.57 -8.38
CA SER A 1269 -43.18 -1.45 -9.32
C SER A 1269 -44.57 -0.83 -9.31
N SER A 1270 -44.63 0.49 -9.17
CA SER A 1270 -45.80 1.30 -9.52
C SER A 1270 -45.35 2.72 -9.83
N THR A 1271 -45.68 3.22 -11.02
CA THR A 1271 -45.09 4.45 -11.57
C THR A 1271 -45.85 5.73 -11.19
N THR A 1272 -45.22 6.86 -11.52
CA THR A 1272 -45.83 8.11 -12.04
C THR A 1272 -46.29 9.23 -11.08
N LYS A 1273 -45.50 10.34 -11.08
CA LYS A 1273 -45.82 11.68 -11.67
C LYS A 1273 -46.00 12.89 -10.72
N TRP A 1274 -45.45 14.03 -11.18
CA TRP A 1274 -45.61 15.44 -10.73
C TRP A 1274 -44.84 15.93 -9.47
N GLY A 1275 -44.20 17.11 -9.63
CA GLY A 1275 -43.56 17.91 -8.58
C GLY A 1275 -42.39 18.73 -9.16
N CYS A 1276 -42.48 20.07 -9.16
CA CYS A 1276 -41.47 20.94 -9.79
C CYS A 1276 -40.70 21.79 -8.76
N SER A 1277 -39.46 22.13 -9.13
CA SER A 1277 -38.66 23.37 -8.96
C SER A 1277 -39.11 24.54 -8.05
N PRO A 1278 -38.20 25.48 -7.66
CA PRO A 1278 -36.84 25.73 -8.20
C PRO A 1278 -35.81 24.65 -7.86
#